data_AF-A0A2W6NGF8-F1
#
_entry.id   AF-A0A2W6NGF8-F1
#
_cell.length_a   1.000
_cell.length_b   1.000
_cell.length_c   1.000
_cell.angle_alpha   90.00
_cell.angle_beta   90.00
_cell.angle_gamma   90.00
#
_symmetry.space_group_name_H-M   'P 1'
#
loop_
_entity.id
_entity.type
_entity.pdbx_description
1 polymer ?
#
loop_
_entity_poly.entity_id
_entity_poly.type
_entity_poly.pdbx_seq_one_letter_code
_entity_poly.pdbx_strand_id
1 'polypeptide(L)'
;MQVYNQPFIKSFFFRFIIMLLVLSLMIPATASPSAFAAGSIYVNVNYDESGNAKNTKLYNGSTYSGSVGGSWGIYNSLAETDYVTIENAPQREDYSLKIVSNTKNVSTGRNNLGGTEAGNTGIAGKLVFEASVYMNSTTHRREIQFRSLNAPYPATSTTNISALTFNTAGEIRDASNQFLTHYEKNSWYKIKMFIDNSARSITYFLNDQYLGESSLPSVWMNIRHIYLNQYFQSGMQAEWMVDDLKLAEYVSVTGISTSVAQLELPESASTNIVVTALPQNASDQRLLWSTDDPDVATVINGTVHALKEGSTTVNVSTYEGNYSLAVPVAVTKPVPPLGIILPDEISLAVTSKQTLQPVFNPENTTNQGLSWSSNSPAVAIVNAVGEITGISVGSTVITAVSQADPTISAEVTVVVTPYIPVASVAITSPPSQISKYDSLQLIANVEPANATESQLSWVSDHPEIVSVTADGKIQALGVGTATVSANTVNGVGDSVTLEVVAPQPENPEEYDELRQRWKETLIGKDSLDVNDTAVQTIIETNASAAQQYWENMQLSSGGTTLWNDLPASASDSTFINNHYTRLKTMALAYQTKGTSLYHNSGLKDDLLQAMDWMLDNLYTEMGTEFGNWWNWDIGVPNRLADILILMYDELTPEQILRNTASIDHYIGDITSASFTQTGANRSDIMLIQVRMGLVEHNYDRLIQARNGMSELFQYTAAGDGFYEDGSYVQHSTIAYTGSYGEVLIQGIGNLMFLLNGSTWEPIVPEMNNVYRWINEGFAPILYKGQAIDMTRGRAIVRPAADAYYSGRNILAGIARIAVTSPAELSLQLKSLVKYHVEYQLSRGISYYQFPLDLADTIKDWVEDPAIVPATDFQAHYELSGMARSVHRGEDFLFGVSKSSKRIATYELTNGENPKGWYTGDGMTYLYNQDLSQYTGSFWATVNWNRLPGTTVVSRTRNSSNYQYGDGETVPLNSWAGGTTLDTFGVTGMELIQNGTQMQARKSWFTFDNEIVALGAGITSTDNLPVETVIEQRKLKEDNSNRFFVDGEALNGTTAYEEIENPAWAYLEGNVTGSNIGYIFPNHSPIKLTRQIQEGRWSDINLSNPPSATAPTELLQNYFLTMWIDHGNNPADSQYEYMILPNASKQETKEYADSPDVTILANSKTVQAVRENTLNVAGYNFWTDTLTTIDGVTSNKKASVMIRKNPGADTIELSVSDPTLENQGYIELELDAEAAGILGKDDRIEVLQLSPTVKLKINMKDTLGRTLLIKLQTQ
;
A
#
# COMPACT_ATOMS: atom_id res chain seq x y z
N MET A 1 -36.03 -41.08 1.36
CA MET A 1 -35.97 -42.10 2.43
C MET A 1 -36.71 -43.36 1.96
N GLN A 2 -36.03 -44.19 1.17
CA GLN A 2 -36.16 -45.64 1.04
C GLN A 2 -35.04 -46.05 0.08
N VAL A 3 -34.43 -47.21 0.30
CA VAL A 3 -33.24 -47.76 -0.38
C VAL A 3 -31.89 -47.32 0.22
N TYR A 4 -31.56 -47.85 1.41
CA TYR A 4 -30.21 -48.33 1.73
C TYR A 4 -30.33 -49.45 2.77
N ASN A 5 -30.77 -50.62 2.30
CA ASN A 5 -30.80 -51.85 3.09
C ASN A 5 -30.47 -53.03 2.14
N GLN A 6 -29.19 -53.26 1.86
CA GLN A 6 -28.68 -54.49 1.23
C GLN A 6 -27.26 -54.83 1.78
N PRO A 7 -26.87 -56.11 1.91
CA PRO A 7 -25.94 -56.60 2.93
C PRO A 7 -24.53 -56.99 2.42
N PHE A 8 -24.03 -56.41 1.33
CA PHE A 8 -22.75 -56.81 0.72
C PHE A 8 -21.52 -55.94 1.07
N ILE A 9 -21.69 -54.80 1.74
CA ILE A 9 -20.60 -53.84 2.03
C ILE A 9 -19.92 -54.06 3.40
N LYS A 10 -20.48 -54.90 4.30
CA LYS A 10 -19.93 -55.11 5.65
C LYS A 10 -18.73 -56.07 5.77
N SER A 11 -18.40 -56.88 4.75
CA SER A 11 -17.39 -57.94 4.92
C SER A 11 -15.97 -57.57 4.48
N PHE A 12 -15.75 -56.48 3.75
CA PHE A 12 -14.41 -56.11 3.26
C PHE A 12 -13.64 -55.24 4.28
N PHE A 13 -14.33 -54.33 4.96
CA PHE A 13 -13.72 -53.40 5.95
C PHE A 13 -13.19 -54.08 7.22
N PHE A 14 -13.72 -55.25 7.60
CA PHE A 14 -13.33 -55.93 8.84
C PHE A 14 -12.03 -56.74 8.73
N ARG A 15 -11.57 -57.07 7.51
CA ARG A 15 -10.36 -57.91 7.30
C ARG A 15 -9.07 -57.09 7.18
N PHE A 16 -9.16 -55.80 6.84
CA PHE A 16 -7.98 -54.94 6.68
C PHE A 16 -7.39 -54.47 8.03
N ILE A 17 -8.24 -54.34 9.06
CA ILE A 17 -7.85 -53.83 10.39
C ILE A 17 -7.07 -54.88 11.22
N ILE A 18 -7.28 -56.18 10.99
CA ILE A 18 -6.61 -57.25 11.75
C ILE A 18 -5.15 -57.48 11.27
N MET A 19 -4.82 -57.11 10.03
CA MET A 19 -3.47 -57.32 9.47
C MET A 19 -2.46 -56.28 9.98
N LEU A 20 -2.91 -55.09 10.38
CA LEU A 20 -2.07 -54.01 10.94
C LEU A 20 -1.69 -54.22 12.42
N LEU A 21 -2.41 -55.10 13.14
CA LEU A 21 -2.21 -55.29 14.58
C LEU A 21 -1.15 -56.36 14.94
N VAL A 22 -0.65 -57.12 13.96
CA VAL A 22 0.29 -58.24 14.19
C VAL A 22 1.76 -57.84 13.94
N LEU A 23 2.03 -56.73 13.25
CA LEU A 23 3.39 -56.32 12.90
C LEU A 23 4.13 -55.45 13.94
N SER A 24 3.48 -55.00 15.01
CA SER A 24 4.09 -54.11 16.02
C SER A 24 4.67 -54.82 17.26
N LEU A 25 4.71 -56.15 17.29
CA LEU A 25 5.04 -56.93 18.50
C LEU A 25 6.42 -57.62 18.53
N MET A 26 7.42 -57.17 17.77
CA MET A 26 8.81 -57.68 17.94
C MET A 26 9.87 -56.58 17.80
N ILE A 27 10.45 -56.15 18.93
CA ILE A 27 11.91 -56.15 19.26
C ILE A 27 12.13 -55.40 20.62
N PRO A 28 13.04 -55.86 21.52
CA PRO A 28 13.07 -55.47 22.93
C PRO A 28 14.14 -54.41 23.29
N ALA A 29 13.98 -53.81 24.48
CA ALA A 29 14.76 -52.73 25.06
C ALA A 29 16.12 -53.14 25.67
N THR A 30 17.13 -52.25 25.63
CA THR A 30 18.13 -52.10 26.70
C THR A 30 18.78 -50.70 26.77
N ALA A 31 18.88 -50.20 28.01
CA ALA A 31 19.85 -49.27 28.63
C ALA A 31 19.75 -47.74 28.38
N SER A 32 19.34 -47.01 29.42
CA SER A 32 19.42 -45.55 29.58
C SER A 32 20.85 -45.05 29.84
N PRO A 33 21.12 -43.75 29.60
CA PRO A 33 21.77 -42.97 30.65
C PRO A 33 21.15 -41.58 30.90
N SER A 34 21.02 -41.30 32.21
CA SER A 34 21.13 -40.00 32.92
C SER A 34 20.31 -38.78 32.47
N ALA A 35 19.54 -38.29 33.45
CA ALA A 35 18.73 -37.09 33.46
C ALA A 35 19.43 -35.82 32.91
N PHE A 36 18.80 -35.19 31.93
CA PHE A 36 18.94 -33.76 31.66
C PHE A 36 17.85 -33.00 32.43
N ALA A 37 18.25 -31.88 33.05
CA ALA A 37 17.36 -31.00 33.80
C ALA A 37 16.19 -30.52 32.93
N ALA A 38 14.97 -30.61 33.46
CA ALA A 38 13.76 -30.14 32.80
C ALA A 38 13.82 -28.62 32.59
N GLY A 39 14.14 -28.19 31.37
CA GLY A 39 13.95 -26.82 30.93
C GLY A 39 12.46 -26.55 30.75
N SER A 40 11.93 -25.55 31.46
CA SER A 40 10.62 -24.98 31.17
C SER A 40 10.62 -24.47 29.72
N ILE A 41 9.79 -25.04 28.85
CA ILE A 41 9.56 -24.51 27.51
C ILE A 41 8.59 -23.33 27.65
N TYR A 42 9.06 -22.13 27.28
CA TYR A 42 8.21 -20.95 27.16
C TYR A 42 7.67 -20.90 25.73
N VAL A 43 6.37 -21.03 25.55
CA VAL A 43 5.71 -20.77 24.26
C VAL A 43 5.22 -19.32 24.28
N ASN A 44 5.75 -18.49 23.39
CA ASN A 44 5.24 -17.14 23.14
C ASN A 44 3.95 -17.27 22.34
N VAL A 45 2.80 -17.03 22.99
CA VAL A 45 1.54 -16.87 22.26
C VAL A 45 1.21 -15.39 22.19
N ASN A 46 1.46 -14.80 21.02
CA ASN A 46 0.73 -13.62 20.56
C ASN A 46 -0.55 -14.14 19.92
N TYR A 47 -1.69 -13.64 20.36
CA TYR A 47 -2.97 -13.90 19.71
C TYR A 47 -3.00 -13.21 18.35
N ASP A 48 -3.01 -13.97 17.25
CA ASP A 48 -3.94 -13.74 16.14
C ASP A 48 -3.96 -14.98 15.22
N GLU A 49 -5.16 -15.50 14.96
CA GLU A 49 -5.42 -16.49 13.90
C GLU A 49 -6.64 -16.04 13.08
N SER A 50 -6.44 -15.15 12.12
CA SER A 50 -7.02 -15.26 10.78
C SER A 50 -6.42 -14.21 9.84
N GLY A 51 -6.15 -14.59 8.59
CA GLY A 51 -5.31 -13.85 7.64
C GLY A 51 -5.89 -12.57 7.05
N ASN A 52 -6.52 -11.68 7.83
CA ASN A 52 -6.91 -10.33 7.37
C ASN A 52 -6.95 -9.33 8.54
N ALA A 53 -5.85 -8.58 8.72
CA ALA A 53 -5.68 -7.38 9.57
C ALA A 53 -5.93 -7.52 11.09
N LYS A 54 -4.85 -7.51 11.90
CA LYS A 54 -4.49 -6.47 12.90
C LYS A 54 -3.48 -7.02 13.93
N ASN A 55 -2.25 -6.50 13.94
CA ASN A 55 -1.39 -6.53 15.13
C ASN A 55 -2.11 -5.78 16.29
N THR A 56 -2.94 -6.46 17.07
CA THR A 56 -3.58 -5.82 18.22
C THR A 56 -2.81 -6.19 19.47
N LYS A 57 -1.93 -5.28 19.89
CA LYS A 57 -1.41 -5.27 21.26
C LYS A 57 -2.58 -5.48 22.22
N LEU A 58 -2.39 -6.28 23.28
CA LEU A 58 -3.39 -6.45 24.34
C LEU A 58 -3.88 -5.10 24.89
N TYR A 59 -3.08 -4.03 24.75
CA TYR A 59 -3.49 -2.64 24.92
C TYR A 59 -3.33 -1.80 23.63
N ASN A 60 -4.42 -1.18 23.19
CA ASN A 60 -4.44 -0.26 22.04
C ASN A 60 -4.86 1.16 22.46
N GLY A 61 -4.09 1.78 23.36
CA GLY A 61 -4.32 3.13 23.87
C GLY A 61 -3.13 4.07 23.62
N SER A 62 -3.40 5.38 23.63
CA SER A 62 -2.47 6.45 23.25
C SER A 62 -1.59 6.99 24.39
N THR A 63 -1.97 6.75 25.65
CA THR A 63 -1.33 7.36 26.83
C THR A 63 -0.19 6.53 27.44
N TYR A 64 0.08 5.35 26.90
CA TYR A 64 1.15 4.45 27.38
C TYR A 64 2.28 4.33 26.35
N SER A 65 3.50 4.76 26.73
CA SER A 65 4.67 4.78 25.84
C SER A 65 5.64 3.60 26.04
N GLY A 66 5.29 2.61 26.87
CA GLY A 66 6.08 1.38 27.05
C GLY A 66 5.67 0.27 26.06
N SER A 67 6.50 -0.76 25.92
CA SER A 67 6.15 -1.97 25.17
C SER A 67 5.05 -2.75 25.90
N VAL A 68 3.81 -2.68 25.41
CA VAL A 68 2.73 -3.57 25.87
C VAL A 68 2.73 -4.84 25.02
N GLY A 69 2.78 -5.99 25.69
CA GLY A 69 2.81 -7.30 25.05
C GLY A 69 3.71 -8.27 25.82
N GLY A 70 3.38 -8.55 27.08
CA GLY A 70 4.00 -9.68 27.76
C GLY A 70 3.45 -10.98 27.19
N SER A 71 4.34 -11.93 26.87
CA SER A 71 3.97 -13.29 26.52
C SER A 71 3.08 -13.90 27.61
N TRP A 72 2.01 -14.61 27.22
CA TRP A 72 1.31 -15.48 28.16
C TRP A 72 2.27 -16.58 28.59
N GLY A 73 2.61 -16.64 29.88
CA GLY A 73 3.47 -17.69 30.41
C GLY A 73 2.73 -19.01 30.44
N ILE A 74 2.80 -19.79 29.35
CA ILE A 74 2.18 -21.12 29.28
C ILE A 74 2.97 -22.09 30.16
N TYR A 75 2.32 -22.65 31.17
CA TYR A 75 2.89 -23.69 32.02
C TYR A 75 2.39 -25.06 31.55
N ASN A 76 3.30 -25.89 31.05
CA ASN A 76 3.02 -27.30 30.80
C ASN A 76 3.67 -28.15 31.91
N SER A 77 2.91 -29.02 32.57
CA SER A 77 3.51 -30.04 33.45
C SER A 77 3.80 -31.32 32.66
N LEU A 78 4.82 -32.06 33.10
CA LEU A 78 5.35 -33.32 32.54
C LEU A 78 4.32 -34.45 32.27
N ALA A 79 3.05 -34.26 32.56
CA ALA A 79 1.95 -35.16 32.20
C ALA A 79 0.85 -34.29 31.58
N GLU A 80 0.51 -34.53 30.31
CA GLU A 80 -0.44 -33.82 29.41
C GLU A 80 -1.90 -33.75 29.93
N THR A 81 -2.09 -33.52 31.22
CA THR A 81 -3.35 -33.63 31.97
C THR A 81 -3.83 -32.28 32.50
N ASP A 82 -2.90 -31.36 32.80
CA ASP A 82 -3.16 -29.94 33.09
C ASP A 82 -2.26 -29.10 32.17
N TYR A 83 -2.85 -28.26 31.33
CA TYR A 83 -2.11 -27.47 30.36
C TYR A 83 -2.88 -26.24 29.93
N VAL A 84 -2.14 -25.32 29.29
CA VAL A 84 -2.68 -24.20 28.54
C VAL A 84 -2.21 -24.37 27.09
N THR A 85 -3.12 -24.35 26.12
CA THR A 85 -2.81 -24.52 24.69
C THR A 85 -3.67 -23.59 23.85
N ILE A 86 -3.35 -23.50 22.56
CA ILE A 86 -4.22 -22.93 21.53
C ILE A 86 -4.88 -24.10 20.80
N GLU A 87 -6.20 -24.06 20.61
CA GLU A 87 -6.97 -25.12 19.95
C GLU A 87 -8.25 -24.52 19.33
N ASN A 88 -8.76 -25.13 18.27
CA ASN A 88 -10.03 -24.77 17.64
C ASN A 88 -11.15 -24.62 18.67
N ALA A 89 -11.82 -23.46 18.64
CA ALA A 89 -12.93 -23.17 19.52
C ALA A 89 -14.17 -24.01 19.17
N PRO A 90 -14.86 -24.59 20.16
CA PRO A 90 -16.17 -25.16 19.95
C PRO A 90 -17.11 -24.12 19.36
N GLN A 91 -17.78 -24.45 18.24
CA GLN A 91 -18.78 -23.60 17.59
C GLN A 91 -18.24 -22.28 16.99
N ARG A 92 -16.92 -22.15 16.81
CA ARG A 92 -16.28 -21.08 16.04
C ARG A 92 -15.31 -21.69 15.04
N GLU A 93 -14.93 -20.91 14.03
CA GLU A 93 -13.97 -21.32 12.98
C GLU A 93 -12.53 -20.91 13.30
N ASP A 94 -12.30 -20.26 14.45
CA ASP A 94 -11.01 -19.74 14.94
C ASP A 94 -10.44 -20.58 16.11
N TYR A 95 -9.17 -20.33 16.45
CA TYR A 95 -8.47 -20.97 17.56
C TYR A 95 -8.50 -20.07 18.82
N SER A 96 -8.73 -20.68 19.98
CA SER A 96 -8.80 -19.97 21.27
C SER A 96 -7.80 -20.51 22.30
N LEU A 97 -7.43 -19.68 23.28
CA LEU A 97 -6.62 -20.12 24.43
C LEU A 97 -7.44 -21.02 25.33
N LYS A 98 -7.11 -22.30 25.32
CA LYS A 98 -7.70 -23.35 26.13
C LYS A 98 -6.89 -23.59 27.40
N ILE A 99 -7.57 -23.55 28.53
CA ILE A 99 -7.04 -23.86 29.87
C ILE A 99 -7.72 -25.12 30.35
N VAL A 100 -6.93 -26.17 30.58
CA VAL A 100 -7.42 -27.47 31.06
C VAL A 100 -6.86 -27.73 32.46
N SER A 101 -7.76 -28.00 33.41
CA SER A 101 -7.41 -28.39 34.78
C SER A 101 -8.05 -29.74 35.12
N ASN A 102 -7.24 -30.67 35.61
CA ASN A 102 -7.57 -32.04 35.96
C ASN A 102 -6.86 -32.53 37.24
N THR A 103 -5.69 -32.00 37.62
CA THR A 103 -5.00 -32.42 38.87
C THR A 103 -4.56 -31.27 39.77
N LYS A 104 -4.46 -30.04 39.25
CA LYS A 104 -4.03 -28.85 40.01
C LYS A 104 -4.62 -27.56 39.42
N ASN A 105 -4.61 -26.49 40.22
CA ASN A 105 -5.01 -25.16 39.74
C ASN A 105 -4.09 -24.73 38.60
N VAL A 106 -4.66 -24.20 37.52
CA VAL A 106 -3.93 -23.74 36.34
C VAL A 106 -4.12 -22.23 36.18
N SER A 107 -3.04 -21.54 35.86
CA SER A 107 -3.00 -20.11 35.56
C SER A 107 -2.13 -19.90 34.32
N THR A 108 -2.56 -19.02 33.41
CA THR A 108 -1.91 -18.74 32.12
C THR A 108 -0.58 -17.96 32.22
N GLY A 109 0.00 -17.85 33.42
CA GLY A 109 1.15 -17.00 33.69
C GLY A 109 0.83 -15.51 33.69
N ARG A 110 1.78 -14.68 34.15
CA ARG A 110 1.59 -13.24 34.32
C ARG A 110 1.70 -12.54 32.98
N ASN A 111 0.60 -11.98 32.45
CA ASN A 111 0.71 -11.01 31.37
C ASN A 111 1.20 -9.68 31.98
N ASN A 112 2.41 -9.23 31.62
CA ASN A 112 2.99 -8.00 32.15
C ASN A 112 2.63 -6.82 31.25
N LEU A 113 1.82 -5.89 31.78
CA LEU A 113 1.42 -4.65 31.10
C LEU A 113 2.37 -3.48 31.44
N GLY A 114 3.54 -3.76 32.04
CA GLY A 114 4.59 -2.79 32.35
C GLY A 114 5.95 -3.19 31.77
N GLY A 115 6.61 -2.28 31.03
CA GLY A 115 7.98 -2.47 30.54
C GLY A 115 9.04 -2.74 31.63
N THR A 116 10.26 -3.11 31.22
CA THR A 116 11.34 -3.66 32.07
C THR A 116 12.02 -2.68 33.03
N GLU A 117 11.71 -1.38 32.98
CA GLU A 117 12.36 -0.35 33.78
C GLU A 117 11.85 -0.27 35.23
N ALA A 118 12.76 0.02 36.16
CA ALA A 118 12.46 0.18 37.58
C ALA A 118 11.66 1.49 37.81
N GLY A 119 10.41 1.37 38.26
CA GLY A 119 9.48 2.48 38.47
C GLY A 119 8.22 2.45 37.59
N ASN A 120 8.06 1.44 36.75
CA ASN A 120 7.00 1.41 35.73
C ASN A 120 5.57 1.41 36.30
N THR A 121 4.73 2.26 35.74
CA THR A 121 3.32 2.43 36.11
C THR A 121 2.46 1.54 35.20
N GLY A 122 1.68 0.61 35.76
CA GLY A 122 0.65 -0.11 34.99
C GLY A 122 -0.38 0.85 34.36
N ILE A 123 -1.23 0.32 33.49
CA ILE A 123 -2.16 1.11 32.67
C ILE A 123 -3.28 1.71 33.54
N ALA A 124 -3.40 3.03 33.53
CA ALA A 124 -4.37 3.81 34.32
C ALA A 124 -5.39 4.52 33.40
N GLY A 125 -6.34 5.26 33.98
CA GLY A 125 -7.39 5.98 33.23
C GLY A 125 -8.69 5.19 33.11
N LYS A 126 -9.56 5.59 32.16
CA LYS A 126 -10.78 4.85 31.82
C LYS A 126 -10.45 3.81 30.75
N LEU A 127 -10.66 2.55 31.08
CA LEU A 127 -10.26 1.41 30.28
C LEU A 127 -11.45 0.53 29.96
N VAL A 128 -11.37 -0.19 28.85
CA VAL A 128 -12.36 -1.20 28.46
C VAL A 128 -11.66 -2.52 28.24
N PHE A 129 -12.07 -3.52 29.01
CA PHE A 129 -11.64 -4.91 28.85
C PHE A 129 -12.74 -5.70 28.15
N GLU A 130 -12.39 -6.41 27.09
CA GLU A 130 -13.28 -7.28 26.31
C GLU A 130 -12.67 -8.68 26.25
N ALA A 131 -13.51 -9.72 26.37
CA ALA A 131 -13.10 -11.10 26.18
C ALA A 131 -14.33 -11.96 25.84
N SER A 132 -14.18 -12.89 24.92
CA SER A 132 -15.11 -14.00 24.72
C SER A 132 -14.65 -15.19 25.57
N VAL A 133 -15.58 -15.86 26.26
CA VAL A 133 -15.24 -17.05 27.05
C VAL A 133 -16.20 -18.19 26.79
N TYR A 134 -15.66 -19.41 26.79
CA TYR A 134 -16.40 -20.65 26.70
C TYR A 134 -15.96 -21.61 27.79
N MET A 135 -16.91 -22.29 28.42
CA MET A 135 -16.65 -23.22 29.51
C MET A 135 -17.45 -24.49 29.29
N ASN A 136 -16.80 -25.65 29.30
CA ASN A 136 -17.48 -26.94 29.10
C ASN A 136 -18.18 -27.47 30.36
N SER A 137 -18.02 -26.77 31.49
CA SER A 137 -18.55 -27.15 32.80
C SER A 137 -18.81 -25.92 33.68
N THR A 138 -19.85 -25.98 34.51
CA THR A 138 -20.16 -24.99 35.57
C THR A 138 -19.60 -25.37 36.94
N THR A 139 -18.97 -26.54 37.06
CA THR A 139 -18.55 -27.05 38.37
C THR A 139 -17.24 -26.44 38.84
N HIS A 140 -16.41 -25.89 37.95
CA HIS A 140 -15.11 -25.32 38.31
C HIS A 140 -15.19 -23.83 38.58
N ARG A 141 -14.40 -23.37 39.56
CA ARG A 141 -14.19 -21.93 39.78
C ARG A 141 -13.18 -21.41 38.76
N ARG A 142 -13.50 -20.29 38.11
CA ARG A 142 -12.63 -19.58 37.16
C ARG A 142 -12.65 -18.10 37.41
N GLU A 143 -11.54 -17.43 37.16
CA GLU A 143 -11.40 -16.01 37.44
C GLU A 143 -10.61 -15.29 36.36
N ILE A 144 -11.14 -14.12 35.98
CA ILE A 144 -10.36 -13.06 35.35
C ILE A 144 -9.90 -12.16 36.49
N GLN A 145 -8.60 -12.18 36.79
CA GLN A 145 -8.02 -11.45 37.91
C GLN A 145 -7.11 -10.32 37.41
N PHE A 146 -7.26 -9.15 38.00
CA PHE A 146 -6.40 -7.99 37.75
C PHE A 146 -5.49 -7.75 38.95
N ARG A 147 -4.27 -7.28 38.69
CA ARG A 147 -3.33 -6.83 39.72
C ARG A 147 -3.00 -5.37 39.54
N SER A 148 -3.15 -4.58 40.59
CA SER A 148 -2.81 -3.14 40.63
C SER A 148 -1.56 -2.88 41.44
N LEU A 149 -0.86 -1.80 41.13
CA LEU A 149 0.00 -1.10 42.10
C LEU A 149 -0.87 -0.41 43.16
N ASN A 150 -0.42 -0.36 44.40
CA ASN A 150 -1.17 0.28 45.49
C ASN A 150 -0.71 1.72 45.75
N ALA A 151 -1.64 2.65 45.97
CA ALA A 151 -1.32 4.02 46.37
C ALA A 151 -0.64 4.08 47.76
N PRO A 152 0.24 5.08 48.03
CA PRO A 152 0.68 6.17 47.14
C PRO A 152 1.91 5.82 46.30
N TYR A 153 2.14 6.57 45.20
CA TYR A 153 3.31 6.43 44.32
C TYR A 153 4.57 7.04 44.96
N PRO A 154 5.77 6.43 44.83
CA PRO A 154 6.07 5.18 44.14
C PRO A 154 5.57 3.95 44.92
N ALA A 155 4.77 3.13 44.25
CA ALA A 155 4.10 1.98 44.85
C ALA A 155 5.06 0.80 45.05
N THR A 156 5.21 0.32 46.28
CA THR A 156 6.04 -0.86 46.62
C THR A 156 5.23 -2.14 46.83
N SER A 157 3.88 -2.03 46.86
CA SER A 157 2.97 -3.16 47.04
C SER A 157 1.95 -3.25 45.91
N THR A 158 1.33 -4.41 45.78
CA THR A 158 0.32 -4.69 44.76
C THR A 158 -0.88 -5.41 45.35
N THR A 159 -2.06 -5.17 44.83
CA THR A 159 -3.29 -5.89 45.20
C THR A 159 -3.82 -6.67 44.00
N ASN A 160 -4.20 -7.92 44.21
CA ASN A 160 -4.93 -8.72 43.23
C ASN A 160 -6.42 -8.66 43.56
N ILE A 161 -7.25 -8.51 42.53
CA ILE A 161 -8.71 -8.64 42.63
C ILE A 161 -9.20 -9.64 41.59
N SER A 162 -10.16 -10.47 41.95
CA SER A 162 -10.87 -11.32 40.99
C SER A 162 -11.94 -10.45 40.33
N ALA A 163 -11.56 -9.75 39.27
CA ALA A 163 -12.39 -8.74 38.61
C ALA A 163 -13.73 -9.32 38.15
N LEU A 164 -13.73 -10.58 37.69
CA LEU A 164 -14.92 -11.37 37.42
C LEU A 164 -14.68 -12.83 37.85
N THR A 165 -15.66 -13.43 38.54
CA THR A 165 -15.59 -14.81 39.04
C THR A 165 -16.72 -15.65 38.47
N PHE A 166 -16.38 -16.77 37.83
CA PHE A 166 -17.32 -17.85 37.52
C PHE A 166 -17.18 -18.89 38.62
N ASN A 167 -18.19 -19.03 39.48
CA ASN A 167 -18.09 -19.94 40.62
C ASN A 167 -18.63 -21.34 40.28
N THR A 168 -18.48 -22.26 41.24
CA THR A 168 -18.90 -23.67 41.13
C THR A 168 -20.42 -23.87 41.21
N ALA A 169 -21.18 -22.80 41.45
CA ALA A 169 -22.65 -22.81 41.48
C ALA A 169 -23.27 -22.38 40.15
N GLY A 170 -22.47 -22.14 39.10
CA GLY A 170 -22.95 -21.63 37.82
C GLY A 170 -23.30 -20.14 37.86
N GLU A 171 -22.67 -19.37 38.75
CA GLU A 171 -22.90 -17.94 38.91
C GLU A 171 -21.69 -17.14 38.42
N ILE A 172 -21.97 -15.99 37.79
CA ILE A 172 -21.02 -14.91 37.53
C ILE A 172 -21.12 -13.90 38.68
N ARG A 173 -19.97 -13.55 39.26
CA ARG A 173 -19.87 -12.62 40.38
C ARG A 173 -18.85 -11.50 40.10
N ASP A 174 -19.13 -10.33 40.64
CA ASP A 174 -18.30 -9.12 40.46
C ASP A 174 -17.03 -9.12 41.34
N ALA A 175 -16.26 -8.03 41.29
CA ALA A 175 -15.02 -7.87 42.07
C ALA A 175 -15.24 -7.78 43.60
N SER A 176 -16.48 -7.51 44.04
CA SER A 176 -16.91 -7.54 45.44
C SER A 176 -17.58 -8.86 45.82
N ASN A 177 -17.53 -9.87 44.94
CA ASN A 177 -18.14 -11.18 45.06
C ASN A 177 -19.69 -11.16 45.17
N GLN A 178 -20.35 -10.11 44.67
CA GLN A 178 -21.81 -10.04 44.54
C GLN A 178 -22.28 -10.83 43.31
N PHE A 179 -23.48 -11.41 43.40
CA PHE A 179 -24.11 -12.12 42.29
C PHE A 179 -24.52 -11.15 41.19
N LEU A 180 -24.10 -11.44 39.95
CA LEU A 180 -24.51 -10.68 38.76
C LEU A 180 -25.55 -11.46 37.94
N THR A 181 -25.23 -12.69 37.54
CA THR A 181 -26.11 -13.54 36.72
C THR A 181 -25.66 -15.01 36.77
N HIS A 182 -26.42 -15.90 36.14
CA HIS A 182 -26.03 -17.29 35.91
C HIS A 182 -25.30 -17.45 34.56
N TYR A 183 -24.46 -18.49 34.46
CA TYR A 183 -23.88 -18.94 33.20
C TYR A 183 -24.11 -20.45 33.01
N GLU A 184 -24.19 -20.84 31.74
CA GLU A 184 -24.41 -22.20 31.30
C GLU A 184 -23.13 -22.80 30.73
N LYS A 185 -22.98 -24.12 30.83
CA LYS A 185 -21.90 -24.84 30.14
C LYS A 185 -22.17 -24.89 28.64
N ASN A 186 -21.11 -25.04 27.86
CA ASN A 186 -21.14 -25.17 26.41
C ASN A 186 -21.76 -23.97 25.68
N SER A 187 -21.62 -22.77 26.26
CA SER A 187 -22.09 -21.52 25.69
C SER A 187 -20.96 -20.50 25.68
N TRP A 188 -20.89 -19.72 24.61
CA TRP A 188 -20.01 -18.56 24.52
C TRP A 188 -20.63 -17.35 25.19
N TYR A 189 -19.79 -16.61 25.90
CA TYR A 189 -20.16 -15.35 26.54
C TYR A 189 -19.18 -14.25 26.14
N LYS A 190 -19.69 -13.16 25.60
CA LYS A 190 -18.94 -11.94 25.34
C LYS A 190 -18.98 -11.07 26.60
N ILE A 191 -17.84 -10.94 27.26
CA ILE A 191 -17.66 -10.12 28.46
C ILE A 191 -17.15 -8.76 28.03
N LYS A 192 -17.72 -7.70 28.60
CA LYS A 192 -17.18 -6.34 28.51
C LYS A 192 -17.19 -5.68 29.89
N MET A 193 -16.07 -5.12 30.29
CA MET A 193 -15.90 -4.42 31.56
C MET A 193 -15.36 -3.01 31.31
N PHE A 194 -16.04 -1.99 31.81
CA PHE A 194 -15.56 -0.61 31.82
C PHE A 194 -14.91 -0.35 33.18
N ILE A 195 -13.60 -0.09 33.18
CA ILE A 195 -12.82 0.16 34.39
C ILE A 195 -12.50 1.64 34.46
N ASP A 196 -13.02 2.33 35.46
CA ASP A 196 -12.67 3.73 35.73
C ASP A 196 -11.73 3.76 36.93
N ASN A 197 -10.42 3.89 36.67
CA ASN A 197 -9.42 3.93 37.75
C ASN A 197 -9.56 5.19 38.63
N SER A 198 -10.11 6.29 38.09
CA SER A 198 -10.32 7.54 38.82
C SER A 198 -11.55 7.46 39.71
N ALA A 199 -12.67 6.95 39.19
CA ALA A 199 -13.89 6.69 39.97
C ALA A 199 -13.78 5.44 40.86
N ARG A 200 -12.78 4.59 40.61
CA ARG A 200 -12.56 3.30 41.28
C ARG A 200 -13.77 2.40 41.15
N SER A 201 -14.26 2.23 39.93
CA SER A 201 -15.39 1.36 39.62
C SER A 201 -15.10 0.44 38.45
N ILE A 202 -15.79 -0.71 38.44
CA ILE A 202 -15.91 -1.59 37.27
C ILE A 202 -17.39 -1.78 36.98
N THR A 203 -17.78 -1.47 35.73
CA THR A 203 -19.12 -1.74 35.21
C THR A 203 -19.10 -2.98 34.32
N TYR A 204 -20.07 -3.88 34.49
CA TYR A 204 -20.07 -5.21 33.88
C TYR A 204 -21.16 -5.39 32.83
N PHE A 205 -20.77 -5.99 31.70
CA PHE A 205 -21.68 -6.38 30.63
C PHE A 205 -21.39 -7.81 30.16
N LEU A 206 -22.45 -8.53 29.79
CA LEU A 206 -22.40 -9.88 29.23
C LEU A 206 -23.33 -9.95 28.03
N ASN A 207 -22.81 -10.35 26.87
CA ASN A 207 -23.53 -10.32 25.59
C ASN A 207 -24.22 -8.96 25.36
N ASP A 208 -23.48 -7.88 25.66
CA ASP A 208 -23.90 -6.49 25.58
C ASP A 208 -25.05 -6.07 26.53
N GLN A 209 -25.47 -6.95 27.45
CA GLN A 209 -26.44 -6.66 28.52
C GLN A 209 -25.77 -6.17 29.81
N TYR A 210 -26.31 -5.12 30.42
CA TYR A 210 -25.82 -4.57 31.70
C TYR A 210 -26.08 -5.54 32.85
N LEU A 211 -25.03 -5.84 33.62
CA LEU A 211 -25.13 -6.74 34.78
C LEU A 211 -25.02 -6.00 36.12
N GLY A 212 -24.34 -4.86 36.18
CA GLY A 212 -24.12 -4.12 37.42
C GLY A 212 -22.80 -3.37 37.45
N GLU A 213 -22.51 -2.75 38.59
CA GLU A 213 -21.26 -2.03 38.86
C GLU A 213 -20.73 -2.42 40.24
N SER A 214 -19.41 -2.51 40.38
CA SER A 214 -18.74 -2.75 41.66
C SER A 214 -17.62 -1.74 41.92
N SER A 215 -17.35 -1.46 43.19
CA SER A 215 -16.24 -0.59 43.60
C SER A 215 -14.91 -1.34 43.66
N LEU A 216 -13.85 -0.70 43.20
CA LEU A 216 -12.46 -1.15 43.35
C LEU A 216 -11.91 -0.80 44.73
N PRO A 217 -10.90 -1.54 45.23
CA PRO A 217 -10.26 -1.23 46.51
C PRO A 217 -9.76 0.22 46.60
N SER A 218 -9.82 0.83 47.78
CA SER A 218 -9.42 2.23 47.99
C SER A 218 -7.93 2.52 47.68
N VAL A 219 -7.09 1.49 47.64
CA VAL A 219 -5.67 1.56 47.29
C VAL A 219 -5.39 1.31 45.81
N TRP A 220 -6.41 0.96 45.01
CA TRP A 220 -6.28 0.65 43.58
C TRP A 220 -5.85 1.88 42.77
N MET A 221 -4.94 1.67 41.80
CA MET A 221 -4.39 2.74 40.96
C MET A 221 -4.46 2.43 39.47
N ASN A 222 -4.23 1.18 39.06
CA ASN A 222 -4.03 0.81 37.65
C ASN A 222 -4.17 -0.70 37.42
N ILE A 223 -4.10 -1.13 36.16
CA ILE A 223 -3.96 -2.55 35.81
C ILE A 223 -2.50 -2.80 35.44
N ARG A 224 -1.81 -3.57 36.28
CA ARG A 224 -0.42 -3.99 36.09
C ARG A 224 -0.32 -5.37 35.44
N HIS A 225 -1.10 -6.35 35.91
CA HIS A 225 -1.16 -7.69 35.30
C HIS A 225 -2.60 -8.18 35.15
N ILE A 226 -2.82 -9.06 34.17
CA ILE A 226 -4.05 -9.84 33.98
C ILE A 226 -3.72 -11.32 34.16
N TYR A 227 -4.58 -12.03 34.87
CA TYR A 227 -4.49 -13.46 35.14
C TYR A 227 -5.79 -14.14 34.72
N LEU A 228 -5.65 -15.28 34.04
CA LEU A 228 -6.75 -16.20 33.79
C LEU A 228 -6.51 -17.45 34.65
N ASN A 229 -7.33 -17.65 35.68
CA ASN A 229 -7.19 -18.77 36.61
C ASN A 229 -8.35 -19.78 36.47
N GLN A 230 -8.02 -21.06 36.38
CA GLN A 230 -8.96 -22.17 36.56
C GLN A 230 -8.53 -23.02 37.76
N TYR A 231 -9.43 -23.18 38.74
CA TYR A 231 -9.17 -23.92 39.95
C TYR A 231 -9.55 -25.39 39.79
N PHE A 232 -8.66 -26.29 40.21
CA PHE A 232 -8.87 -27.74 40.18
C PHE A 232 -9.95 -28.17 41.13
N GLN A 233 -10.71 -29.16 40.69
CA GLN A 233 -11.67 -29.86 41.52
C GLN A 233 -11.48 -31.38 41.40
N SER A 234 -11.31 -32.04 42.55
CA SER A 234 -11.02 -33.47 42.61
C SER A 234 -12.05 -34.31 41.85
N GLY A 235 -11.57 -35.17 40.94
CA GLY A 235 -12.37 -36.12 40.17
C GLY A 235 -13.09 -35.51 38.96
N MET A 236 -12.80 -34.28 38.57
CA MET A 236 -13.42 -33.63 37.41
C MET A 236 -12.40 -32.87 36.57
N GLN A 237 -12.49 -33.01 35.25
CA GLN A 237 -11.76 -32.21 34.27
C GLN A 237 -12.66 -31.09 33.75
N ALA A 238 -12.09 -29.91 33.52
CA ALA A 238 -12.79 -28.83 32.83
C ALA A 238 -11.89 -28.09 31.85
N GLU A 239 -12.53 -27.57 30.82
CA GLU A 239 -11.94 -26.73 29.79
C GLU A 239 -12.54 -25.33 29.92
N TRP A 240 -11.65 -24.34 29.86
CA TRP A 240 -12.01 -22.93 29.76
C TRP A 240 -11.26 -22.34 28.58
N MET A 241 -12.01 -21.89 27.59
CA MET A 241 -11.47 -21.20 26.44
C MET A 241 -11.75 -19.71 26.60
N VAL A 242 -10.75 -18.92 26.28
CA VAL A 242 -10.83 -17.46 26.22
C VAL A 242 -10.46 -17.07 24.81
N ASP A 243 -11.10 -16.06 24.26
CA ASP A 243 -10.84 -15.51 22.94
C ASP A 243 -11.17 -14.01 22.89
N ASP A 244 -10.90 -13.34 21.77
CA ASP A 244 -11.20 -11.91 21.53
C ASP A 244 -10.70 -10.99 22.67
N LEU A 245 -9.60 -11.37 23.31
CA LEU A 245 -9.13 -10.72 24.53
C LEU A 245 -8.47 -9.37 24.23
N LYS A 246 -9.05 -8.28 24.74
CA LYS A 246 -8.61 -6.91 24.47
C LYS A 246 -8.71 -6.04 25.71
N LEU A 247 -7.75 -5.14 25.89
CA LEU A 247 -7.81 -3.99 26.79
C LEU A 247 -7.57 -2.72 25.96
N ALA A 248 -8.34 -1.66 26.15
CA ALA A 248 -8.15 -0.42 25.40
C ALA A 248 -8.51 0.80 26.25
N GLU A 249 -8.08 1.98 25.81
CA GLU A 249 -8.61 3.24 26.34
C GLU A 249 -10.09 3.37 25.99
N TYR A 250 -10.84 3.98 26.90
CA TYR A 250 -12.23 4.34 26.62
C TYR A 250 -12.28 5.46 25.58
N VAL A 251 -12.82 5.15 24.41
CA VAL A 251 -13.16 6.10 23.35
C VAL A 251 -14.61 6.53 23.53
N SER A 252 -14.80 7.81 23.83
CA SER A 252 -16.15 8.38 24.02
C SER A 252 -16.90 8.43 22.69
N VAL A 253 -18.20 8.15 22.72
CA VAL A 253 -19.08 8.45 21.58
C VAL A 253 -19.16 9.96 21.42
N THR A 254 -19.02 10.45 20.20
CA THR A 254 -19.11 11.87 19.82
C THR A 254 -20.34 12.18 18.97
N GLY A 255 -21.06 11.15 18.52
CA GLY A 255 -22.31 11.30 17.76
C GLY A 255 -22.89 9.96 17.33
N ILE A 256 -24.04 10.00 16.64
CA ILE A 256 -24.59 8.87 15.90
C ILE A 256 -25.04 9.37 14.51
N SER A 257 -24.99 8.52 13.49
CA SER A 257 -25.51 8.78 12.13
C SER A 257 -26.48 7.68 11.71
N THR A 258 -27.36 7.96 10.75
CA THR A 258 -28.38 7.01 10.25
C THR A 258 -28.36 6.90 8.73
N SER A 259 -28.76 5.75 8.19
CA SER A 259 -28.86 5.49 6.75
C SER A 259 -30.00 6.24 6.04
N VAL A 260 -31.02 6.71 6.77
CA VAL A 260 -32.20 7.39 6.22
C VAL A 260 -32.62 8.58 7.06
N ALA A 261 -33.03 9.68 6.42
CA ALA A 261 -33.51 10.87 7.12
C ALA A 261 -35.01 10.79 7.51
N GLN A 262 -35.80 9.98 6.80
CA GLN A 262 -37.22 9.73 7.04
C GLN A 262 -37.63 8.40 6.39
N LEU A 263 -38.77 7.85 6.79
CA LEU A 263 -39.27 6.56 6.31
C LEU A 263 -40.79 6.63 5.99
N GLU A 264 -41.20 6.03 4.88
CA GLU A 264 -42.61 5.87 4.51
C GLU A 264 -42.91 4.39 4.27
N LEU A 265 -43.93 3.84 4.92
CA LEU A 265 -44.28 2.41 4.88
C LEU A 265 -45.80 2.20 4.75
N PRO A 266 -46.26 1.23 3.95
CA PRO A 266 -47.66 0.80 3.98
C PRO A 266 -48.00 0.12 5.33
N GLU A 267 -49.27 0.22 5.75
CA GLU A 267 -49.79 -0.52 6.91
C GLU A 267 -49.47 -2.03 6.80
N SER A 268 -49.01 -2.65 7.89
CA SER A 268 -48.54 -4.06 7.99
C SER A 268 -47.16 -4.39 7.37
N ALA A 269 -46.42 -3.43 6.81
CA ALA A 269 -45.06 -3.63 6.31
C ALA A 269 -43.98 -3.49 7.39
N SER A 270 -42.75 -3.96 7.12
CA SER A 270 -41.59 -3.75 8.01
C SER A 270 -40.27 -3.56 7.27
N THR A 271 -39.33 -2.78 7.83
CA THR A 271 -37.98 -2.55 7.27
C THR A 271 -36.95 -2.22 8.36
N ASN A 272 -35.65 -2.20 8.05
CA ASN A 272 -34.57 -1.93 9.02
C ASN A 272 -33.91 -0.56 8.82
N ILE A 273 -33.63 0.16 9.92
CA ILE A 273 -32.87 1.41 9.95
C ILE A 273 -31.47 1.11 10.50
N VAL A 274 -30.43 1.44 9.73
CA VAL A 274 -29.03 1.28 10.17
C VAL A 274 -28.57 2.57 10.84
N VAL A 275 -28.04 2.46 12.07
CA VAL A 275 -27.50 3.59 12.84
C VAL A 275 -26.09 3.24 13.32
N THR A 276 -25.16 4.18 13.21
CA THR A 276 -23.75 4.00 13.54
C THR A 276 -23.32 5.01 14.61
N ALA A 277 -22.69 4.53 15.69
CA ALA A 277 -22.04 5.40 16.67
C ALA A 277 -20.71 5.94 16.12
N LEU A 278 -20.46 7.23 16.34
CA LEU A 278 -19.28 7.94 15.87
C LEU A 278 -18.36 8.28 17.06
N PRO A 279 -17.03 8.18 16.91
CA PRO A 279 -16.35 7.53 15.79
C PRO A 279 -16.67 6.02 15.77
N GLN A 280 -16.48 5.35 14.62
CA GLN A 280 -16.82 3.93 14.45
C GLN A 280 -16.06 2.99 15.41
N ASN A 281 -14.98 3.47 16.05
CA ASN A 281 -14.24 2.76 17.08
C ASN A 281 -14.62 3.17 18.52
N ALA A 282 -15.73 3.89 18.73
CA ALA A 282 -16.22 4.24 20.07
C ALA A 282 -16.40 2.99 20.93
N SER A 283 -16.06 3.09 22.22
CA SER A 283 -16.00 1.93 23.12
C SER A 283 -17.37 1.36 23.51
N ASP A 284 -18.41 2.20 23.50
CA ASP A 284 -19.79 1.79 23.70
C ASP A 284 -20.65 2.19 22.50
N GLN A 285 -21.00 1.21 21.67
CA GLN A 285 -21.77 1.43 20.43
C GLN A 285 -23.25 1.06 20.58
N ARG A 286 -23.70 0.77 21.79
CA ARG A 286 -25.07 0.29 22.02
C ARG A 286 -26.06 1.41 21.80
N LEU A 287 -27.17 1.07 21.18
CA LEU A 287 -28.25 1.98 20.81
C LEU A 287 -29.54 1.57 21.51
N LEU A 288 -30.29 2.57 21.99
CA LEU A 288 -31.61 2.42 22.56
C LEU A 288 -32.62 2.90 21.52
N TRP A 289 -33.62 2.08 21.22
CA TRP A 289 -34.65 2.37 20.24
C TRP A 289 -36.00 2.55 20.91
N SER A 290 -36.76 3.54 20.48
CA SER A 290 -38.15 3.75 20.88
C SER A 290 -38.96 4.34 19.74
N THR A 291 -40.28 4.31 19.88
CA THR A 291 -41.24 4.93 18.95
C THR A 291 -42.14 5.84 19.78
N ASP A 292 -42.45 7.04 19.26
CA ASP A 292 -43.32 8.00 19.96
C ASP A 292 -44.77 7.47 20.04
N ASP A 293 -45.23 6.80 18.98
CA ASP A 293 -46.54 6.17 18.89
C ASP A 293 -46.43 4.71 18.43
N PRO A 294 -46.42 3.74 19.38
CA PRO A 294 -46.36 2.32 19.07
C PRO A 294 -47.66 1.76 18.48
N ASP A 295 -48.77 2.51 18.44
CA ASP A 295 -49.99 2.08 17.74
C ASP A 295 -49.89 2.35 16.23
N VAL A 296 -49.02 3.28 15.81
CA VAL A 296 -48.73 3.60 14.39
C VAL A 296 -47.59 2.73 13.85
N ALA A 297 -46.46 2.65 14.54
CA ALA A 297 -45.35 1.74 14.19
C ALA A 297 -44.50 1.37 15.41
N THR A 298 -44.03 0.13 15.49
CA THR A 298 -43.10 -0.35 16.53
C THR A 298 -41.68 -0.48 16.00
N VAL A 299 -40.67 -0.43 16.88
CA VAL A 299 -39.26 -0.63 16.52
C VAL A 299 -38.58 -1.63 17.45
N ILE A 300 -37.85 -2.59 16.88
CA ILE A 300 -37.06 -3.59 17.62
C ILE A 300 -35.68 -3.70 16.96
N ASN A 301 -34.63 -3.31 17.69
CA ASN A 301 -33.23 -3.37 17.23
C ASN A 301 -33.01 -2.77 15.82
N GLY A 302 -33.63 -1.63 15.55
CA GLY A 302 -33.58 -0.94 14.25
C GLY A 302 -34.65 -1.36 13.25
N THR A 303 -35.34 -2.49 13.46
CA THR A 303 -36.42 -2.94 12.56
C THR A 303 -37.75 -2.29 12.95
N VAL A 304 -38.32 -1.51 12.02
CA VAL A 304 -39.59 -0.79 12.17
C VAL A 304 -40.73 -1.62 11.55
N HIS A 305 -41.82 -1.82 12.30
CA HIS A 305 -43.05 -2.49 11.85
C HIS A 305 -44.19 -1.47 11.81
N ALA A 306 -44.75 -1.22 10.62
CA ALA A 306 -45.90 -0.35 10.41
C ALA A 306 -47.20 -1.05 10.79
N LEU A 307 -48.03 -0.43 11.64
CA LEU A 307 -49.21 -1.05 12.22
C LEU A 307 -50.52 -0.40 11.82
N LYS A 308 -50.55 0.93 11.71
CA LYS A 308 -51.77 1.69 11.42
C LYS A 308 -51.46 2.99 10.71
N GLU A 309 -52.31 3.39 9.76
CA GLU A 309 -52.20 4.70 9.10
C GLU A 309 -52.02 5.85 10.11
N GLY A 310 -51.00 6.66 9.89
CA GLY A 310 -50.63 7.77 10.75
C GLY A 310 -49.16 8.15 10.55
N SER A 311 -48.65 9.03 11.41
CA SER A 311 -47.24 9.39 11.44
C SER A 311 -46.72 9.24 12.87
N THR A 312 -45.57 8.61 13.02
CA THR A 312 -44.84 8.48 14.30
C THR A 312 -43.37 8.81 14.09
N THR A 313 -42.58 8.85 15.15
CA THR A 313 -41.13 9.04 15.08
C THR A 313 -40.46 7.86 15.76
N VAL A 314 -39.50 7.25 15.08
CA VAL A 314 -38.59 6.29 15.67
C VAL A 314 -37.40 7.07 16.23
N ASN A 315 -37.22 7.01 17.55
CA ASN A 315 -36.09 7.61 18.23
C ASN A 315 -35.02 6.55 18.47
N VAL A 316 -33.78 6.94 18.25
CA VAL A 316 -32.61 6.14 18.58
C VAL A 316 -31.65 7.00 19.38
N SER A 317 -31.10 6.47 20.47
CA SER A 317 -30.06 7.15 21.23
C SER A 317 -28.90 6.22 21.52
N THR A 318 -27.74 6.78 21.87
CA THR A 318 -26.70 6.00 22.53
C THR A 318 -27.20 5.48 23.89
N TYR A 319 -26.60 4.40 24.38
CA TYR A 319 -26.98 3.79 25.66
C TYR A 319 -26.92 4.77 26.85
N GLU A 320 -25.92 5.66 26.88
CA GLU A 320 -25.82 6.72 27.89
C GLU A 320 -26.76 7.90 27.66
N GLY A 321 -27.48 7.93 26.53
CA GLY A 321 -28.44 8.98 26.17
C GLY A 321 -27.81 10.30 25.69
N ASN A 322 -26.49 10.38 25.54
CA ASN A 322 -25.78 11.60 25.19
C ASN A 322 -26.01 12.08 23.75
N TYR A 323 -26.39 11.17 22.84
CA TYR A 323 -26.69 11.49 21.45
C TYR A 323 -27.96 10.77 21.02
N SER A 324 -28.81 11.45 20.26
CA SER A 324 -30.05 10.89 19.74
C SER A 324 -30.33 11.36 18.32
N LEU A 325 -31.08 10.53 17.58
CA LEU A 325 -31.65 10.82 16.28
C LEU A 325 -33.13 10.47 16.31
N ALA A 326 -33.90 11.24 15.56
CA ALA A 326 -35.32 11.05 15.36
C ALA A 326 -35.54 10.80 13.87
N VAL A 327 -36.10 9.63 13.53
CA VAL A 327 -36.47 9.27 12.17
C VAL A 327 -37.98 9.33 12.05
N PRO A 328 -38.54 10.32 11.32
CA PRO A 328 -39.97 10.37 11.05
C PRO A 328 -40.41 9.14 10.25
N VAL A 329 -41.50 8.51 10.66
CA VAL A 329 -42.13 7.36 10.01
C VAL A 329 -43.58 7.71 9.65
N ALA A 330 -43.88 7.74 8.35
CA ALA A 330 -45.25 7.86 7.85
C ALA A 330 -45.78 6.48 7.46
N VAL A 331 -46.87 6.06 8.09
CA VAL A 331 -47.60 4.85 7.73
C VAL A 331 -48.79 5.26 6.86
N THR A 332 -48.80 4.82 5.60
CA THR A 332 -49.82 5.22 4.63
C THR A 332 -50.92 4.17 4.48
N LYS A 333 -52.13 4.65 4.19
CA LYS A 333 -53.27 3.81 3.84
C LYS A 333 -52.99 3.08 2.53
N PRO A 334 -53.45 1.83 2.40
CA PRO A 334 -53.32 1.11 1.15
C PRO A 334 -54.03 1.84 -0.01
N VAL A 335 -53.34 2.01 -1.13
CA VAL A 335 -53.90 2.58 -2.37
C VAL A 335 -54.68 1.46 -3.10
N PRO A 336 -56.01 1.58 -3.28
CA PRO A 336 -56.79 0.58 -4.00
C PRO A 336 -56.51 0.66 -5.51
N PRO A 337 -56.60 -0.47 -6.25
CA PRO A 337 -56.52 -0.42 -7.70
C PRO A 337 -57.68 0.39 -8.26
N LEU A 338 -57.43 1.19 -9.30
CA LEU A 338 -58.44 1.83 -10.16
C LEU A 338 -58.52 1.15 -11.55
N GLY A 339 -57.52 0.33 -11.88
CA GLY A 339 -57.49 -0.49 -13.08
C GLY A 339 -56.47 -1.63 -12.95
N ILE A 340 -56.72 -2.72 -13.67
CA ILE A 340 -55.77 -3.81 -13.90
C ILE A 340 -55.49 -3.83 -15.40
N ILE A 341 -54.24 -3.99 -15.80
CA ILE A 341 -53.83 -4.15 -17.19
C ILE A 341 -53.19 -5.52 -17.32
N LEU A 342 -53.71 -6.30 -18.26
CA LEU A 342 -53.11 -7.54 -18.74
C LEU A 342 -52.75 -7.36 -20.22
N PRO A 343 -51.80 -8.15 -20.76
CA PRO A 343 -51.58 -8.21 -22.19
C PRO A 343 -52.83 -8.69 -22.93
N ASP A 344 -53.01 -8.24 -24.17
CA ASP A 344 -54.19 -8.58 -24.98
C ASP A 344 -54.24 -10.08 -25.35
N GLU A 345 -53.09 -10.68 -25.65
CA GLU A 345 -52.95 -12.10 -26.02
C GLU A 345 -51.64 -12.71 -25.50
N ILE A 346 -51.69 -13.99 -25.14
CA ILE A 346 -50.53 -14.83 -24.81
C ILE A 346 -50.63 -16.15 -25.57
N SER A 347 -49.50 -16.58 -26.16
CA SER A 347 -49.35 -17.91 -26.75
C SER A 347 -48.58 -18.83 -25.81
N LEU A 348 -49.11 -20.01 -25.52
CA LEU A 348 -48.54 -21.00 -24.60
C LEU A 348 -48.65 -22.41 -25.21
N ALA A 349 -47.65 -23.28 -25.08
CA ALA A 349 -47.82 -24.67 -25.53
C ALA A 349 -48.67 -25.51 -24.56
N VAL A 350 -49.25 -26.60 -25.05
CA VAL A 350 -49.94 -27.59 -24.19
C VAL A 350 -48.99 -28.08 -23.09
N THR A 351 -49.48 -28.17 -21.85
CA THR A 351 -48.77 -28.48 -20.60
C THR A 351 -47.79 -27.41 -20.07
N SER A 352 -47.38 -26.45 -20.89
CA SER A 352 -46.56 -25.33 -20.44
C SER A 352 -47.32 -24.47 -19.45
N LYS A 353 -46.56 -23.81 -18.57
CA LYS A 353 -47.05 -22.90 -17.56
C LYS A 353 -46.45 -21.52 -17.74
N GLN A 354 -47.23 -20.49 -17.49
CA GLN A 354 -46.74 -19.11 -17.48
C GLN A 354 -47.49 -18.34 -16.41
N THR A 355 -46.81 -17.46 -15.68
CA THR A 355 -47.47 -16.60 -14.69
C THR A 355 -47.76 -15.24 -15.28
N LEU A 356 -49.02 -14.81 -15.20
CA LEU A 356 -49.44 -13.48 -15.62
C LEU A 356 -48.92 -12.43 -14.63
N GLN A 357 -48.34 -11.35 -15.15
CA GLN A 357 -47.86 -10.21 -14.37
C GLN A 357 -48.81 -9.02 -14.57
N PRO A 358 -49.84 -8.86 -13.73
CA PRO A 358 -50.80 -7.76 -13.82
C PRO A 358 -50.15 -6.42 -13.46
N VAL A 359 -50.40 -5.38 -14.26
CA VAL A 359 -50.00 -4.01 -13.93
C VAL A 359 -51.20 -3.28 -13.35
N PHE A 360 -51.03 -2.64 -12.20
CA PHE A 360 -52.09 -1.89 -11.53
C PHE A 360 -52.00 -0.39 -11.82
N ASN A 361 -53.15 0.27 -11.92
CA ASN A 361 -53.25 1.72 -12.08
C ASN A 361 -54.00 2.31 -10.87
N PRO A 362 -53.45 3.30 -10.13
CA PRO A 362 -52.11 3.87 -10.28
C PRO A 362 -51.01 2.85 -9.94
N GLU A 363 -49.80 3.08 -10.46
CA GLU A 363 -48.66 2.16 -10.29
C GLU A 363 -48.30 1.92 -8.82
N ASN A 364 -48.59 2.88 -7.93
CA ASN A 364 -48.40 2.76 -6.48
C ASN A 364 -49.55 2.04 -5.74
N THR A 365 -50.40 1.27 -6.45
CA THR A 365 -51.44 0.43 -5.84
C THR A 365 -50.83 -0.58 -4.88
N THR A 366 -51.27 -0.59 -3.63
CA THR A 366 -50.74 -1.51 -2.61
C THR A 366 -51.67 -2.70 -2.34
N ASN A 367 -52.97 -2.63 -2.71
CA ASN A 367 -53.94 -3.73 -2.58
C ASN A 367 -54.04 -4.57 -3.86
N GLN A 368 -53.01 -5.37 -4.15
CA GLN A 368 -52.85 -6.09 -5.41
C GLN A 368 -53.48 -7.50 -5.46
N GLY A 369 -54.33 -7.86 -4.49
CA GLY A 369 -54.98 -9.17 -4.46
C GLY A 369 -55.93 -9.39 -5.66
N LEU A 370 -55.78 -10.50 -6.37
CA LEU A 370 -56.60 -10.86 -7.54
C LEU A 370 -57.27 -12.23 -7.39
N SER A 371 -58.48 -12.35 -7.92
CA SER A 371 -59.15 -13.62 -8.17
C SER A 371 -59.10 -13.93 -9.66
N TRP A 372 -58.62 -15.12 -10.00
CA TRP A 372 -58.41 -15.54 -11.37
C TRP A 372 -59.46 -16.56 -11.80
N SER A 373 -59.90 -16.50 -13.06
CA SER A 373 -60.79 -17.49 -13.65
C SER A 373 -60.49 -17.71 -15.12
N SER A 374 -60.82 -18.89 -15.64
CA SER A 374 -60.70 -19.22 -17.06
C SER A 374 -62.09 -19.50 -17.63
N ASN A 375 -62.40 -18.93 -18.80
CA ASN A 375 -63.69 -19.14 -19.45
C ASN A 375 -63.81 -20.51 -20.14
N SER A 376 -62.69 -21.22 -20.34
CA SER A 376 -62.64 -22.59 -20.85
C SER A 376 -61.47 -23.34 -20.22
N PRO A 377 -61.64 -23.84 -18.97
CA PRO A 377 -60.63 -24.63 -18.25
C PRO A 377 -60.11 -25.87 -19.00
N ALA A 378 -60.86 -26.37 -19.99
CA ALA A 378 -60.43 -27.46 -20.87
C ALA A 378 -59.32 -27.06 -21.86
N VAL A 379 -59.15 -25.76 -22.14
CA VAL A 379 -58.12 -25.20 -23.02
C VAL A 379 -56.94 -24.68 -22.19
N ALA A 380 -57.18 -23.86 -21.17
CA ALA A 380 -56.16 -23.46 -20.19
C ALA A 380 -56.78 -23.21 -18.82
N ILE A 381 -56.09 -23.58 -17.75
CA ILE A 381 -56.47 -23.29 -16.35
C ILE A 381 -55.59 -22.18 -15.79
N VAL A 382 -56.07 -21.48 -14.76
CA VAL A 382 -55.29 -20.49 -14.00
C VAL A 382 -55.42 -20.80 -12.51
N ASN A 383 -54.32 -20.71 -11.76
CA ASN A 383 -54.33 -20.93 -10.31
C ASN A 383 -54.48 -19.61 -9.53
N ALA A 384 -54.48 -19.70 -8.19
CA ALA A 384 -54.70 -18.54 -7.31
C ALA A 384 -53.61 -17.45 -7.40
N VAL A 385 -52.43 -17.75 -7.93
CA VAL A 385 -51.33 -16.78 -8.11
C VAL A 385 -51.20 -16.27 -9.55
N GLY A 386 -52.17 -16.59 -10.43
CA GLY A 386 -52.15 -16.15 -11.83
C GLY A 386 -51.27 -17.00 -12.76
N GLU A 387 -50.83 -18.19 -12.31
CA GLU A 387 -50.13 -19.15 -13.19
C GLU A 387 -51.13 -19.87 -14.08
N ILE A 388 -51.04 -19.60 -15.37
CA ILE A 388 -51.81 -20.22 -16.43
C ILE A 388 -51.13 -21.52 -16.86
N THR A 389 -51.89 -22.59 -17.07
CA THR A 389 -51.41 -23.88 -17.60
C THR A 389 -52.22 -24.23 -18.84
N GLY A 390 -51.55 -24.41 -19.98
CA GLY A 390 -52.20 -24.89 -21.20
C GLY A 390 -52.62 -26.36 -21.08
N ILE A 391 -53.87 -26.68 -21.36
CA ILE A 391 -54.45 -28.03 -21.24
C ILE A 391 -54.65 -28.70 -22.60
N SER A 392 -55.17 -27.96 -23.58
CA SER A 392 -55.37 -28.49 -24.94
C SER A 392 -55.31 -27.38 -25.97
N VAL A 393 -54.96 -27.73 -27.22
CA VAL A 393 -54.83 -26.76 -28.31
C VAL A 393 -56.16 -26.04 -28.55
N GLY A 394 -56.14 -24.72 -28.57
CA GLY A 394 -57.33 -23.88 -28.68
C GLY A 394 -57.09 -22.48 -28.15
N SER A 395 -58.14 -21.67 -28.04
CA SER A 395 -58.07 -20.33 -27.46
C SER A 395 -59.09 -20.20 -26.33
N THR A 396 -58.71 -19.59 -25.22
CA THR A 396 -59.57 -19.30 -24.06
C THR A 396 -59.26 -17.90 -23.53
N VAL A 397 -60.14 -17.32 -22.74
CA VAL A 397 -59.91 -16.04 -22.06
C VAL A 397 -59.75 -16.30 -20.58
N ILE A 398 -58.72 -15.67 -19.99
CA ILE A 398 -58.46 -15.69 -18.55
C ILE A 398 -58.74 -14.29 -18.01
N THR A 399 -59.52 -14.24 -16.94
CA THR A 399 -59.98 -13.00 -16.31
C THR A 399 -59.34 -12.86 -14.92
N ALA A 400 -58.69 -11.72 -14.68
CA ALA A 400 -58.30 -11.25 -13.36
C ALA A 400 -59.35 -10.29 -12.81
N VAL A 401 -59.79 -10.50 -11.58
CA VAL A 401 -60.71 -9.59 -10.88
C VAL A 401 -60.05 -9.13 -9.58
N SER A 402 -60.09 -7.83 -9.28
CA SER A 402 -59.56 -7.35 -8.00
C SER A 402 -60.37 -7.90 -6.83
N GLN A 403 -59.67 -8.42 -5.82
CA GLN A 403 -60.28 -8.83 -4.56
C GLN A 403 -60.69 -7.63 -3.69
N ALA A 404 -60.07 -6.47 -3.91
CA ALA A 404 -60.38 -5.23 -3.19
C ALA A 404 -61.63 -4.53 -3.75
N ASP A 405 -61.85 -4.61 -5.07
CA ASP A 405 -63.07 -4.14 -5.74
C ASP A 405 -63.44 -5.06 -6.92
N PRO A 406 -64.50 -5.89 -6.79
CA PRO A 406 -64.92 -6.82 -7.83
C PRO A 406 -65.38 -6.17 -9.15
N THR A 407 -65.55 -4.84 -9.20
CA THR A 407 -65.89 -4.13 -10.44
C THR A 407 -64.68 -3.88 -11.35
N ILE A 408 -63.46 -4.07 -10.83
CA ILE A 408 -62.21 -3.88 -11.56
C ILE A 408 -61.70 -5.25 -12.04
N SER A 409 -61.60 -5.40 -13.36
CA SER A 409 -61.13 -6.63 -13.98
C SER A 409 -60.32 -6.37 -15.26
N ALA A 410 -59.52 -7.35 -15.64
CA ALA A 410 -58.79 -7.39 -16.91
C ALA A 410 -58.87 -8.80 -17.50
N GLU A 411 -58.83 -8.89 -18.82
CA GLU A 411 -58.91 -10.15 -19.56
C GLU A 411 -57.69 -10.30 -20.46
N VAL A 412 -57.24 -11.54 -20.64
CA VAL A 412 -56.21 -11.91 -21.61
C VAL A 412 -56.68 -13.11 -22.43
N THR A 413 -56.48 -13.05 -23.74
CA THR A 413 -56.69 -14.21 -24.62
C THR A 413 -55.49 -15.13 -24.52
N VAL A 414 -55.68 -16.38 -24.11
CA VAL A 414 -54.65 -17.42 -24.10
C VAL A 414 -54.88 -18.36 -25.27
N VAL A 415 -53.94 -18.33 -26.22
CA VAL A 415 -53.87 -19.25 -27.34
C VAL A 415 -52.94 -20.39 -26.96
N VAL A 416 -53.49 -21.59 -26.82
CA VAL A 416 -52.71 -22.79 -26.54
C VAL A 416 -52.30 -23.45 -27.85
N THR A 417 -51.00 -23.47 -28.14
CA THR A 417 -50.42 -24.06 -29.35
C THR A 417 -49.91 -25.48 -29.09
N PRO A 418 -49.67 -26.30 -30.13
CA PRO A 418 -49.06 -27.62 -29.94
C PRO A 418 -47.67 -27.52 -29.30
N TYR A 419 -47.35 -28.42 -28.36
CA TYR A 419 -46.00 -28.60 -27.84
C TYR A 419 -45.13 -29.28 -28.91
N ILE A 420 -44.05 -28.61 -29.34
CA ILE A 420 -43.05 -29.18 -30.26
C ILE A 420 -41.84 -29.60 -29.40
N PRO A 421 -41.70 -30.90 -29.08
CA PRO A 421 -40.57 -31.37 -28.30
C PRO A 421 -39.26 -31.18 -29.07
N VAL A 422 -38.18 -30.88 -28.35
CA VAL A 422 -36.82 -31.03 -28.87
C VAL A 422 -36.59 -32.50 -29.21
N ALA A 423 -36.23 -32.79 -30.46
CA ALA A 423 -35.91 -34.12 -30.94
C ALA A 423 -34.44 -34.48 -30.74
N SER A 424 -33.53 -33.52 -30.91
CA SER A 424 -32.10 -33.70 -30.66
C SER A 424 -31.38 -32.39 -30.38
N VAL A 425 -30.34 -32.46 -29.57
CA VAL A 425 -29.29 -31.44 -29.43
C VAL A 425 -28.02 -32.03 -30.05
N ALA A 426 -27.21 -31.22 -30.72
CA ALA A 426 -25.91 -31.64 -31.25
C ALA A 426 -24.85 -30.55 -31.01
N ILE A 427 -23.81 -30.88 -30.23
CA ILE A 427 -22.63 -30.03 -30.05
C ILE A 427 -21.76 -30.16 -31.31
N THR A 428 -21.40 -29.03 -31.90
CA THR A 428 -20.51 -28.97 -33.07
C THR A 428 -19.13 -29.45 -32.66
N SER A 429 -18.61 -30.51 -33.32
CA SER A 429 -17.40 -31.23 -32.92
C SER A 429 -16.20 -30.31 -32.65
N PRO A 430 -15.87 -30.02 -31.37
CA PRO A 430 -14.66 -29.30 -31.03
C PRO A 430 -13.43 -30.22 -31.18
N PRO A 431 -12.19 -29.70 -31.10
CA PRO A 431 -11.01 -30.55 -30.99
C PRO A 431 -11.12 -31.47 -29.76
N SER A 432 -10.63 -32.70 -29.89
CA SER A 432 -10.64 -33.69 -28.79
C SER A 432 -9.63 -33.37 -27.68
N GLN A 433 -8.66 -32.52 -27.99
CA GLN A 433 -7.62 -32.06 -27.07
C GLN A 433 -7.52 -30.54 -27.09
N ILE A 434 -7.34 -29.94 -25.91
CA ILE A 434 -7.06 -28.51 -25.72
C ILE A 434 -5.92 -28.36 -24.72
N SER A 435 -5.14 -27.29 -24.80
CA SER A 435 -4.08 -27.06 -23.81
C SER A 435 -4.67 -26.39 -22.57
N LYS A 436 -4.08 -26.65 -21.40
CA LYS A 436 -4.37 -25.85 -20.19
C LYS A 436 -4.17 -24.36 -20.51
N TYR A 437 -5.04 -23.50 -19.97
CA TYR A 437 -5.16 -22.06 -20.25
C TYR A 437 -5.88 -21.66 -21.56
N ASP A 438 -6.18 -22.61 -22.47
CA ASP A 438 -6.97 -22.31 -23.66
C ASP A 438 -8.44 -22.02 -23.30
N SER A 439 -9.06 -21.18 -24.14
CA SER A 439 -10.51 -20.95 -24.12
C SER A 439 -11.12 -21.27 -25.47
N LEU A 440 -12.33 -21.84 -25.47
CA LEU A 440 -13.03 -22.24 -26.69
C LEU A 440 -14.52 -21.95 -26.55
N GLN A 441 -15.17 -21.51 -27.63
CA GLN A 441 -16.62 -21.38 -27.68
C GLN A 441 -17.23 -22.69 -28.20
N LEU A 442 -18.03 -23.38 -27.39
CA LEU A 442 -18.84 -24.50 -27.86
C LEU A 442 -20.12 -23.98 -28.51
N ILE A 443 -20.57 -24.67 -29.56
CA ILE A 443 -21.79 -24.33 -30.31
C ILE A 443 -22.68 -25.56 -30.36
N ALA A 444 -23.92 -25.46 -29.88
CA ALA A 444 -24.91 -26.54 -29.90
C ALA A 444 -26.14 -26.17 -30.73
N ASN A 445 -26.59 -27.09 -31.59
CA ASN A 445 -27.77 -26.93 -32.44
C ASN A 445 -28.94 -27.76 -31.90
N VAL A 446 -30.15 -27.19 -31.90
CA VAL A 446 -31.38 -27.84 -31.41
C VAL A 446 -32.32 -28.12 -32.60
N GLU A 447 -32.78 -29.36 -32.73
CA GLU A 447 -33.71 -29.80 -33.79
C GLU A 447 -35.04 -30.33 -33.22
N PRO A 448 -36.20 -30.03 -33.82
CA PRO A 448 -36.35 -29.09 -34.93
C PRO A 448 -36.06 -27.66 -34.48
N ALA A 449 -35.54 -26.80 -35.37
CA ALA A 449 -35.17 -25.42 -35.04
C ALA A 449 -36.32 -24.57 -34.44
N ASN A 450 -37.58 -25.00 -34.60
CA ASN A 450 -38.77 -24.37 -34.03
C ASN A 450 -39.31 -25.07 -32.76
N ALA A 451 -38.50 -25.90 -32.09
CA ALA A 451 -38.87 -26.52 -30.83
C ALA A 451 -39.21 -25.47 -29.76
N THR A 452 -40.21 -25.75 -28.93
CA THR A 452 -40.79 -24.76 -28.01
C THR A 452 -39.92 -24.50 -26.77
N GLU A 453 -38.94 -25.38 -26.48
CA GLU A 453 -38.05 -25.33 -25.31
C GLU A 453 -36.55 -25.47 -25.71
N SER A 454 -36.06 -24.60 -26.57
CA SER A 454 -34.70 -24.70 -27.16
C SER A 454 -33.56 -24.12 -26.31
N GLN A 455 -33.85 -23.63 -25.10
CA GLN A 455 -32.82 -23.09 -24.21
C GLN A 455 -31.95 -24.21 -23.65
N LEU A 456 -30.62 -24.01 -23.70
CA LEU A 456 -29.64 -25.00 -23.27
C LEU A 456 -29.03 -24.61 -21.92
N SER A 457 -28.87 -25.60 -21.06
CA SER A 457 -28.07 -25.54 -19.84
C SER A 457 -26.74 -26.22 -20.10
N TRP A 458 -25.66 -25.47 -19.94
CA TRP A 458 -24.29 -25.98 -20.04
C TRP A 458 -23.74 -26.37 -18.67
N VAL A 459 -23.15 -27.56 -18.57
CA VAL A 459 -22.56 -28.07 -17.34
C VAL A 459 -21.27 -28.82 -17.68
N SER A 460 -20.23 -28.61 -16.87
CA SER A 460 -19.02 -29.44 -16.86
C SER A 460 -19.08 -30.39 -15.67
N ASP A 461 -18.67 -31.63 -15.85
CA ASP A 461 -18.58 -32.62 -14.77
C ASP A 461 -17.37 -32.41 -13.84
N HIS A 462 -16.32 -31.77 -14.33
CA HIS A 462 -15.11 -31.39 -13.61
C HIS A 462 -14.79 -29.92 -13.89
N PRO A 463 -15.51 -28.97 -13.26
CA PRO A 463 -15.33 -27.54 -13.49
C PRO A 463 -13.92 -27.05 -13.11
N GLU A 464 -13.18 -27.78 -12.27
CA GLU A 464 -11.78 -27.54 -11.93
C GLU A 464 -10.80 -27.92 -13.06
N ILE A 465 -11.22 -28.74 -14.02
CA ILE A 465 -10.45 -29.11 -15.22
C ILE A 465 -10.89 -28.25 -16.41
N VAL A 466 -12.20 -28.16 -16.67
CA VAL A 466 -12.79 -27.29 -17.69
C VAL A 466 -14.01 -26.59 -17.11
N SER A 467 -13.96 -25.27 -16.96
CA SER A 467 -15.16 -24.50 -16.60
C SER A 467 -15.95 -24.13 -17.85
N VAL A 468 -17.27 -23.90 -17.72
CA VAL A 468 -18.16 -23.53 -18.83
C VAL A 468 -19.12 -22.44 -18.37
N THR A 469 -19.30 -21.41 -19.19
CA THR A 469 -20.27 -20.33 -18.98
C THR A 469 -21.67 -20.73 -19.46
N ALA A 470 -22.68 -19.93 -19.10
CA ALA A 470 -24.07 -20.19 -19.50
C ALA A 470 -24.30 -20.14 -21.02
N ASP A 471 -23.43 -19.47 -21.77
CA ASP A 471 -23.43 -19.40 -23.24
C ASP A 471 -22.49 -20.42 -23.91
N GLY A 472 -21.89 -21.34 -23.14
CA GLY A 472 -21.09 -22.45 -23.68
C GLY A 472 -19.62 -22.11 -23.98
N LYS A 473 -19.10 -20.98 -23.49
CA LYS A 473 -17.67 -20.69 -23.53
C LYS A 473 -16.96 -21.49 -22.45
N ILE A 474 -15.97 -22.28 -22.84
CA ILE A 474 -15.18 -23.10 -21.93
C ILE A 474 -13.80 -22.48 -21.66
N GLN A 475 -13.25 -22.79 -20.49
CA GLN A 475 -11.87 -22.45 -20.10
C GLN A 475 -11.19 -23.67 -19.52
N ALA A 476 -10.04 -24.07 -20.07
CA ALA A 476 -9.21 -25.15 -19.55
C ALA A 476 -8.39 -24.68 -18.34
N LEU A 477 -8.63 -25.28 -17.17
CA LEU A 477 -8.06 -24.88 -15.88
C LEU A 477 -7.06 -25.90 -15.32
N GLY A 478 -7.26 -27.20 -15.59
CA GLY A 478 -6.41 -28.28 -15.08
C GLY A 478 -6.18 -29.38 -16.12
N VAL A 479 -5.02 -30.04 -16.07
CA VAL A 479 -4.71 -31.20 -16.93
C VAL A 479 -5.59 -32.38 -16.51
N GLY A 480 -6.21 -33.05 -17.48
CA GLY A 480 -7.12 -34.16 -17.24
C GLY A 480 -8.21 -34.23 -18.27
N THR A 481 -9.33 -34.87 -17.94
CA THR A 481 -10.45 -35.03 -18.86
C THR A 481 -11.72 -34.52 -18.22
N ALA A 482 -12.48 -33.69 -18.95
CA ALA A 482 -13.78 -33.19 -18.53
C ALA A 482 -14.81 -33.39 -19.63
N THR A 483 -16.05 -33.67 -19.25
CA THR A 483 -17.18 -33.76 -20.16
C THR A 483 -18.09 -32.55 -19.98
N VAL A 484 -18.25 -31.78 -21.05
CA VAL A 484 -19.13 -30.62 -21.11
C VAL A 484 -20.42 -31.02 -21.82
N SER A 485 -21.55 -30.84 -21.14
CA SER A 485 -22.88 -31.23 -21.63
C SER A 485 -23.78 -30.01 -21.85
N ALA A 486 -24.50 -29.99 -22.97
CA ALA A 486 -25.55 -29.04 -23.27
C ALA A 486 -26.91 -29.76 -23.23
N ASN A 487 -27.77 -29.41 -22.27
CA ASN A 487 -29.03 -30.09 -22.04
C ASN A 487 -30.22 -29.10 -22.11
N THR A 488 -31.31 -29.51 -22.73
CA THR A 488 -32.60 -28.81 -22.65
C THR A 488 -33.33 -29.18 -21.36
N VAL A 489 -34.36 -28.40 -21.01
CA VAL A 489 -35.15 -28.58 -19.78
C VAL A 489 -35.81 -29.97 -19.68
N ASN A 490 -36.15 -30.57 -20.82
CA ASN A 490 -36.76 -31.90 -20.91
C ASN A 490 -35.72 -33.06 -20.95
N GLY A 491 -34.43 -32.77 -20.72
CA GLY A 491 -33.38 -33.77 -20.59
C GLY A 491 -32.82 -34.31 -21.92
N VAL A 492 -33.18 -33.69 -23.05
CA VAL A 492 -32.53 -33.96 -24.33
C VAL A 492 -31.24 -33.16 -24.39
N GLY A 493 -30.11 -33.80 -24.66
CA GLY A 493 -28.83 -33.13 -24.63
C GLY A 493 -27.79 -33.86 -25.44
N ASP A 494 -26.66 -33.19 -25.59
CA ASP A 494 -25.44 -33.77 -26.15
C ASP A 494 -24.27 -33.39 -25.24
N SER A 495 -23.19 -34.15 -25.32
CA SER A 495 -22.02 -33.97 -24.48
C SER A 495 -20.76 -34.20 -25.28
N VAL A 496 -19.74 -33.41 -24.99
CA VAL A 496 -18.40 -33.59 -25.54
C VAL A 496 -17.37 -33.76 -24.45
N THR A 497 -16.52 -34.75 -24.60
CA THR A 497 -15.37 -34.98 -23.73
C THR A 497 -14.14 -34.31 -24.30
N LEU A 498 -13.46 -33.53 -23.46
CA LEU A 498 -12.25 -32.79 -23.79
C LEU A 498 -11.11 -33.29 -22.92
N GLU A 499 -9.99 -33.62 -23.54
CA GLU A 499 -8.73 -33.89 -22.84
C GLU A 499 -7.90 -32.60 -22.78
N VAL A 500 -7.72 -32.08 -21.57
CA VAL A 500 -6.82 -30.95 -21.30
C VAL A 500 -5.42 -31.48 -21.08
N VAL A 501 -4.49 -31.09 -21.95
CA VAL A 501 -3.08 -31.50 -21.86
C VAL A 501 -2.20 -30.42 -21.22
N ALA A 502 -1.03 -30.81 -20.74
CA ALA A 502 -0.04 -29.87 -20.22
C ALA A 502 0.38 -28.91 -21.33
N PRO A 503 0.45 -27.60 -21.05
CA PRO A 503 0.82 -26.61 -22.04
C PRO A 503 2.32 -26.72 -22.33
N GLN A 504 2.71 -26.49 -23.58
CA GLN A 504 4.10 -26.48 -24.03
C GLN A 504 4.27 -25.30 -25.00
N PRO A 505 5.45 -24.64 -25.03
CA PRO A 505 5.72 -23.64 -26.05
C PRO A 505 5.70 -24.30 -27.44
N GLU A 506 5.37 -23.51 -28.48
CA GLU A 506 5.42 -24.00 -29.87
C GLU A 506 6.84 -24.46 -30.25
N ASN A 507 7.86 -23.76 -29.72
CA ASN A 507 9.26 -24.15 -29.81
C ASN A 507 9.79 -24.61 -28.43
N PRO A 508 10.08 -25.90 -28.22
CA PRO A 508 10.67 -26.38 -26.96
C PRO A 508 12.04 -25.78 -26.62
N GLU A 509 12.81 -25.31 -27.62
CA GLU A 509 14.12 -24.67 -27.42
C GLU A 509 13.98 -23.25 -26.82
N GLU A 510 12.76 -22.70 -26.75
CA GLU A 510 12.50 -21.36 -26.23
C GLU A 510 12.96 -21.18 -24.78
N TYR A 511 12.87 -22.20 -23.93
CA TYR A 511 13.43 -22.14 -22.57
C TYR A 511 14.94 -21.88 -22.59
N ASP A 512 15.66 -22.56 -23.49
CA ASP A 512 17.11 -22.47 -23.64
C ASP A 512 17.52 -21.12 -24.25
N GLU A 513 16.76 -20.64 -25.24
CA GLU A 513 16.97 -19.32 -25.85
C GLU A 513 16.82 -18.18 -24.84
N LEU A 514 15.78 -18.20 -24.01
CA LEU A 514 15.56 -17.18 -22.98
C LEU A 514 16.59 -17.30 -21.84
N ARG A 515 16.98 -18.53 -21.46
CA ARG A 515 18.07 -18.74 -20.48
C ARG A 515 19.39 -18.18 -21.00
N GLN A 516 19.72 -18.45 -22.26
CA GLN A 516 20.91 -17.91 -22.91
C GLN A 516 20.85 -16.39 -23.00
N ARG A 517 19.69 -15.81 -23.35
CA ARG A 517 19.47 -14.36 -23.35
C ARG A 517 19.74 -13.75 -21.97
N TRP A 518 19.28 -14.38 -20.88
CA TRP A 518 19.61 -13.90 -19.52
C TRP A 518 21.10 -14.07 -19.21
N LYS A 519 21.71 -15.21 -19.57
CA LYS A 519 23.15 -15.46 -19.37
C LYS A 519 24.00 -14.37 -20.02
N GLU A 520 23.66 -13.91 -21.21
CA GLU A 520 24.34 -12.80 -21.89
C GLU A 520 24.29 -11.49 -21.10
N THR A 521 23.23 -11.22 -20.33
CA THR A 521 23.17 -10.04 -19.44
C THR A 521 24.20 -10.09 -18.32
N LEU A 522 24.64 -11.30 -17.94
CA LEU A 522 25.57 -11.53 -16.85
C LEU A 522 27.03 -11.54 -17.32
N ILE A 523 27.31 -12.15 -18.47
CA ILE A 523 28.68 -12.37 -18.96
C ILE A 523 29.01 -11.61 -20.26
N GLY A 524 28.05 -10.86 -20.79
CA GLY A 524 28.11 -10.23 -22.11
C GLY A 524 27.71 -11.18 -23.24
N LYS A 525 27.48 -10.60 -24.43
CA LYS A 525 27.21 -11.34 -25.66
C LYS A 525 28.48 -12.03 -26.16
N ASP A 526 28.34 -13.06 -27.00
CA ASP A 526 29.47 -13.70 -27.68
C ASP A 526 30.30 -12.73 -28.54
N SER A 527 29.68 -11.61 -28.96
CA SER A 527 30.32 -10.53 -29.71
C SER A 527 31.14 -9.56 -28.84
N LEU A 528 31.08 -9.65 -27.51
CA LEU A 528 31.81 -8.76 -26.60
C LEU A 528 33.32 -8.86 -26.88
N ASP A 529 33.97 -7.72 -27.11
CA ASP A 529 35.42 -7.70 -27.30
C ASP A 529 36.15 -7.85 -25.96
N VAL A 530 36.48 -9.10 -25.63
CA VAL A 530 37.26 -9.45 -24.43
C VAL A 530 38.70 -8.91 -24.45
N ASN A 531 39.16 -8.29 -25.55
CA ASN A 531 40.45 -7.62 -25.62
C ASN A 531 40.37 -6.11 -25.39
N ASP A 532 39.16 -5.53 -25.30
CA ASP A 532 38.98 -4.15 -24.86
C ASP A 532 39.54 -4.02 -23.44
N THR A 533 40.38 -3.01 -23.21
CA THR A 533 41.07 -2.82 -21.92
C THR A 533 40.12 -2.63 -20.75
N ALA A 534 38.96 -2.00 -20.95
CA ALA A 534 37.96 -1.83 -19.90
C ALA A 534 37.21 -3.14 -19.62
N VAL A 535 36.92 -3.94 -20.65
CA VAL A 535 36.34 -5.28 -20.49
C VAL A 535 37.33 -6.19 -19.76
N GLN A 536 38.60 -6.22 -20.17
CA GLN A 536 39.66 -6.98 -19.51
C GLN A 536 39.74 -6.63 -18.02
N THR A 537 39.71 -5.34 -17.69
CA THR A 537 39.75 -4.87 -16.31
C THR A 537 38.59 -5.45 -15.49
N ILE A 538 37.37 -5.47 -16.04
CA ILE A 538 36.18 -6.01 -15.35
C ILE A 538 36.31 -7.52 -15.13
N ILE A 539 36.61 -8.27 -16.19
CA ILE A 539 36.65 -9.74 -16.12
C ILE A 539 37.84 -10.22 -15.28
N GLU A 540 38.99 -9.55 -15.31
CA GLU A 540 40.16 -9.86 -14.47
C GLU A 540 39.93 -9.50 -13.00
N THR A 541 39.24 -8.40 -12.71
CA THR A 541 38.85 -8.05 -11.33
C THR A 541 37.93 -9.12 -10.75
N ASN A 542 36.91 -9.54 -11.52
CA ASN A 542 36.00 -10.61 -11.10
C ASN A 542 36.75 -11.94 -10.94
N ALA A 543 37.62 -12.31 -11.89
CA ALA A 543 38.42 -13.53 -11.82
C ALA A 543 39.38 -13.54 -10.62
N SER A 544 39.99 -12.40 -10.29
CA SER A 544 40.89 -12.27 -9.14
C SER A 544 40.13 -12.41 -7.82
N ALA A 545 38.95 -11.79 -7.70
CA ALA A 545 38.08 -11.96 -6.53
C ALA A 545 37.59 -13.41 -6.40
N ALA A 546 37.16 -14.03 -7.50
CA ALA A 546 36.75 -15.43 -7.53
C ALA A 546 37.89 -16.37 -7.11
N GLN A 547 39.11 -16.16 -7.62
CA GLN A 547 40.29 -16.92 -7.23
C GLN A 547 40.55 -16.80 -5.72
N GLN A 548 40.50 -15.58 -5.17
CA GLN A 548 40.69 -15.36 -3.74
C GLN A 548 39.61 -16.05 -2.91
N TYR A 549 38.34 -15.97 -3.32
CA TYR A 549 37.26 -16.66 -2.62
C TYR A 549 37.43 -18.17 -2.69
N TRP A 550 37.76 -18.72 -3.86
CA TRP A 550 37.95 -20.15 -4.04
C TRP A 550 39.12 -20.70 -3.20
N GLU A 551 40.28 -20.04 -3.21
CA GLU A 551 41.46 -20.46 -2.41
C GLU A 551 41.22 -20.47 -0.90
N ASN A 552 40.32 -19.61 -0.42
CA ASN A 552 40.00 -19.47 1.00
C ASN A 552 38.70 -20.17 1.42
N MET A 553 38.04 -20.86 0.49
CA MET A 553 36.79 -21.58 0.75
C MET A 553 37.04 -22.85 1.56
N GLN A 554 36.12 -23.14 2.49
CA GLN A 554 36.21 -24.29 3.39
C GLN A 554 35.01 -25.22 3.22
N LEU A 555 35.26 -26.41 2.66
CA LEU A 555 34.24 -27.45 2.45
C LEU A 555 34.23 -28.52 3.56
N SER A 556 34.46 -28.11 4.82
CA SER A 556 34.53 -29.07 5.93
C SER A 556 33.14 -29.56 6.37
N SER A 557 32.98 -30.87 6.54
CA SER A 557 31.77 -31.50 7.09
C SER A 557 31.47 -30.97 8.50
N GLY A 558 30.30 -30.33 8.68
CA GLY A 558 29.86 -29.77 9.96
C GLY A 558 30.39 -28.37 10.29
N GLY A 559 30.99 -27.67 9.32
CA GLY A 559 31.30 -26.24 9.44
C GLY A 559 30.03 -25.38 9.55
N THR A 560 30.17 -24.13 10.03
CA THR A 560 29.07 -23.15 10.12
C THR A 560 29.19 -21.99 9.13
N THR A 561 30.25 -22.00 8.30
CA THR A 561 30.54 -20.98 7.28
C THR A 561 31.45 -21.59 6.20
N LEU A 562 31.36 -21.10 4.96
CA LEU A 562 32.30 -21.43 3.89
C LEU A 562 33.57 -20.57 3.94
N TRP A 563 33.54 -19.44 4.64
CA TRP A 563 34.67 -18.51 4.73
C TRP A 563 34.82 -17.92 6.14
N ASN A 564 36.03 -17.99 6.71
CA ASN A 564 36.28 -17.53 8.08
C ASN A 564 36.07 -16.02 8.28
N ASP A 565 36.22 -15.22 7.23
CA ASP A 565 35.97 -13.79 7.26
C ASP A 565 34.49 -13.42 7.09
N LEU A 566 33.62 -14.41 6.87
CA LEU A 566 32.17 -14.30 7.01
C LEU A 566 31.73 -15.03 8.29
N PRO A 567 31.76 -14.35 9.46
CA PRO A 567 31.42 -14.98 10.72
C PRO A 567 29.95 -15.42 10.73
N ALA A 568 29.71 -16.65 11.18
CA ALA A 568 28.36 -17.18 11.31
C ALA A 568 27.49 -16.27 12.20
N SER A 569 26.28 -16.00 11.74
CA SER A 569 25.31 -15.16 12.43
C SER A 569 23.94 -15.82 12.43
N ALA A 570 23.24 -15.71 13.56
CA ALA A 570 21.86 -16.18 13.72
C ALA A 570 20.86 -15.02 13.85
N SER A 571 21.32 -13.78 13.70
CA SER A 571 20.48 -12.57 13.80
C SER A 571 20.72 -11.56 12.69
N ASP A 572 21.82 -11.70 11.94
CA ASP A 572 22.13 -10.85 10.78
C ASP A 572 22.21 -11.69 9.51
N SER A 573 21.14 -11.61 8.73
CA SER A 573 21.00 -12.25 7.42
C SER A 573 22.02 -11.83 6.36
N THR A 574 22.73 -10.70 6.52
CA THR A 574 23.70 -10.26 5.49
C THR A 574 24.84 -11.27 5.32
N PHE A 575 25.16 -12.03 6.37
CA PHE A 575 26.10 -13.15 6.33
C PHE A 575 25.72 -14.20 5.27
N ILE A 576 24.44 -14.59 5.17
CA ILE A 576 23.97 -15.57 4.18
C ILE A 576 24.04 -14.98 2.76
N ASN A 577 23.57 -13.74 2.61
CA ASN A 577 23.60 -13.03 1.33
C ASN A 577 25.03 -12.84 0.79
N ASN A 578 26.01 -12.62 1.67
CA ASN A 578 27.42 -12.51 1.31
C ASN A 578 28.02 -13.83 0.82
N HIS A 579 27.58 -14.99 1.33
CA HIS A 579 27.99 -16.29 0.81
C HIS A 579 27.58 -16.45 -0.66
N TYR A 580 26.29 -16.23 -0.95
CA TYR A 580 25.80 -16.31 -2.33
C TYR A 580 26.37 -15.22 -3.23
N THR A 581 26.78 -14.07 -2.69
CA THR A 581 27.52 -13.05 -3.45
C THR A 581 28.86 -13.61 -3.94
N ARG A 582 29.63 -14.28 -3.07
CA ARG A 582 30.91 -14.91 -3.45
C ARG A 582 30.72 -16.07 -4.43
N LEU A 583 29.71 -16.91 -4.20
CA LEU A 583 29.39 -18.01 -5.11
C LEU A 583 28.99 -17.50 -6.51
N LYS A 584 28.22 -16.41 -6.59
CA LYS A 584 27.90 -15.77 -7.87
C LYS A 584 29.15 -15.22 -8.55
N THR A 585 30.05 -14.55 -7.82
CA THR A 585 31.35 -14.09 -8.35
C THR A 585 32.18 -15.24 -8.94
N MET A 586 32.21 -16.38 -8.25
CA MET A 586 32.87 -17.61 -8.71
C MET A 586 32.21 -18.18 -9.98
N ALA A 587 30.87 -18.27 -10.01
CA ALA A 587 30.12 -18.74 -11.18
C ALA A 587 30.31 -17.82 -12.39
N LEU A 588 30.33 -16.49 -12.19
CA LEU A 588 30.63 -15.51 -13.23
C LEU A 588 32.05 -15.73 -13.78
N ALA A 589 33.06 -15.91 -12.91
CA ALA A 589 34.42 -16.14 -13.37
C ALA A 589 34.56 -17.45 -14.15
N TYR A 590 33.84 -18.50 -13.73
CA TYR A 590 33.79 -19.79 -14.40
C TYR A 590 33.17 -19.71 -15.80
N GLN A 591 32.10 -18.92 -15.99
CA GLN A 591 31.38 -18.82 -17.26
C GLN A 591 31.82 -17.68 -18.18
N THR A 592 32.53 -16.67 -17.69
CA THR A 592 32.91 -15.51 -18.51
C THR A 592 34.14 -15.84 -19.36
N LYS A 593 33.99 -15.78 -20.68
CA LYS A 593 35.08 -15.99 -21.63
C LYS A 593 36.20 -14.95 -21.42
N GLY A 594 37.44 -15.39 -21.46
CA GLY A 594 38.61 -14.51 -21.31
C GLY A 594 39.16 -14.42 -19.88
N THR A 595 38.44 -14.94 -18.88
CA THR A 595 38.98 -15.07 -17.52
C THR A 595 40.00 -16.22 -17.44
N SER A 596 40.89 -16.17 -16.44
CA SER A 596 41.79 -17.29 -16.09
C SER A 596 41.07 -18.52 -15.54
N LEU A 597 39.80 -18.36 -15.14
CA LEU A 597 38.97 -19.38 -14.49
C LEU A 597 37.91 -19.98 -15.42
N TYR A 598 37.88 -19.55 -16.68
CA TYR A 598 36.91 -19.99 -17.67
C TYR A 598 36.94 -21.51 -17.86
N HIS A 599 35.81 -22.16 -17.58
CA HIS A 599 35.66 -23.63 -17.54
C HIS A 599 36.71 -24.39 -16.71
N ASN A 600 37.24 -23.78 -15.64
CA ASN A 600 38.16 -24.46 -14.74
C ASN A 600 37.45 -25.61 -13.99
N SER A 601 37.91 -26.85 -14.18
CA SER A 601 37.23 -28.03 -13.63
C SER A 601 37.29 -28.11 -12.10
N GLY A 602 38.38 -27.65 -11.47
CA GLY A 602 38.48 -27.63 -10.01
C GLY A 602 37.50 -26.63 -9.40
N LEU A 603 37.40 -25.44 -9.99
CA LEU A 603 36.46 -24.41 -9.54
C LEU A 603 35.02 -24.91 -9.64
N LYS A 604 34.70 -25.59 -10.75
CA LYS A 604 33.39 -26.19 -10.96
C LYS A 604 33.04 -27.17 -9.83
N ASP A 605 33.89 -28.16 -9.59
CA ASP A 605 33.60 -29.24 -8.65
C ASP A 605 33.44 -28.69 -7.22
N ASP A 606 34.26 -27.72 -6.82
CA ASP A 606 34.16 -27.08 -5.50
C ASP A 606 32.97 -26.12 -5.39
N LEU A 607 32.61 -25.42 -6.46
CA LEU A 607 31.43 -24.56 -6.50
C LEU A 607 30.13 -25.38 -6.36
N LEU A 608 30.01 -26.51 -7.05
CA LEU A 608 28.87 -27.42 -6.92
C LEU A 608 28.76 -27.96 -5.49
N GLN A 609 29.89 -28.39 -4.89
CA GLN A 609 29.92 -28.82 -3.49
C GLN A 609 29.54 -27.69 -2.52
N ALA A 610 29.97 -26.45 -2.79
CA ALA A 610 29.61 -25.30 -1.97
C ALA A 610 28.10 -24.97 -2.06
N MET A 611 27.49 -25.09 -3.24
CA MET A 611 26.05 -24.94 -3.41
C MET A 611 25.27 -25.98 -2.59
N ASP A 612 25.65 -27.26 -2.68
CA ASP A 612 25.03 -28.31 -1.86
C ASP A 612 25.21 -28.03 -0.35
N TRP A 613 26.40 -27.59 0.05
CA TRP A 613 26.68 -27.20 1.44
C TRP A 613 25.78 -26.05 1.91
N MET A 614 25.52 -25.04 1.06
CA MET A 614 24.63 -23.94 1.42
C MET A 614 23.20 -24.43 1.69
N LEU A 615 22.69 -25.35 0.87
CA LEU A 615 21.35 -25.95 1.03
C LEU A 615 21.25 -26.88 2.24
N ASP A 616 22.36 -27.49 2.66
CA ASP A 616 22.42 -28.36 3.84
C ASP A 616 22.47 -27.56 5.16
N ASN A 617 23.04 -26.34 5.14
CA ASN A 617 23.44 -25.66 6.37
C ASN A 617 22.83 -24.28 6.59
N LEU A 618 22.68 -23.46 5.53
CA LEU A 618 22.42 -22.03 5.67
C LEU A 618 21.13 -21.55 5.00
N TYR A 619 20.76 -22.09 3.84
CA TYR A 619 19.60 -21.67 3.06
C TYR A 619 18.79 -22.91 2.64
N THR A 620 18.12 -23.50 3.62
CA THR A 620 17.51 -24.84 3.52
C THR A 620 16.01 -24.75 3.25
N GLU A 621 15.40 -25.80 2.70
CA GLU A 621 13.95 -25.88 2.44
C GLU A 621 13.08 -25.94 3.72
N MET A 622 13.69 -25.96 4.91
CA MET A 622 13.01 -25.95 6.21
C MET A 622 13.58 -24.88 7.16
N GLY A 623 14.39 -23.96 6.63
CA GLY A 623 15.11 -22.96 7.44
C GLY A 623 14.17 -21.85 7.94
N THR A 624 14.60 -21.10 8.96
CA THR A 624 13.84 -19.96 9.49
C THR A 624 14.56 -18.66 9.19
N GLU A 625 13.80 -17.64 8.78
CA GLU A 625 14.35 -16.30 8.58
C GLU A 625 14.82 -15.66 9.89
N PHE A 626 15.87 -14.87 9.78
CA PHE A 626 16.34 -13.97 10.83
C PHE A 626 16.92 -12.71 10.21
N GLY A 627 16.98 -11.60 10.95
CA GLY A 627 17.52 -10.34 10.40
C GLY A 627 16.58 -9.70 9.38
N ASN A 628 17.10 -9.33 8.22
CA ASN A 628 16.35 -8.65 7.17
C ASN A 628 15.74 -9.67 6.18
N TRP A 629 14.41 -9.76 6.17
CA TRP A 629 13.62 -10.62 5.27
C TRP A 629 14.06 -10.50 3.80
N TRP A 630 14.42 -9.28 3.35
CA TRP A 630 14.84 -9.04 1.96
C TRP A 630 16.01 -9.94 1.54
N ASN A 631 16.94 -10.24 2.44
CA ASN A 631 18.06 -11.13 2.11
C ASN A 631 17.60 -12.56 1.83
N TRP A 632 16.52 -13.01 2.46
CA TRP A 632 15.98 -14.36 2.31
C TRP A 632 15.09 -14.48 1.08
N ASP A 633 14.23 -13.50 0.83
CA ASP A 633 13.20 -13.57 -0.22
C ASP A 633 13.67 -13.04 -1.56
N ILE A 634 14.65 -12.12 -1.56
CA ILE A 634 15.10 -11.42 -2.77
C ILE A 634 16.61 -11.53 -2.93
N GLY A 635 17.39 -11.14 -1.92
CA GLY A 635 18.84 -11.05 -2.00
C GLY A 635 19.51 -12.35 -2.41
N VAL A 636 19.26 -13.42 -1.65
CA VAL A 636 19.77 -14.76 -1.92
C VAL A 636 19.12 -15.36 -3.17
N PRO A 637 17.78 -15.41 -3.32
CA PRO A 637 17.13 -15.95 -4.52
C PRO A 637 17.58 -15.33 -5.82
N ASN A 638 17.77 -14.01 -5.87
CA ASN A 638 18.22 -13.33 -7.08
C ASN A 638 19.63 -13.79 -7.49
N ARG A 639 20.54 -13.95 -6.51
CA ARG A 639 21.90 -14.46 -6.75
C ARG A 639 21.89 -15.94 -7.12
N LEU A 640 21.10 -16.75 -6.42
CA LEU A 640 20.99 -18.17 -6.69
C LEU A 640 20.38 -18.43 -8.07
N ALA A 641 19.33 -17.71 -8.46
CA ALA A 641 18.77 -17.79 -9.81
C ALA A 641 19.82 -17.50 -10.90
N ASP A 642 20.67 -16.49 -10.71
CA ASP A 642 21.78 -16.23 -11.64
C ASP A 642 22.82 -17.37 -11.65
N ILE A 643 23.16 -17.92 -10.49
CA ILE A 643 24.08 -19.08 -10.39
C ILE A 643 23.49 -20.28 -11.14
N LEU A 644 22.18 -20.55 -11.01
CA LEU A 644 21.52 -21.66 -11.70
C LEU A 644 21.55 -21.48 -13.22
N ILE A 645 21.35 -20.25 -13.72
CA ILE A 645 21.47 -19.94 -15.15
C ILE A 645 22.92 -20.12 -15.63
N LEU A 646 23.89 -19.63 -14.85
CA LEU A 646 25.32 -19.74 -15.20
C LEU A 646 25.78 -21.19 -15.18
N MET A 647 25.39 -21.97 -14.18
CA MET A 647 25.86 -23.35 -13.97
C MET A 647 24.94 -24.41 -14.59
N TYR A 648 23.93 -24.01 -15.35
CA TYR A 648 22.86 -24.89 -15.84
C TYR A 648 23.35 -26.21 -16.43
N ASP A 649 24.31 -26.15 -17.36
CA ASP A 649 24.82 -27.33 -18.08
C ASP A 649 25.64 -28.29 -17.18
N GLU A 650 26.00 -27.85 -15.97
CA GLU A 650 26.78 -28.61 -15.00
C GLU A 650 25.93 -29.15 -13.84
N LEU A 651 24.63 -28.82 -13.80
CA LEU A 651 23.69 -29.21 -12.75
C LEU A 651 22.82 -30.39 -13.20
N THR A 652 22.50 -31.31 -12.28
CA THR A 652 21.46 -32.33 -12.54
C THR A 652 20.06 -31.75 -12.33
N PRO A 653 19.01 -32.35 -12.92
CA PRO A 653 17.62 -31.94 -12.67
C PRO A 653 17.26 -31.94 -11.18
N GLU A 654 17.77 -32.91 -10.40
CA GLU A 654 17.56 -32.98 -8.96
C GLU A 654 18.23 -31.82 -8.22
N GLN A 655 19.43 -31.41 -8.64
CA GLN A 655 20.11 -30.24 -8.06
C GLN A 655 19.34 -28.95 -8.37
N ILE A 656 18.83 -28.80 -9.59
CA ILE A 656 17.98 -27.65 -9.96
C ILE A 656 16.76 -27.60 -9.05
N LEU A 657 15.98 -28.68 -8.96
CA LEU A 657 14.77 -28.75 -8.13
C LEU A 657 15.05 -28.48 -6.66
N ARG A 658 16.17 -28.97 -6.13
CA ARG A 658 16.55 -28.75 -4.73
C ARG A 658 16.87 -27.28 -4.44
N ASN A 659 17.55 -26.61 -5.37
CA ASN A 659 17.85 -25.17 -5.25
C ASN A 659 16.59 -24.32 -5.41
N THR A 660 15.67 -24.68 -6.31
CA THR A 660 14.45 -23.92 -6.50
C THR A 660 13.45 -24.12 -5.37
N ALA A 661 13.39 -25.32 -4.77
CA ALA A 661 12.58 -25.58 -3.58
C ALA A 661 12.99 -24.74 -2.37
N SER A 662 14.29 -24.48 -2.16
CA SER A 662 14.72 -23.59 -1.08
C SER A 662 14.31 -22.15 -1.34
N ILE A 663 14.36 -21.67 -2.59
CA ILE A 663 13.83 -20.34 -2.95
C ILE A 663 12.32 -20.27 -2.69
N ASP A 664 11.55 -21.29 -3.11
CA ASP A 664 10.09 -21.32 -2.93
C ASP A 664 9.69 -21.32 -1.44
N HIS A 665 10.47 -21.95 -0.57
CA HIS A 665 10.23 -21.93 0.88
C HIS A 665 10.22 -20.50 1.46
N TYR A 666 11.16 -19.65 1.03
CA TYR A 666 11.26 -18.28 1.55
C TYR A 666 10.35 -17.28 0.81
N ILE A 667 10.25 -17.36 -0.53
CA ILE A 667 9.36 -16.45 -1.27
C ILE A 667 7.88 -16.77 -1.00
N GLY A 668 7.55 -18.04 -0.81
CA GLY A 668 6.18 -18.53 -0.70
C GLY A 668 5.43 -18.57 -2.03
N ASP A 669 4.13 -18.87 -1.96
CA ASP A 669 3.26 -18.97 -3.13
C ASP A 669 2.88 -17.59 -3.66
N ILE A 670 3.49 -17.20 -4.78
CA ILE A 670 3.24 -15.93 -5.47
C ILE A 670 1.82 -15.79 -6.04
N THR A 671 1.05 -16.88 -6.11
CA THR A 671 -0.35 -16.87 -6.56
C THR A 671 -1.34 -16.75 -5.41
N SER A 672 -0.87 -16.88 -4.17
CA SER A 672 -1.68 -16.75 -2.97
C SER A 672 -2.10 -15.30 -2.72
N ALA A 673 -3.30 -15.12 -2.16
CA ALA A 673 -3.76 -13.82 -1.66
C ALA A 673 -2.88 -13.24 -0.53
N SER A 674 -2.03 -14.07 0.10
CA SER A 674 -1.08 -13.63 1.12
C SER A 674 0.20 -13.01 0.54
N PHE A 675 0.46 -13.14 -0.77
CA PHE A 675 1.58 -12.49 -1.43
C PHE A 675 1.29 -10.99 -1.60
N THR A 676 2.00 -10.15 -0.85
CA THR A 676 1.67 -8.71 -0.69
C THR A 676 2.78 -7.79 -1.18
N GLN A 677 3.87 -8.35 -1.72
CA GLN A 677 4.97 -7.57 -2.27
C GLN A 677 4.48 -6.77 -3.49
N THR A 678 4.82 -5.49 -3.51
CA THR A 678 4.47 -4.51 -4.56
C THR A 678 5.71 -3.83 -5.12
N GLY A 679 5.53 -3.07 -6.21
CA GLY A 679 6.59 -2.22 -6.78
C GLY A 679 7.90 -2.96 -7.03
N ALA A 680 9.00 -2.38 -6.59
CA ALA A 680 10.35 -2.93 -6.76
C ALA A 680 10.49 -4.38 -6.25
N ASN A 681 9.96 -4.69 -5.07
CA ASN A 681 10.05 -6.03 -4.47
C ASN A 681 9.36 -7.07 -5.34
N ARG A 682 8.17 -6.72 -5.86
CA ARG A 682 7.43 -7.59 -6.77
C ARG A 682 8.19 -7.78 -8.09
N SER A 683 8.79 -6.72 -8.64
CA SER A 683 9.56 -6.84 -9.88
C SER A 683 10.77 -7.79 -9.74
N ASP A 684 11.46 -7.74 -8.60
CA ASP A 684 12.56 -8.67 -8.29
C ASP A 684 12.07 -10.11 -8.18
N ILE A 685 10.97 -10.34 -7.45
CA ILE A 685 10.40 -11.69 -7.25
C ILE A 685 9.90 -12.26 -8.58
N MET A 686 9.21 -11.47 -9.41
CA MET A 686 8.78 -11.94 -10.74
C MET A 686 9.99 -12.31 -11.60
N LEU A 687 11.09 -11.56 -11.55
CA LEU A 687 12.30 -11.89 -12.30
C LEU A 687 13.00 -13.15 -11.77
N ILE A 688 13.00 -13.37 -10.45
CA ILE A 688 13.45 -14.64 -9.85
C ILE A 688 12.61 -15.80 -10.38
N GLN A 689 11.28 -15.68 -10.31
CA GLN A 689 10.33 -16.72 -10.70
C GLN A 689 10.41 -17.05 -12.20
N VAL A 690 10.63 -16.04 -13.05
CA VAL A 690 10.90 -16.28 -14.47
C VAL A 690 12.17 -17.11 -14.66
N ARG A 691 13.29 -16.73 -14.03
CA ARG A 691 14.56 -17.47 -14.17
C ARG A 691 14.47 -18.90 -13.63
N MET A 692 13.75 -19.11 -12.52
CA MET A 692 13.45 -20.45 -12.00
C MET A 692 12.63 -21.27 -13.00
N GLY A 693 11.61 -20.67 -13.63
CA GLY A 693 10.80 -21.34 -14.65
C GLY A 693 11.62 -21.74 -15.88
N LEU A 694 12.60 -20.91 -16.25
CA LEU A 694 13.53 -21.19 -17.35
C LEU A 694 14.52 -22.33 -17.05
N VAL A 695 14.98 -22.50 -15.81
CA VAL A 695 15.87 -23.62 -15.46
C VAL A 695 15.10 -24.91 -15.19
N GLU A 696 13.85 -24.82 -14.73
CA GLU A 696 13.01 -26.01 -14.50
C GLU A 696 12.29 -26.51 -15.77
N HIS A 697 12.28 -25.72 -16.84
CA HIS A 697 11.39 -25.89 -18.00
C HIS A 697 9.92 -25.95 -17.56
N ASN A 698 9.54 -25.04 -16.66
CA ASN A 698 8.24 -25.03 -15.99
C ASN A 698 7.30 -23.99 -16.59
N TYR A 699 6.41 -24.44 -17.48
CA TYR A 699 5.43 -23.59 -18.16
C TYR A 699 4.49 -22.86 -17.18
N ASP A 700 3.97 -23.58 -16.18
CA ASP A 700 3.00 -23.03 -15.22
C ASP A 700 3.63 -21.90 -14.40
N ARG A 701 4.88 -22.09 -13.92
CA ARG A 701 5.62 -21.05 -13.18
C ARG A 701 5.83 -19.80 -14.02
N LEU A 702 6.17 -19.95 -15.30
CA LEU A 702 6.33 -18.80 -16.21
C LEU A 702 5.02 -18.05 -16.46
N ILE A 703 3.89 -18.77 -16.60
CA ILE A 703 2.56 -18.15 -16.70
C ILE A 703 2.20 -17.42 -15.40
N GLN A 704 2.46 -18.01 -14.23
CA GLN A 704 2.20 -17.39 -12.94
C GLN A 704 3.04 -16.12 -12.76
N ALA A 705 4.33 -16.17 -13.06
CA ALA A 705 5.21 -15.01 -13.01
C ALA A 705 4.75 -13.91 -13.98
N ARG A 706 4.44 -14.24 -15.24
CA ARG A 706 3.90 -13.30 -16.24
C ARG A 706 2.63 -12.63 -15.73
N ASN A 707 1.66 -13.40 -15.24
CA ASN A 707 0.40 -12.87 -14.75
C ASN A 707 0.61 -12.00 -13.50
N GLY A 708 1.54 -12.39 -12.63
CA GLY A 708 1.96 -11.63 -11.45
C GLY A 708 2.54 -10.26 -11.77
N MET A 709 3.04 -10.03 -13.01
CA MET A 709 3.53 -8.71 -13.45
C MET A 709 2.42 -7.69 -13.67
N SER A 710 1.15 -8.09 -13.79
CA SER A 710 0.06 -7.15 -14.13
C SER A 710 -0.05 -5.98 -13.16
N GLU A 711 0.18 -6.22 -11.86
CA GLU A 711 0.21 -5.17 -10.83
C GLU A 711 1.37 -4.19 -10.99
N LEU A 712 2.47 -4.59 -11.63
CA LEU A 712 3.64 -3.73 -11.89
C LEU A 712 3.37 -2.64 -12.93
N PHE A 713 2.27 -2.74 -13.68
CA PHE A 713 1.92 -1.82 -14.78
C PHE A 713 0.78 -0.86 -14.41
N GLN A 714 0.26 -0.92 -13.18
CA GLN A 714 -0.88 -0.13 -12.74
C GLN A 714 -0.48 1.16 -12.03
N TYR A 715 -1.32 2.19 -12.17
CA TYR A 715 -1.26 3.38 -11.31
C TYR A 715 -1.90 3.09 -9.94
N THR A 716 -1.45 3.80 -8.92
CA THR A 716 -2.08 3.86 -7.60
C THR A 716 -2.55 5.28 -7.27
N ALA A 717 -3.53 5.38 -6.38
CA ALA A 717 -3.99 6.63 -5.78
C ALA A 717 -3.51 6.83 -4.33
N ALA A 718 -2.92 5.80 -3.72
CA ALA A 718 -2.40 5.82 -2.35
C ALA A 718 -1.37 4.69 -2.12
N GLY A 719 -0.40 4.90 -1.23
CA GLY A 719 0.63 3.91 -0.93
C GLY A 719 1.64 3.73 -2.06
N ASP A 720 2.18 2.51 -2.16
CA ASP A 720 3.32 2.16 -3.03
C ASP A 720 2.93 2.07 -4.50
N GLY A 721 3.73 2.67 -5.38
CA GLY A 721 3.55 2.63 -6.84
C GLY A 721 3.63 3.99 -7.52
N PHE A 722 3.38 3.99 -8.83
CA PHE A 722 3.29 5.19 -9.65
C PHE A 722 1.91 5.83 -9.54
N TYR A 723 1.87 7.16 -9.48
CA TYR A 723 0.66 7.97 -9.50
C TYR A 723 0.51 8.60 -10.88
N GLU A 724 -0.71 9.00 -11.25
CA GLU A 724 -0.99 9.59 -12.56
C GLU A 724 -0.26 10.92 -12.83
N ASP A 725 0.25 11.59 -11.80
CA ASP A 725 1.03 12.82 -11.93
C ASP A 725 2.54 12.57 -12.13
N GLY A 726 2.98 11.32 -12.21
CA GLY A 726 4.38 10.93 -12.34
C GLY A 726 5.10 10.67 -11.01
N SER A 727 4.44 10.91 -9.87
CA SER A 727 4.99 10.58 -8.56
C SER A 727 5.22 9.07 -8.39
N TYR A 728 6.30 8.69 -7.70
CA TYR A 728 6.51 7.32 -7.26
C TYR A 728 6.78 7.28 -5.77
N VAL A 729 5.95 6.52 -5.07
CA VAL A 729 6.03 6.32 -3.61
C VAL A 729 6.40 4.87 -3.34
N GLN A 730 7.24 4.66 -2.34
CA GLN A 730 7.52 3.34 -1.78
C GLN A 730 7.62 3.43 -0.26
N HIS A 731 7.48 2.30 0.44
CA HIS A 731 7.46 2.27 1.91
C HIS A 731 6.34 3.15 2.48
N SER A 732 5.19 3.08 1.80
CA SER A 732 3.92 3.75 2.03
C SER A 732 3.93 5.28 1.88
N THR A 733 5.00 5.97 2.29
CA THR A 733 5.01 7.42 2.49
C THR A 733 6.32 8.10 2.05
N ILE A 734 7.22 7.41 1.37
CA ILE A 734 8.53 7.96 0.98
C ILE A 734 8.57 8.23 -0.53
N ALA A 735 8.95 9.45 -0.91
CA ALA A 735 9.21 9.82 -2.31
C ALA A 735 10.46 9.10 -2.81
N TYR A 736 10.32 8.21 -3.79
CA TYR A 736 11.34 7.19 -4.05
C TYR A 736 11.70 6.90 -5.51
N THR A 737 11.27 7.75 -6.45
CA THR A 737 11.52 7.57 -7.89
C THR A 737 13.00 7.30 -8.21
N GLY A 738 13.91 8.01 -7.56
CA GLY A 738 15.36 7.93 -7.78
C GLY A 738 16.08 6.81 -7.04
N SER A 739 15.39 5.88 -6.37
CA SER A 739 16.04 4.64 -5.89
C SER A 739 15.15 3.39 -5.90
N TYR A 740 13.98 3.34 -5.23
CA TYR A 740 13.11 2.17 -5.41
C TYR A 740 12.44 2.19 -6.78
N GLY A 741 12.16 3.38 -7.33
CA GLY A 741 11.79 3.52 -8.73
C GLY A 741 12.91 3.08 -9.69
N GLU A 742 14.18 3.35 -9.35
CA GLU A 742 15.35 2.83 -10.07
C GLU A 742 15.38 1.29 -10.10
N VAL A 743 15.10 0.62 -8.98
CA VAL A 743 15.01 -0.85 -8.93
C VAL A 743 13.83 -1.33 -9.78
N LEU A 744 12.67 -0.69 -9.65
CA LEU A 744 11.46 -1.06 -10.39
C LEU A 744 11.65 -0.96 -11.91
N ILE A 745 12.18 0.16 -12.44
CA ILE A 745 12.35 0.33 -13.89
C ILE A 745 13.40 -0.63 -14.47
N GLN A 746 14.42 -0.99 -13.69
CA GLN A 746 15.34 -2.06 -14.05
C GLN A 746 14.64 -3.42 -14.06
N GLY A 747 13.86 -3.74 -13.03
CA GLY A 747 13.08 -4.97 -12.95
C GLY A 747 12.12 -5.13 -14.12
N ILE A 748 11.33 -4.09 -14.43
CA ILE A 748 10.44 -4.05 -15.59
C ILE A 748 11.22 -4.19 -16.89
N GLY A 749 12.28 -3.42 -17.09
CA GLY A 749 13.11 -3.51 -18.29
C GLY A 749 13.74 -4.89 -18.48
N ASN A 750 14.18 -5.53 -17.39
CA ASN A 750 14.70 -6.90 -17.40
C ASN A 750 13.63 -7.93 -17.77
N LEU A 751 12.45 -7.83 -17.17
CA LEU A 751 11.33 -8.75 -17.45
C LEU A 751 10.84 -8.62 -18.89
N MET A 752 10.66 -7.39 -19.36
CA MET A 752 10.28 -7.11 -20.75
C MET A 752 11.35 -7.62 -21.72
N PHE A 753 12.62 -7.32 -21.48
CA PHE A 753 13.72 -7.82 -22.31
C PHE A 753 13.81 -9.35 -22.34
N LEU A 754 13.73 -9.98 -21.17
CA LEU A 754 13.87 -11.41 -21.04
C LEU A 754 12.73 -12.13 -21.77
N LEU A 755 11.48 -11.69 -21.62
CA LEU A 755 10.31 -12.36 -22.18
C LEU A 755 9.89 -11.86 -23.57
N ASN A 756 10.54 -10.83 -24.13
CA ASN A 756 10.14 -10.26 -25.41
C ASN A 756 10.15 -11.28 -26.56
N GLY A 757 9.06 -11.31 -27.33
CA GLY A 757 8.86 -12.23 -28.44
C GLY A 757 8.62 -13.68 -28.05
N SER A 758 8.46 -13.98 -26.75
CA SER A 758 8.27 -15.34 -26.26
C SER A 758 6.81 -15.72 -26.03
N THR A 759 6.53 -17.02 -25.87
CA THR A 759 5.25 -17.59 -25.41
C THR A 759 4.75 -16.93 -24.11
N TRP A 760 5.66 -16.44 -23.26
CA TRP A 760 5.34 -15.82 -21.97
C TRP A 760 5.49 -14.30 -21.98
N GLU A 761 5.60 -13.65 -23.13
CA GLU A 761 5.58 -12.19 -23.21
C GLU A 761 4.28 -11.64 -22.56
N PRO A 762 4.37 -10.69 -21.61
CA PRO A 762 3.18 -10.02 -21.12
C PRO A 762 2.60 -9.15 -22.24
N ILE A 763 1.32 -9.34 -22.56
CA ILE A 763 0.59 -8.51 -23.54
C ILE A 763 -0.66 -7.97 -22.85
N VAL A 764 -0.49 -6.85 -22.13
CA VAL A 764 -1.59 -6.16 -21.44
C VAL A 764 -1.57 -4.66 -21.77
N PRO A 765 -2.73 -3.99 -21.96
CA PRO A 765 -2.78 -2.58 -22.32
C PRO A 765 -2.02 -1.66 -21.35
N GLU A 766 -1.99 -2.01 -20.07
CA GLU A 766 -1.37 -1.27 -18.98
C GLU A 766 0.15 -1.13 -19.13
N MET A 767 0.81 -1.99 -19.90
CA MET A 767 2.25 -1.84 -20.20
C MET A 767 2.58 -0.51 -20.86
N ASN A 768 1.63 0.11 -21.56
CA ASN A 768 1.81 1.44 -22.14
C ASN A 768 2.04 2.52 -21.06
N ASN A 769 1.62 2.29 -19.82
CA ASN A 769 1.88 3.19 -18.70
C ASN A 769 3.39 3.34 -18.43
N VAL A 770 4.20 2.32 -18.71
CA VAL A 770 5.65 2.37 -18.50
C VAL A 770 6.30 3.49 -19.33
N TYR A 771 5.87 3.67 -20.58
CA TYR A 771 6.34 4.77 -21.43
C TYR A 771 5.98 6.14 -20.84
N ARG A 772 4.77 6.24 -20.30
CA ARG A 772 4.29 7.45 -19.63
C ARG A 772 5.09 7.72 -18.35
N TRP A 773 5.40 6.70 -17.55
CA TRP A 773 6.24 6.84 -16.35
C TRP A 773 7.65 7.29 -16.67
N ILE A 774 8.23 6.84 -17.79
CA ILE A 774 9.54 7.34 -18.24
C ILE A 774 9.47 8.84 -18.51
N ASN A 775 8.45 9.31 -19.22
CA ASN A 775 8.33 10.71 -19.61
C ASN A 775 7.88 11.64 -18.47
N GLU A 776 6.96 11.19 -17.61
CA GLU A 776 6.31 12.02 -16.59
C GLU A 776 6.88 11.79 -15.18
N GLY A 777 7.54 10.67 -14.92
CA GLY A 777 8.10 10.33 -13.61
C GLY A 777 9.63 10.33 -13.58
N PHE A 778 10.29 9.60 -14.50
CA PHE A 778 11.76 9.47 -14.50
C PHE A 778 12.48 10.63 -15.18
N ALA A 779 12.04 11.06 -16.36
CA ALA A 779 12.68 12.15 -17.09
C ALA A 779 12.74 13.46 -16.27
N PRO A 780 11.69 13.88 -15.53
CA PRO A 780 11.75 15.10 -14.73
C PRO A 780 12.84 15.06 -13.66
N ILE A 781 13.08 13.88 -13.05
CA ILE A 781 14.01 13.72 -11.93
C ILE A 781 15.46 13.43 -12.37
N LEU A 782 15.71 13.27 -13.68
CA LEU A 782 17.04 13.07 -14.26
C LEU A 782 17.65 14.39 -14.75
N TYR A 783 18.76 14.83 -14.15
CA TYR A 783 19.46 16.06 -14.56
C TYR A 783 20.89 15.78 -14.98
N LYS A 784 21.20 15.94 -16.27
CA LYS A 784 22.56 15.76 -16.85
C LYS A 784 23.26 14.49 -16.35
N GLY A 785 22.52 13.37 -16.37
CA GLY A 785 23.03 12.03 -16.04
C GLY A 785 22.84 11.59 -14.58
N GLN A 786 22.31 12.43 -13.69
CA GLN A 786 22.10 12.10 -12.28
C GLN A 786 20.61 12.09 -11.89
N ALA A 787 20.22 11.23 -10.95
CA ALA A 787 18.90 11.29 -10.32
C ALA A 787 18.94 12.28 -9.13
N ILE A 788 18.03 13.25 -9.09
CA ILE A 788 18.06 14.30 -8.05
C ILE A 788 17.76 13.73 -6.65
N ASP A 789 18.52 14.19 -5.64
CA ASP A 789 18.61 13.53 -4.32
C ASP A 789 17.30 13.54 -3.53
N MET A 790 16.45 14.54 -3.72
CA MET A 790 15.14 14.61 -3.05
C MET A 790 14.18 13.46 -3.41
N THR A 791 14.55 12.62 -4.38
CA THR A 791 13.77 11.45 -4.83
C THR A 791 14.42 10.12 -4.46
N ARG A 792 15.53 10.13 -3.70
CA ARG A 792 16.34 8.94 -3.38
C ARG A 792 16.20 8.46 -1.92
N GLY A 793 15.29 9.06 -1.14
CA GLY A 793 15.05 8.69 0.26
C GLY A 793 16.33 8.55 1.08
N ARG A 794 16.48 7.46 1.84
CA ARG A 794 17.70 7.21 2.62
C ARG A 794 18.96 6.94 1.77
N ALA A 795 18.84 6.67 0.47
CA ALA A 795 19.98 6.34 -0.38
C ALA A 795 20.95 7.52 -0.62
N ILE A 796 20.57 8.75 -0.24
CA ILE A 796 21.46 9.92 -0.28
C ILE A 796 22.72 9.73 0.58
N VAL A 797 22.69 8.82 1.56
CA VAL A 797 23.83 8.54 2.46
C VAL A 797 24.70 7.36 2.02
N ARG A 798 24.51 6.83 0.80
CA ARG A 798 25.27 5.70 0.26
C ARG A 798 26.45 6.20 -0.59
N PRO A 799 27.70 6.19 -0.11
CA PRO A 799 28.84 6.72 -0.87
C PRO A 799 29.09 5.99 -2.19
N ALA A 800 28.84 4.67 -2.22
CA ALA A 800 29.04 3.84 -3.40
C ALA A 800 27.85 3.89 -4.40
N ALA A 801 26.72 4.47 -4.00
CA ALA A 801 25.50 4.57 -4.81
C ALA A 801 25.01 6.03 -4.81
N ASP A 802 25.83 6.91 -5.37
CA ASP A 802 25.51 8.34 -5.49
C ASP A 802 24.44 8.63 -6.57
N ALA A 803 24.14 9.90 -6.81
CA ALA A 803 23.12 10.32 -7.77
C ALA A 803 23.39 9.85 -9.22
N TYR A 804 24.66 9.69 -9.63
CA TYR A 804 25.04 9.19 -10.95
C TYR A 804 24.88 7.68 -11.05
N TYR A 805 25.20 6.96 -9.98
CA TYR A 805 24.88 5.53 -9.89
C TYR A 805 23.38 5.31 -10.14
N SER A 806 22.52 6.05 -9.43
CA SER A 806 21.07 5.93 -9.60
C SER A 806 20.60 6.35 -10.98
N GLY A 807 21.12 7.47 -11.51
CA GLY A 807 20.82 7.91 -12.87
C GLY A 807 21.20 6.86 -13.93
N ARG A 808 22.40 6.27 -13.82
CA ARG A 808 22.89 5.23 -14.74
C ARG A 808 21.99 4.00 -14.72
N ASN A 809 21.56 3.57 -13.55
CA ASN A 809 20.70 2.41 -13.37
C ASN A 809 19.29 2.62 -13.94
N ILE A 810 18.71 3.82 -13.76
CA ILE A 810 17.46 4.21 -14.44
C ILE A 810 17.64 4.15 -15.96
N LEU A 811 18.74 4.73 -16.47
CA LEU A 811 19.04 4.73 -17.91
C LEU A 811 19.24 3.31 -18.47
N ALA A 812 19.82 2.39 -17.69
CA ALA A 812 19.94 0.99 -18.08
C ALA A 812 18.57 0.32 -18.22
N GLY A 813 17.65 0.57 -17.27
CA GLY A 813 16.25 0.10 -17.37
C GLY A 813 15.54 0.67 -18.60
N ILE A 814 15.66 1.98 -18.82
CA ILE A 814 15.09 2.66 -20.01
C ILE A 814 15.68 2.09 -21.31
N ALA A 815 16.99 1.80 -21.35
CA ALA A 815 17.63 1.21 -22.52
C ALA A 815 17.07 -0.18 -22.83
N ARG A 816 16.83 -1.04 -21.83
CA ARG A 816 16.20 -2.36 -22.05
C ARG A 816 14.79 -2.24 -22.62
N ILE A 817 14.02 -1.28 -22.11
CA ILE A 817 12.68 -0.98 -22.64
C ILE A 817 12.80 -0.47 -24.07
N ALA A 818 13.75 0.42 -24.39
CA ALA A 818 13.95 0.95 -25.73
C ALA A 818 14.29 -0.14 -26.77
N VAL A 819 15.04 -1.19 -26.38
CA VAL A 819 15.36 -2.33 -27.26
C VAL A 819 14.11 -3.10 -27.68
N THR A 820 13.13 -3.24 -26.79
CA THR A 820 11.92 -4.05 -27.00
C THR A 820 10.71 -3.23 -27.48
N SER A 821 10.87 -1.92 -27.60
CA SER A 821 9.76 -1.00 -27.91
C SER A 821 9.48 -0.84 -29.41
N PRO A 822 8.24 -0.47 -29.79
CA PRO A 822 7.92 -0.04 -31.15
C PRO A 822 8.85 1.08 -31.64
N ALA A 823 9.11 1.12 -32.95
CA ALA A 823 10.16 1.96 -33.55
C ALA A 823 10.12 3.44 -33.15
N GLU A 824 8.93 4.05 -33.11
CA GLU A 824 8.76 5.47 -32.75
C GLU A 824 9.11 5.73 -31.28
N LEU A 825 8.58 4.92 -30.36
CA LEU A 825 8.87 5.00 -28.93
C LEU A 825 10.34 4.67 -28.64
N SER A 826 10.89 3.65 -29.32
CA SER A 826 12.30 3.27 -29.22
C SER A 826 13.22 4.44 -29.54
N LEU A 827 12.92 5.21 -30.59
CA LEU A 827 13.73 6.38 -30.96
C LEU A 827 13.69 7.47 -29.87
N GLN A 828 12.52 7.77 -29.32
CA GLN A 828 12.37 8.76 -28.24
C GLN A 828 13.18 8.35 -27.00
N LEU A 829 13.10 7.09 -26.59
CA LEU A 829 13.85 6.56 -25.45
C LEU A 829 15.36 6.56 -25.70
N LYS A 830 15.81 6.22 -26.91
CA LYS A 830 17.23 6.31 -27.30
C LYS A 830 17.75 7.74 -27.24
N SER A 831 16.98 8.71 -27.71
CA SER A 831 17.30 10.14 -27.61
C SER A 831 17.47 10.61 -26.16
N LEU A 832 16.59 10.17 -25.25
CA LEU A 832 16.70 10.45 -23.81
C LEU A 832 17.95 9.81 -23.18
N VAL A 833 18.19 8.53 -23.49
CA VAL A 833 19.38 7.81 -23.02
C VAL A 833 20.65 8.50 -23.50
N LYS A 834 20.73 8.84 -24.79
CA LYS A 834 21.88 9.52 -25.39
C LYS A 834 22.21 10.83 -24.68
N TYR A 835 21.22 11.70 -24.50
CA TYR A 835 21.41 12.99 -23.82
C TYR A 835 22.07 12.83 -22.45
N HIS A 836 21.55 11.93 -21.60
CA HIS A 836 22.07 11.76 -20.26
C HIS A 836 23.40 11.00 -20.21
N VAL A 837 23.61 10.02 -21.09
CA VAL A 837 24.86 9.25 -21.16
C VAL A 837 26.02 10.14 -21.62
N GLU A 838 25.82 11.04 -22.59
CA GLU A 838 26.86 11.99 -23.03
C GLU A 838 27.42 12.81 -21.85
N TYR A 839 26.57 13.25 -20.92
CA TYR A 839 27.01 13.93 -19.69
C TYR A 839 27.72 13.00 -18.70
N GLN A 840 27.35 11.72 -18.62
CA GLN A 840 28.08 10.76 -17.81
C GLN A 840 29.50 10.55 -18.39
N LEU A 841 29.61 10.35 -19.70
CA LEU A 841 30.87 10.18 -20.40
C LEU A 841 31.79 11.40 -20.26
N SER A 842 31.24 12.62 -20.34
CA SER A 842 32.03 13.85 -20.15
C SER A 842 32.62 13.98 -18.75
N ARG A 843 32.14 13.19 -17.78
CA ARG A 843 32.66 13.08 -16.41
C ARG A 843 33.62 11.91 -16.20
N GLY A 844 33.94 11.16 -17.26
CA GLY A 844 34.83 10.00 -17.19
C GLY A 844 34.15 8.70 -16.75
N ILE A 845 32.81 8.65 -16.74
CA ILE A 845 32.08 7.38 -16.63
C ILE A 845 32.29 6.62 -17.94
N SER A 846 32.63 5.33 -17.86
CA SER A 846 32.81 4.46 -19.03
C SER A 846 31.50 3.75 -19.40
N TYR A 847 31.32 3.41 -20.69
CA TYR A 847 30.19 2.58 -21.14
C TYR A 847 30.10 1.25 -20.40
N TYR A 848 31.23 0.66 -20.00
CA TYR A 848 31.26 -0.61 -19.28
C TYR A 848 30.90 -0.50 -17.78
N GLN A 849 30.45 0.66 -17.32
CA GLN A 849 29.72 0.78 -16.05
C GLN A 849 28.21 0.50 -16.20
N PHE A 850 27.71 0.38 -17.44
CA PHE A 850 26.44 -0.25 -17.75
C PHE A 850 26.60 -1.77 -17.81
N PRO A 851 25.50 -2.55 -17.73
CA PRO A 851 25.53 -4.00 -17.97
C PRO A 851 26.27 -4.36 -19.27
N LEU A 852 27.08 -5.43 -19.26
CA LEU A 852 28.00 -5.76 -20.35
C LEU A 852 27.28 -6.01 -21.69
N ASP A 853 26.06 -6.55 -21.65
CA ASP A 853 25.21 -6.75 -22.83
C ASP A 853 24.68 -5.44 -23.44
N LEU A 854 24.55 -4.40 -22.62
CA LEU A 854 24.05 -3.08 -23.01
C LEU A 854 25.15 -2.10 -23.36
N ALA A 855 26.37 -2.27 -22.86
CA ALA A 855 27.46 -1.31 -23.04
C ALA A 855 27.69 -0.95 -24.52
N ASP A 856 27.85 -1.97 -25.39
CA ASP A 856 28.01 -1.76 -26.83
C ASP A 856 26.73 -1.20 -27.48
N THR A 857 25.56 -1.67 -27.03
CA THR A 857 24.27 -1.20 -27.54
C THR A 857 24.07 0.30 -27.29
N ILE A 858 24.38 0.76 -26.07
CA ILE A 858 24.29 2.18 -25.69
C ILE A 858 25.36 2.99 -26.42
N LYS A 859 26.58 2.46 -26.53
CA LYS A 859 27.66 3.08 -27.31
C LYS A 859 27.25 3.30 -28.76
N ASP A 860 26.68 2.29 -29.42
CA ASP A 860 26.17 2.39 -30.79
C ASP A 860 25.13 3.51 -30.89
N TRP A 861 24.23 3.64 -29.93
CA TRP A 861 23.22 4.72 -29.95
C TRP A 861 23.81 6.11 -29.75
N VAL A 862 24.77 6.23 -28.83
CA VAL A 862 25.44 7.51 -28.55
C VAL A 862 26.31 7.94 -29.73
N GLU A 863 26.99 7.00 -30.39
CA GLU A 863 27.86 7.27 -31.53
C GLU A 863 27.09 7.42 -32.87
N ASP A 864 25.85 6.94 -32.96
CA ASP A 864 25.02 7.07 -34.17
C ASP A 864 24.52 8.52 -34.38
N PRO A 865 24.93 9.21 -35.47
CA PRO A 865 24.48 10.57 -35.77
C PRO A 865 23.00 10.66 -36.14
N ALA A 866 22.33 9.54 -36.48
CA ALA A 866 20.90 9.53 -36.77
C ALA A 866 20.04 9.63 -35.50
N ILE A 867 20.59 9.27 -34.33
CA ILE A 867 19.93 9.44 -33.04
C ILE A 867 20.34 10.81 -32.50
N VAL A 868 19.42 11.76 -32.55
CA VAL A 868 19.64 13.10 -31.99
C VAL A 868 19.38 13.03 -30.48
N PRO A 869 20.28 13.56 -29.61
CA PRO A 869 20.02 13.62 -28.17
C PRO A 869 18.75 14.42 -27.89
N ALA A 870 18.01 14.03 -26.87
CA ALA A 870 16.85 14.79 -26.41
C ALA A 870 17.28 16.24 -26.06
N THR A 871 16.47 17.22 -26.43
CA THR A 871 16.71 18.62 -26.08
C THR A 871 16.36 18.85 -24.62
N ASP A 872 17.19 19.59 -23.88
CA ASP A 872 16.75 20.13 -22.60
C ASP A 872 15.62 21.13 -22.85
N PHE A 873 14.65 21.18 -21.95
CA PHE A 873 13.46 21.98 -22.11
C PHE A 873 13.05 22.60 -20.78
N GLN A 874 12.47 23.78 -20.86
CA GLN A 874 11.87 24.45 -19.72
C GLN A 874 10.53 23.81 -19.39
N ALA A 875 10.28 23.55 -18.11
CA ALA A 875 9.04 22.94 -17.65
C ALA A 875 8.92 23.04 -16.13
N HIS A 876 7.69 22.98 -15.63
CA HIS A 876 7.42 22.76 -14.21
C HIS A 876 6.64 21.46 -14.02
N TYR A 877 7.13 20.61 -13.13
CA TYR A 877 6.52 19.35 -12.74
C TYR A 877 6.10 19.44 -11.28
N GLU A 878 4.79 19.42 -11.03
CA GLU A 878 4.24 19.33 -9.68
C GLU A 878 3.83 17.88 -9.39
N LEU A 879 4.75 17.14 -8.77
CA LEU A 879 4.63 15.73 -8.41
C LEU A 879 3.97 15.63 -7.02
N SER A 880 2.67 15.98 -6.99
CA SER A 880 1.86 16.18 -5.78
C SER A 880 1.65 14.90 -4.97
N GLY A 881 1.55 13.75 -5.64
CA GLY A 881 1.44 12.42 -5.02
C GLY A 881 2.60 12.12 -4.09
N MET A 882 3.82 12.55 -4.44
CA MET A 882 5.02 12.41 -3.60
C MET A 882 5.53 13.72 -2.98
N ALA A 883 4.73 14.79 -3.01
CA ALA A 883 5.06 16.10 -2.45
C ALA A 883 6.43 16.63 -2.92
N ARG A 884 6.69 16.57 -4.24
CA ARG A 884 7.91 17.13 -4.87
C ARG A 884 7.53 18.12 -5.97
N SER A 885 8.37 19.12 -6.17
CA SER A 885 8.28 19.99 -7.35
C SER A 885 9.62 20.06 -8.04
N VAL A 886 9.61 20.01 -9.36
CA VAL A 886 10.79 20.18 -10.20
C VAL A 886 10.50 21.26 -11.20
N HIS A 887 11.24 22.36 -11.13
CA HIS A 887 11.25 23.40 -12.14
C HIS A 887 12.55 23.30 -12.95
N ARG A 888 12.43 23.28 -14.27
CA ARG A 888 13.53 23.35 -15.22
C ARG A 888 13.49 24.72 -15.90
N GLY A 889 14.51 25.52 -15.63
CA GLY A 889 14.75 26.76 -16.36
C GLY A 889 15.85 26.58 -17.39
N GLU A 890 16.39 27.69 -17.90
CA GLU A 890 17.51 27.64 -18.85
C GLU A 890 18.80 27.20 -18.15
N ASP A 891 19.26 25.96 -18.41
CA ASP A 891 20.50 25.39 -17.87
C ASP A 891 20.55 25.26 -16.33
N PHE A 892 19.40 25.20 -15.68
CA PHE A 892 19.28 24.87 -14.26
C PHE A 892 18.02 24.06 -13.95
N LEU A 893 18.06 23.34 -12.82
CA LEU A 893 16.90 22.68 -12.23
C LEU A 893 16.77 23.10 -10.77
N PHE A 894 15.57 23.56 -10.40
CA PHE A 894 15.19 23.89 -9.03
C PHE A 894 14.20 22.87 -8.49
N GLY A 895 14.55 22.22 -7.37
CA GLY A 895 13.74 21.20 -6.72
C GLY A 895 13.23 21.66 -5.36
N VAL A 896 11.99 21.34 -5.01
CA VAL A 896 11.43 21.55 -3.67
C VAL A 896 10.97 20.23 -3.07
N SER A 897 11.58 19.86 -1.94
CA SER A 897 11.28 18.67 -1.16
C SER A 897 10.36 19.02 0.01
N LYS A 898 9.11 18.54 -0.06
CA LYS A 898 8.06 18.83 0.91
C LYS A 898 7.64 17.56 1.66
N SER A 899 6.88 17.74 2.72
CA SER A 899 6.23 16.67 3.46
C SER A 899 4.80 17.06 3.81
N SER A 900 3.98 16.05 4.12
CA SER A 900 2.56 16.20 4.45
C SER A 900 2.06 14.95 5.15
N LYS A 901 0.78 14.91 5.49
CA LYS A 901 0.12 13.70 5.99
C LYS A 901 0.19 12.50 5.03
N ARG A 902 0.57 12.74 3.76
CA ARG A 902 0.78 11.71 2.72
C ARG A 902 2.23 11.24 2.64
N ILE A 903 3.19 12.13 2.92
CA ILE A 903 4.61 11.91 2.65
C ILE A 903 5.44 12.31 3.87
N ALA A 904 6.24 11.36 4.38
CA ALA A 904 7.04 11.57 5.57
C ALA A 904 8.13 12.62 5.34
N THR A 905 8.60 13.24 6.43
CA THR A 905 9.69 14.22 6.36
C THR A 905 10.97 13.61 5.81
N TYR A 906 11.29 12.38 6.21
CA TYR A 906 12.43 11.61 5.72
C TYR A 906 12.25 10.13 6.11
N GLU A 907 13.23 9.29 5.79
CA GLU A 907 13.28 7.89 6.19
C GLU A 907 14.63 7.56 6.87
N LEU A 908 14.58 6.79 7.95
CA LEU A 908 15.68 6.08 8.60
C LEU A 908 15.30 4.61 8.81
N THR A 909 15.85 3.76 7.98
CA THR A 909 15.81 2.31 8.17
C THR A 909 17.16 1.70 7.89
N ASN A 910 17.46 0.58 8.56
CA ASN A 910 18.73 -0.12 8.47
C ASN A 910 19.97 0.75 8.75
N GLY A 911 19.83 1.75 9.62
CA GLY A 911 20.90 2.66 10.01
C GLY A 911 21.23 3.74 8.96
N GLU A 912 20.56 3.77 7.82
CA GLU A 912 20.83 4.73 6.76
C GLU A 912 20.04 6.03 6.97
N ASN A 913 20.70 7.19 6.83
CA ASN A 913 20.11 8.53 6.92
C ASN A 913 19.60 8.97 8.32
N PRO A 914 20.35 8.74 9.42
CA PRO A 914 19.92 9.09 10.77
C PRO A 914 19.85 10.61 11.03
N LYS A 915 20.38 11.44 10.10
CA LYS A 915 20.36 12.91 10.16
C LYS A 915 19.43 13.56 9.14
N GLY A 916 18.63 12.79 8.40
CA GLY A 916 17.71 13.27 7.35
C GLY A 916 16.57 14.20 7.80
N TRP A 917 16.55 14.55 9.09
CA TRP A 917 15.56 15.30 9.87
C TRP A 917 14.73 16.37 9.17
N TYR A 918 15.34 17.16 8.27
CA TYR A 918 14.72 18.33 7.65
C TYR A 918 14.71 18.25 6.12
N THR A 919 15.08 17.10 5.54
CA THR A 919 15.14 16.93 4.07
C THR A 919 13.77 17.05 3.39
N GLY A 920 12.66 16.94 4.13
CA GLY A 920 11.29 17.18 3.67
C GLY A 920 10.61 18.43 4.25
N ASP A 921 11.32 19.30 4.96
CA ASP A 921 10.75 20.50 5.60
C ASP A 921 10.78 21.74 4.66
N GLY A 922 10.49 21.51 3.38
CA GLY A 922 10.61 22.53 2.33
C GLY A 922 12.07 22.78 1.93
N MET A 923 12.90 21.73 1.88
CA MET A 923 14.28 21.84 1.44
C MET A 923 14.34 22.13 -0.06
N THR A 924 15.16 23.09 -0.46
CA THR A 924 15.34 23.49 -1.85
C THR A 924 16.66 22.99 -2.42
N TYR A 925 16.66 22.55 -3.67
CA TYR A 925 17.82 22.07 -4.41
C TYR A 925 18.01 22.92 -5.66
N LEU A 926 19.23 23.37 -5.93
CA LEU A 926 19.58 24.09 -7.15
C LEU A 926 20.70 23.35 -7.88
N TYR A 927 20.34 22.67 -8.95
CA TYR A 927 21.24 22.04 -9.90
C TYR A 927 21.53 23.02 -11.05
N ASN A 928 22.80 23.20 -11.40
CA ASN A 928 23.25 24.02 -12.52
C ASN A 928 24.49 23.35 -13.14
N GLN A 929 25.42 24.07 -13.77
CA GLN A 929 26.59 23.43 -14.38
C GLN A 929 27.59 22.87 -13.34
N ASP A 930 27.46 23.19 -12.05
CA ASP A 930 28.18 22.45 -11.01
C ASP A 930 27.50 21.11 -10.73
N LEU A 931 27.77 20.17 -11.63
CA LEU A 931 27.26 18.81 -11.56
C LEU A 931 27.78 18.03 -10.34
N SER A 932 28.75 18.58 -9.60
CA SER A 932 29.35 17.93 -8.44
C SER A 932 28.76 18.41 -7.11
N GLN A 933 27.85 19.39 -7.12
CA GLN A 933 27.33 20.07 -5.93
C GLN A 933 26.89 19.10 -4.84
N TYR A 934 26.00 18.16 -5.18
CA TYR A 934 25.38 17.21 -4.25
C TYR A 934 26.04 15.82 -4.25
N THR A 935 27.07 15.62 -5.08
CA THR A 935 27.86 14.37 -5.13
C THR A 935 29.15 14.49 -4.30
N GLY A 936 29.93 13.40 -4.24
CA GLY A 936 31.14 13.34 -3.43
C GLY A 936 30.79 13.49 -1.94
N SER A 937 31.56 14.27 -1.20
CA SER A 937 31.44 14.39 0.25
C SER A 937 30.37 15.37 0.75
N PHE A 938 29.44 15.85 -0.10
CA PHE A 938 28.40 16.82 0.30
C PHE A 938 27.59 16.34 1.51
N TRP A 939 26.93 15.18 1.41
CA TRP A 939 26.06 14.66 2.47
C TRP A 939 26.82 14.31 3.75
N ALA A 940 28.07 13.87 3.63
CA ALA A 940 28.93 13.58 4.78
C ALA A 940 29.35 14.83 5.57
N THR A 941 29.33 16.02 4.95
CA THR A 941 29.92 17.24 5.53
C THR A 941 28.94 18.39 5.74
N VAL A 942 27.77 18.38 5.09
CA VAL A 942 26.75 19.43 5.23
C VAL A 942 26.23 19.55 6.67
N ASN A 943 25.96 20.77 7.12
CA ASN A 943 25.28 21.00 8.38
C ASN A 943 23.79 20.66 8.22
N TRP A 944 23.44 19.46 8.68
CA TRP A 944 22.08 18.93 8.66
C TRP A 944 21.04 19.80 9.36
N ASN A 945 21.43 20.72 10.24
CA ASN A 945 20.48 21.65 10.89
C ASN A 945 20.15 22.88 10.03
N ARG A 946 20.82 23.08 8.90
CA ARG A 946 20.64 24.27 8.05
C ARG A 946 20.51 23.93 6.57
N LEU A 947 19.67 22.95 6.23
CA LEU A 947 19.46 22.58 4.84
C LEU A 947 18.78 23.75 4.07
N PRO A 948 19.20 24.07 2.84
CA PRO A 948 18.68 25.22 2.09
C PRO A 948 17.15 25.22 1.97
N GLY A 949 16.52 26.40 2.09
CA GLY A 949 15.09 26.58 1.95
C GLY A 949 14.26 26.23 3.19
N THR A 950 14.78 25.42 4.12
CA THR A 950 14.04 24.97 5.31
C THR A 950 13.79 26.10 6.30
N THR A 951 12.69 25.99 7.07
CA THR A 951 12.50 26.81 8.29
C THR A 951 12.47 25.85 9.48
N VAL A 952 13.34 26.03 10.45
CA VAL A 952 13.58 25.03 11.51
C VAL A 952 13.68 25.64 12.89
N VAL A 953 13.28 24.88 13.90
CA VAL A 953 13.62 25.17 15.30
C VAL A 953 15.04 24.69 15.56
N SER A 954 15.91 25.58 16.03
CA SER A 954 17.28 25.26 16.42
C SER A 954 17.27 24.43 17.70
N ARG A 955 17.41 23.10 17.54
CA ARG A 955 17.36 22.12 18.64
C ARG A 955 18.33 20.97 18.40
N THR A 956 18.72 20.30 19.48
CA THR A 956 19.46 19.04 19.40
C THR A 956 18.55 17.94 18.86
N ARG A 957 19.06 17.15 17.91
CA ARG A 957 18.36 16.00 17.30
C ARG A 957 19.11 14.70 17.54
N ASN A 958 18.38 13.60 17.70
CA ASN A 958 18.98 12.27 17.87
C ASN A 958 19.31 11.62 16.51
N SER A 959 20.50 11.02 16.39
CA SER A 959 20.99 10.31 15.20
C SER A 959 21.64 8.95 15.51
N SER A 960 21.45 8.40 16.71
CA SER A 960 22.01 7.08 17.06
C SER A 960 21.05 5.91 16.80
N ASN A 961 19.82 6.18 16.35
CA ASN A 961 18.81 5.17 16.07
C ASN A 961 19.14 4.38 14.79
N TYR A 962 18.92 3.07 14.80
CA TYR A 962 19.08 2.22 13.62
C TYR A 962 17.81 2.15 12.75
N GLN A 963 16.64 2.38 13.34
CA GLN A 963 15.35 2.52 12.66
C GLN A 963 14.52 3.57 13.40
N TYR A 964 13.55 4.19 12.72
CA TYR A 964 12.62 5.14 13.32
C TYR A 964 13.35 6.33 13.95
N GLY A 965 13.88 7.18 13.08
CA GLY A 965 14.63 8.37 13.42
C GLY A 965 13.81 9.44 14.15
N ASP A 966 14.51 10.39 14.77
CA ASP A 966 13.90 11.53 15.44
C ASP A 966 13.04 12.34 14.47
N GLY A 967 11.71 12.27 14.62
CA GLY A 967 10.76 12.97 13.75
C GLY A 967 10.49 12.26 12.42
N GLU A 968 10.89 11.00 12.26
CA GLU A 968 10.56 10.16 11.10
C GLU A 968 9.08 9.75 11.14
N THR A 969 8.21 10.65 10.71
CA THR A 969 6.77 10.43 10.57
C THR A 969 6.21 11.35 9.50
N VAL A 970 4.99 11.06 9.05
CA VAL A 970 4.19 12.03 8.30
C VAL A 970 3.78 13.20 9.20
N PRO A 971 4.01 14.45 8.78
CA PRO A 971 3.41 15.62 9.42
C PRO A 971 1.88 15.65 9.36
N LEU A 972 1.25 16.53 10.14
CA LEU A 972 -0.22 16.67 10.14
C LEU A 972 -0.78 17.54 9.00
N ASN A 973 0.07 18.29 8.28
CA ASN A 973 -0.40 19.21 7.25
C ASN A 973 -0.89 18.45 6.01
N SER A 974 -1.97 18.94 5.41
CA SER A 974 -2.45 18.43 4.13
C SER A 974 -1.97 19.26 2.94
N TRP A 975 -1.83 20.57 3.12
CA TRP A 975 -1.44 21.49 2.05
C TRP A 975 0.06 21.34 1.77
N ALA A 976 0.37 20.57 0.72
CA ALA A 976 1.71 20.46 0.15
C ALA A 976 1.58 20.06 -1.32
N GLY A 977 1.89 20.99 -2.23
CA GLY A 977 1.65 20.83 -3.65
C GLY A 977 1.65 22.18 -4.34
N GLY A 978 1.08 22.26 -5.54
CA GLY A 978 1.15 23.45 -6.36
C GLY A 978 0.37 23.33 -7.66
N THR A 979 0.56 24.28 -8.55
CA THR A 979 0.03 24.21 -9.91
C THR A 979 1.08 24.67 -10.93
N THR A 980 0.86 24.32 -12.18
CA THR A 980 1.71 24.69 -13.31
C THR A 980 0.91 25.42 -14.38
N LEU A 981 1.53 26.35 -15.08
CA LEU A 981 0.97 26.97 -16.28
C LEU A 981 2.08 27.18 -17.29
N ASP A 982 1.95 26.54 -18.45
CA ASP A 982 3.00 26.52 -19.49
C ASP A 982 4.30 25.90 -18.91
N THR A 983 5.39 26.66 -18.85
CA THR A 983 6.67 26.25 -18.23
C THR A 983 6.82 26.73 -16.78
N PHE A 984 5.88 27.53 -16.28
CA PHE A 984 5.95 28.19 -14.98
C PHE A 984 5.24 27.37 -13.89
N GLY A 985 5.58 27.67 -12.65
CA GLY A 985 5.07 26.95 -11.49
C GLY A 985 4.91 27.81 -10.25
N VAL A 986 3.94 27.42 -9.43
CA VAL A 986 3.85 27.86 -8.04
C VAL A 986 3.61 26.64 -7.18
N THR A 987 4.40 26.51 -6.13
CA THR A 987 4.29 25.41 -5.17
C THR A 987 4.38 25.94 -3.75
N GLY A 988 3.92 25.16 -2.78
CA GLY A 988 4.01 25.54 -1.38
C GLY A 988 3.86 24.37 -0.42
N MET A 989 4.07 24.68 0.86
CA MET A 989 3.91 23.77 1.98
C MET A 989 3.39 24.55 3.18
N GLU A 990 2.28 24.09 3.77
CA GLU A 990 1.98 24.40 5.16
C GLU A 990 2.89 23.54 6.02
N LEU A 991 4.00 24.10 6.50
CA LEU A 991 4.92 23.40 7.37
C LEU A 991 4.29 23.25 8.76
N ILE A 992 4.15 22.01 9.22
CA ILE A 992 3.95 21.64 10.62
C ILE A 992 5.12 20.73 10.98
N GLN A 993 6.10 21.26 11.70
CA GLN A 993 7.36 20.56 11.92
C GLN A 993 7.20 19.46 12.99
N ASN A 994 7.60 18.24 12.64
CA ASN A 994 7.53 17.10 13.56
C ASN A 994 8.39 17.31 14.81
N GLY A 995 7.80 17.02 15.97
CA GLY A 995 8.46 17.10 17.27
C GLY A 995 8.64 18.53 17.83
N THR A 996 8.01 19.54 17.22
CA THR A 996 8.02 20.94 17.68
C THR A 996 6.62 21.56 17.55
N GLN A 997 6.44 22.79 18.04
CA GLN A 997 5.22 23.60 17.84
C GLN A 997 5.35 24.56 16.66
N MET A 998 6.37 24.39 15.82
CA MET A 998 6.65 25.29 14.70
C MET A 998 5.68 25.07 13.54
N GLN A 999 5.13 26.18 13.04
CA GLN A 999 4.32 26.22 11.82
C GLN A 999 4.72 27.37 10.90
N ALA A 1000 4.60 27.19 9.58
CA ALA A 1000 4.83 28.25 8.58
C ALA A 1000 4.10 27.96 7.26
N ARG A 1001 3.84 29.00 6.46
CA ARG A 1001 3.31 28.90 5.09
C ARG A 1001 4.43 29.29 4.16
N LYS A 1002 4.94 28.30 3.43
CA LYS A 1002 6.13 28.46 2.58
C LYS A 1002 5.67 28.32 1.13
N SER A 1003 5.99 29.29 0.29
CA SER A 1003 5.70 29.25 -1.15
C SER A 1003 6.95 29.49 -1.97
N TRP A 1004 7.01 28.87 -3.13
CA TRP A 1004 8.02 29.08 -4.15
C TRP A 1004 7.32 29.33 -5.49
N PHE A 1005 7.65 30.45 -6.12
CA PHE A 1005 7.15 30.83 -7.44
C PHE A 1005 8.33 30.77 -8.41
N THR A 1006 8.19 29.98 -9.46
CA THR A 1006 9.25 29.72 -10.45
C THR A 1006 8.78 30.21 -11.80
N PHE A 1007 9.42 31.27 -12.29
CA PHE A 1007 9.14 31.89 -13.58
C PHE A 1007 10.15 31.44 -14.64
N ASP A 1008 10.73 32.32 -15.44
CA ASP A 1008 11.71 31.96 -16.46
C ASP A 1008 13.13 31.89 -15.89
N ASN A 1009 13.58 32.92 -15.16
CA ASN A 1009 14.98 33.02 -14.71
C ASN A 1009 15.14 33.30 -13.20
N GLU A 1010 14.05 33.43 -12.48
CA GLU A 1010 14.00 33.74 -11.07
C GLU A 1010 13.08 32.79 -10.29
N ILE A 1011 13.47 32.56 -9.03
CA ILE A 1011 12.67 31.83 -8.05
C ILE A 1011 12.39 32.75 -6.87
N VAL A 1012 11.12 32.96 -6.55
CA VAL A 1012 10.69 33.79 -5.41
C VAL A 1012 10.27 32.87 -4.27
N ALA A 1013 10.92 33.00 -3.11
CA ALA A 1013 10.63 32.23 -1.91
C ALA A 1013 9.96 33.13 -0.87
N LEU A 1014 8.73 32.78 -0.48
CA LEU A 1014 7.96 33.49 0.54
C LEU A 1014 7.68 32.61 1.75
N GLY A 1015 7.71 33.23 2.93
CA GLY A 1015 7.33 32.63 4.20
C GLY A 1015 6.42 33.56 4.99
N ALA A 1016 5.30 33.04 5.50
CA ALA A 1016 4.41 33.78 6.38
C ALA A 1016 3.81 32.90 7.49
N GLY A 1017 3.26 33.52 8.53
CA GLY A 1017 2.66 32.81 9.64
C GLY A 1017 3.66 32.00 10.45
N ILE A 1018 4.96 32.33 10.38
CA ILE A 1018 6.03 31.61 11.06
C ILE A 1018 5.82 31.80 12.56
N THR A 1019 5.39 30.73 13.22
CA THR A 1019 5.00 30.74 14.63
C THR A 1019 5.55 29.52 15.35
N SER A 1020 6.08 29.71 16.55
CA SER A 1020 6.47 28.62 17.45
C SER A 1020 6.29 29.05 18.89
N THR A 1021 6.04 28.08 19.78
CA THR A 1021 6.01 28.28 21.23
C THR A 1021 7.04 27.40 21.96
N ASP A 1022 8.03 26.88 21.24
CA ASP A 1022 9.06 25.96 21.77
C ASP A 1022 10.11 26.67 22.64
N ASN A 1023 10.10 28.01 22.67
CA ASN A 1023 11.06 28.88 23.34
C ASN A 1023 12.51 28.65 22.89
N LEU A 1024 12.68 28.35 21.61
CA LEU A 1024 13.95 28.13 20.93
C LEU A 1024 14.05 29.02 19.69
N PRO A 1025 15.26 29.33 19.20
CA PRO A 1025 15.45 30.10 17.98
C PRO A 1025 14.82 29.40 16.77
N VAL A 1026 14.14 30.17 15.92
CA VAL A 1026 13.62 29.69 14.64
C VAL A 1026 14.39 30.35 13.51
N GLU A 1027 14.91 29.55 12.58
CA GLU A 1027 15.75 30.01 11.47
C GLU A 1027 15.11 29.62 10.13
N THR A 1028 15.15 30.51 9.14
CA THR A 1028 14.93 30.13 7.72
C THR A 1028 16.26 30.16 6.99
N VAL A 1029 16.65 29.03 6.41
CA VAL A 1029 17.89 28.93 5.64
C VAL A 1029 17.66 29.41 4.22
N ILE A 1030 18.42 30.41 3.78
CA ILE A 1030 18.40 30.88 2.39
C ILE A 1030 19.27 29.96 1.53
N GLU A 1031 20.50 29.68 1.98
CA GLU A 1031 21.45 28.84 1.24
C GLU A 1031 22.43 28.15 2.20
N GLN A 1032 22.90 26.97 1.80
CA GLN A 1032 24.09 26.30 2.28
C GLN A 1032 24.83 25.64 1.09
N ARG A 1033 25.68 26.42 0.42
CA ARG A 1033 26.35 26.00 -0.82
C ARG A 1033 27.76 25.49 -0.55
N LYS A 1034 28.05 24.25 -0.97
CA LYS A 1034 29.42 23.73 -1.11
C LYS A 1034 30.24 24.58 -2.09
N LEU A 1035 31.41 25.04 -1.66
CA LEU A 1035 32.30 25.91 -2.42
C LEU A 1035 33.45 25.12 -3.06
N LYS A 1036 34.30 25.80 -3.84
CA LYS A 1036 35.57 25.26 -4.33
C LYS A 1036 36.43 24.81 -3.15
N GLU A 1037 37.23 23.77 -3.37
CA GLU A 1037 38.11 23.19 -2.35
C GLU A 1037 39.11 24.20 -1.78
N ASP A 1038 39.52 25.19 -2.58
CA ASP A 1038 40.44 26.27 -2.19
C ASP A 1038 39.74 27.50 -1.60
N ASN A 1039 38.42 27.46 -1.44
CA ASN A 1039 37.58 28.57 -0.97
C ASN A 1039 37.76 29.86 -1.81
N SER A 1040 38.08 29.76 -3.10
CA SER A 1040 38.35 30.94 -3.95
C SER A 1040 37.11 31.64 -4.52
N ASN A 1041 35.91 31.08 -4.35
CA ASN A 1041 34.67 31.69 -4.85
C ASN A 1041 34.53 33.14 -4.39
N ARG A 1042 34.30 34.07 -5.32
CA ARG A 1042 33.98 35.45 -4.95
C ARG A 1042 32.55 35.54 -4.44
N PHE A 1043 32.36 36.16 -3.28
CA PHE A 1043 31.06 36.42 -2.70
C PHE A 1043 30.91 37.91 -2.42
N PHE A 1044 29.78 38.49 -2.82
CA PHE A 1044 29.50 39.91 -2.62
C PHE A 1044 28.13 40.10 -1.98
N VAL A 1045 28.01 41.09 -1.11
CA VAL A 1045 26.73 41.60 -0.59
C VAL A 1045 26.72 43.11 -0.83
N ASP A 1046 25.72 43.61 -1.55
CA ASP A 1046 25.59 45.03 -1.96
C ASP A 1046 26.87 45.61 -2.60
N GLY A 1047 27.60 44.76 -3.32
CA GLY A 1047 28.84 45.13 -4.00
C GLY A 1047 30.11 45.04 -3.14
N GLU A 1048 30.00 44.89 -1.82
CA GLU A 1048 31.12 44.64 -0.92
C GLU A 1048 31.55 43.18 -0.96
N ALA A 1049 32.86 42.92 -1.01
CA ALA A 1049 33.40 41.57 -1.13
C ALA A 1049 33.59 40.92 0.24
N LEU A 1050 32.94 39.78 0.48
CA LEU A 1050 33.07 38.97 1.69
C LEU A 1050 33.74 37.63 1.34
N ASN A 1051 35.01 37.74 0.95
CA ASN A 1051 35.84 36.61 0.51
C ASN A 1051 36.65 36.00 1.66
N GLY A 1052 36.97 34.70 1.57
CA GLY A 1052 37.77 34.01 2.58
C GLY A 1052 36.91 33.31 3.64
N THR A 1053 37.45 33.11 4.85
CA THR A 1053 36.72 32.45 5.93
C THR A 1053 35.99 33.48 6.79
N THR A 1054 34.69 33.28 6.98
CA THR A 1054 33.84 34.09 7.84
C THR A 1054 33.20 33.20 8.89
N ALA A 1055 33.66 33.29 10.14
CA ALA A 1055 33.10 32.47 11.23
C ALA A 1055 31.63 32.80 11.52
N TYR A 1056 31.31 34.10 11.50
CA TYR A 1056 29.96 34.63 11.65
C TYR A 1056 29.93 36.10 11.21
N GLU A 1057 28.88 36.51 10.51
CA GLU A 1057 28.58 37.89 10.17
C GLU A 1057 27.06 38.09 10.11
N GLU A 1058 26.60 39.30 10.41
CA GLU A 1058 25.20 39.71 10.36
C GLU A 1058 25.10 40.98 9.53
N ILE A 1059 24.27 40.94 8.48
CA ILE A 1059 24.08 42.03 7.54
C ILE A 1059 22.66 42.55 7.72
N GLU A 1060 22.52 43.79 8.18
CA GLU A 1060 21.24 44.34 8.67
C GLU A 1060 20.23 44.71 7.57
N ASN A 1061 20.69 45.11 6.38
CA ASN A 1061 19.78 45.60 5.32
C ASN A 1061 20.26 45.23 3.90
N PRO A 1062 20.56 43.95 3.63
CA PRO A 1062 21.07 43.55 2.32
C PRO A 1062 20.02 43.83 1.25
N ALA A 1063 20.41 44.37 0.09
CA ALA A 1063 19.53 44.44 -1.08
C ALA A 1063 19.74 43.20 -1.97
N TRP A 1064 21.00 42.81 -2.18
CA TRP A 1064 21.35 41.63 -2.96
C TRP A 1064 22.67 41.00 -2.54
N ALA A 1065 22.83 39.72 -2.86
CA ALA A 1065 24.09 39.00 -2.75
C ALA A 1065 24.40 38.24 -4.04
N TYR A 1066 25.68 38.03 -4.32
CA TYR A 1066 26.14 37.25 -5.47
C TYR A 1066 27.22 36.28 -5.05
N LEU A 1067 27.06 35.01 -5.44
CA LEU A 1067 28.06 33.96 -5.31
C LEU A 1067 28.58 33.54 -6.69
N GLU A 1068 29.88 33.64 -6.89
CA GLU A 1068 30.55 33.03 -8.03
C GLU A 1068 30.51 31.50 -7.91
N GLY A 1069 30.10 30.85 -9.00
CA GLY A 1069 29.99 29.40 -9.07
C GLY A 1069 31.32 28.66 -9.00
N ASN A 1070 31.24 27.35 -8.73
CA ASN A 1070 32.41 26.47 -8.75
C ASN A 1070 32.95 26.30 -10.18
N VAL A 1071 32.08 26.41 -11.18
CA VAL A 1071 32.37 26.35 -12.62
C VAL A 1071 31.58 27.42 -13.39
N THR A 1072 31.92 27.66 -14.67
CA THR A 1072 31.11 28.53 -15.53
C THR A 1072 29.68 28.01 -15.64
N GLY A 1073 28.69 28.91 -15.58
CA GLY A 1073 27.27 28.53 -15.57
C GLY A 1073 26.78 27.94 -14.25
N SER A 1074 27.42 28.31 -13.12
CA SER A 1074 26.93 27.95 -11.78
C SER A 1074 26.94 29.11 -10.78
N ASN A 1075 26.96 30.35 -11.27
CA ASN A 1075 26.79 31.53 -10.43
C ASN A 1075 25.38 31.55 -9.80
N ILE A 1076 25.22 32.27 -8.69
CA ILE A 1076 23.92 32.42 -8.03
C ILE A 1076 23.78 33.84 -7.51
N GLY A 1077 22.74 34.55 -7.96
CA GLY A 1077 22.29 35.81 -7.40
C GLY A 1077 21.20 35.59 -6.34
N TYR A 1078 21.16 36.45 -5.34
CA TYR A 1078 20.11 36.50 -4.31
C TYR A 1078 19.61 37.92 -4.16
N ILE A 1079 18.29 38.09 -4.07
CA ILE A 1079 17.64 39.39 -3.90
C ILE A 1079 16.83 39.37 -2.60
N PHE A 1080 16.87 40.47 -1.85
CA PHE A 1080 16.19 40.61 -0.56
C PHE A 1080 15.21 41.79 -0.60
N PRO A 1081 13.98 41.60 -1.11
CA PRO A 1081 13.04 42.69 -1.42
C PRO A 1081 12.68 43.58 -0.23
N ASN A 1082 12.64 43.01 0.97
CA ASN A 1082 12.30 43.71 2.20
C ASN A 1082 13.51 44.09 3.05
N HIS A 1083 14.73 43.83 2.55
CA HIS A 1083 15.99 44.11 3.24
C HIS A 1083 16.08 43.47 4.64
N SER A 1084 15.47 42.30 4.85
CA SER A 1084 15.55 41.60 6.14
C SER A 1084 17.00 41.30 6.54
N PRO A 1085 17.38 41.43 7.81
CA PRO A 1085 18.70 41.03 8.27
C PRO A 1085 19.00 39.57 7.94
N ILE A 1086 20.19 39.31 7.43
CA ILE A 1086 20.70 37.96 7.17
C ILE A 1086 21.92 37.67 8.03
N LYS A 1087 22.04 36.42 8.44
CA LYS A 1087 23.22 35.88 9.11
C LYS A 1087 23.98 34.98 8.15
N LEU A 1088 25.30 35.00 8.25
CA LEU A 1088 26.21 34.38 7.29
C LEU A 1088 27.35 33.66 8.01
N THR A 1089 27.68 32.46 7.52
CA THR A 1089 28.99 31.83 7.76
C THR A 1089 29.61 31.37 6.45
N ARG A 1090 30.94 31.35 6.40
CA ARG A 1090 31.75 30.81 5.31
C ARG A 1090 32.94 30.06 5.91
N GLN A 1091 32.83 28.74 6.05
CA GLN A 1091 33.80 27.96 6.82
C GLN A 1091 33.86 26.50 6.37
N ILE A 1092 34.88 25.79 6.84
CA ILE A 1092 35.00 24.33 6.69
C ILE A 1092 33.93 23.67 7.56
N GLN A 1093 33.29 22.63 7.01
CA GLN A 1093 32.46 21.69 7.74
C GLN A 1093 33.02 20.29 7.54
N GLU A 1094 33.03 19.50 8.61
CA GLU A 1094 33.63 18.17 8.65
C GLU A 1094 32.61 17.10 8.99
N GLY A 1095 32.81 15.88 8.49
CA GLY A 1095 32.02 14.72 8.90
C GLY A 1095 32.44 13.44 8.18
N ARG A 1096 31.72 12.35 8.46
CA ARG A 1096 32.02 11.01 7.92
C ARG A 1096 30.76 10.37 7.35
N TRP A 1097 30.94 9.47 6.38
CA TRP A 1097 29.84 8.61 5.94
C TRP A 1097 29.32 7.73 7.08
N SER A 1098 30.20 7.23 7.96
CA SER A 1098 29.82 6.49 9.17
C SER A 1098 28.95 7.28 10.16
N ASP A 1099 28.93 8.61 10.08
CA ASP A 1099 28.08 9.44 10.94
C ASP A 1099 26.62 9.49 10.45
N ILE A 1100 26.37 9.02 9.22
CA ILE A 1100 25.08 9.09 8.52
C ILE A 1100 24.68 7.75 7.86
N ASN A 1101 25.44 6.70 8.12
CA ASN A 1101 25.15 5.33 7.71
C ASN A 1101 25.67 4.37 8.80
N LEU A 1102 24.78 4.01 9.71
CA LEU A 1102 25.06 3.18 10.88
C LEU A 1102 24.99 1.70 10.51
N SER A 1103 25.84 0.89 11.11
CA SER A 1103 25.95 -0.54 10.80
C SER A 1103 25.54 -1.42 11.98
N ASN A 1104 24.79 -2.50 11.75
CA ASN A 1104 24.50 -3.50 12.77
C ASN A 1104 24.51 -4.94 12.21
N PRO A 1105 25.46 -5.81 12.64
CA PRO A 1105 26.57 -5.52 13.52
C PRO A 1105 27.60 -4.56 12.87
N PRO A 1106 28.49 -3.92 13.64
CA PRO A 1106 29.40 -2.85 13.19
C PRO A 1106 30.38 -3.20 12.05
N SER A 1107 30.35 -4.42 11.52
CA SER A 1107 31.29 -4.95 10.52
C SER A 1107 31.00 -4.54 9.08
N ALA A 1108 29.83 -3.96 8.77
CA ALA A 1108 29.57 -3.34 7.47
C ALA A 1108 30.15 -1.91 7.49
N THR A 1109 31.39 -1.73 7.06
CA THR A 1109 32.15 -0.48 7.26
C THR A 1109 31.68 0.62 6.31
N ALA A 1110 30.71 1.44 6.73
CA ALA A 1110 30.60 2.79 6.16
C ALA A 1110 31.95 3.51 6.33
N PRO A 1111 32.45 4.24 5.31
CA PRO A 1111 33.74 4.92 5.41
C PRO A 1111 33.84 5.81 6.65
N THR A 1112 34.90 5.61 7.44
CA THR A 1112 35.16 6.30 8.71
C THR A 1112 36.16 7.45 8.58
N GLU A 1113 36.66 7.69 7.36
CA GLU A 1113 37.55 8.79 7.06
C GLU A 1113 36.87 10.14 7.31
N LEU A 1114 37.58 11.06 7.95
CA LEU A 1114 37.11 12.42 8.15
C LEU A 1114 37.20 13.18 6.82
N LEU A 1115 36.05 13.65 6.35
CA LEU A 1115 35.91 14.44 5.14
C LEU A 1115 35.65 15.89 5.52
N GLN A 1116 35.99 16.82 4.62
CA GLN A 1116 35.79 18.25 4.83
C GLN A 1116 35.41 18.95 3.53
N ASN A 1117 34.58 19.99 3.62
CA ASN A 1117 34.26 20.91 2.52
C ASN A 1117 34.08 22.33 3.05
N TYR A 1118 34.34 23.33 2.22
CA TYR A 1118 33.93 24.71 2.49
C TYR A 1118 32.46 24.90 2.14
N PHE A 1119 31.72 25.58 3.02
CA PHE A 1119 30.34 25.97 2.78
C PHE A 1119 30.13 27.46 3.04
N LEU A 1120 29.37 28.11 2.17
CA LEU A 1120 28.69 29.37 2.44
C LEU A 1120 27.29 29.07 2.96
N THR A 1121 26.94 29.53 4.15
CA THR A 1121 25.60 29.38 4.73
C THR A 1121 24.99 30.74 5.02
N MET A 1122 23.77 31.01 4.53
CA MET A 1122 22.99 32.22 4.78
C MET A 1122 21.62 31.87 5.36
N TRP A 1123 21.18 32.57 6.39
CA TRP A 1123 19.87 32.35 7.02
C TRP A 1123 19.28 33.62 7.64
N ILE A 1124 17.97 33.61 7.84
CA ILE A 1124 17.21 34.64 8.56
C ILE A 1124 16.87 34.09 9.95
N ASP A 1125 17.05 34.90 10.98
CA ASP A 1125 16.69 34.58 12.37
C ASP A 1125 15.34 35.21 12.72
N HIS A 1126 14.35 34.38 13.05
CA HIS A 1126 13.01 34.81 13.45
C HIS A 1126 12.89 35.02 14.97
N GLY A 1127 13.98 34.83 15.71
CA GLY A 1127 14.04 34.93 17.16
C GLY A 1127 13.44 33.72 17.88
N ASN A 1128 13.28 33.88 19.20
CA ASN A 1128 12.65 32.88 20.06
C ASN A 1128 11.14 33.12 20.11
N ASN A 1129 10.34 32.06 19.90
CA ASN A 1129 8.88 32.14 19.82
C ASN A 1129 8.38 33.20 18.83
N PRO A 1130 8.75 33.11 17.54
CA PRO A 1130 8.16 34.01 16.55
C PRO A 1130 6.62 33.89 16.61
N ALA A 1131 5.94 35.00 16.36
CA ALA A 1131 4.50 35.06 16.22
C ALA A 1131 4.18 35.79 14.93
N ASP A 1132 3.68 35.05 13.92
CA ASP A 1132 3.35 35.58 12.59
C ASP A 1132 4.55 36.25 11.88
N SER A 1133 5.77 35.73 12.10
CA SER A 1133 6.96 36.21 11.39
C SER A 1133 6.94 35.79 9.91
N GLN A 1134 7.77 36.44 9.10
CA GLN A 1134 7.79 36.32 7.64
C GLN A 1134 9.22 36.33 7.09
N TYR A 1135 9.40 35.82 5.87
CA TYR A 1135 10.62 36.01 5.06
C TYR A 1135 10.26 36.19 3.59
N GLU A 1136 11.15 36.86 2.84
CA GLU A 1136 11.05 37.10 1.41
C GLU A 1136 12.45 37.15 0.82
N TYR A 1137 12.74 36.30 -0.18
CA TYR A 1137 13.98 36.39 -0.96
C TYR A 1137 13.75 35.82 -2.35
N MET A 1138 14.65 36.15 -3.28
CA MET A 1138 14.66 35.57 -4.61
C MET A 1138 16.02 34.94 -4.91
N ILE A 1139 16.01 33.90 -5.74
CA ILE A 1139 17.19 33.23 -6.27
C ILE A 1139 17.23 33.48 -7.77
N LEU A 1140 18.38 33.90 -8.28
CA LEU A 1140 18.67 34.09 -9.70
C LEU A 1140 19.75 33.09 -10.12
N PRO A 1141 19.38 31.89 -10.58
CA PRO A 1141 20.34 30.89 -11.05
C PRO A 1141 21.16 31.41 -12.21
N ASN A 1142 22.45 31.10 -12.22
CA ASN A 1142 23.41 31.41 -13.30
C ASN A 1142 23.64 32.90 -13.58
N ALA A 1143 22.92 33.81 -12.92
CA ALA A 1143 23.07 35.24 -13.07
C ALA A 1143 24.48 35.72 -12.71
N SER A 1144 25.02 36.61 -13.52
CA SER A 1144 26.25 37.34 -13.22
C SER A 1144 26.03 38.34 -12.08
N LYS A 1145 27.13 38.84 -11.52
CA LYS A 1145 27.09 39.91 -10.51
C LYS A 1145 26.36 41.16 -11.04
N GLN A 1146 26.55 41.47 -12.33
CA GLN A 1146 25.95 42.64 -12.94
C GLN A 1146 24.45 42.46 -13.10
N GLU A 1147 24.01 41.33 -13.66
CA GLU A 1147 22.58 41.00 -13.79
C GLU A 1147 21.89 40.95 -12.43
N THR A 1148 22.53 40.36 -11.41
CA THR A 1148 21.99 40.32 -10.05
C THR A 1148 21.74 41.72 -9.49
N LYS A 1149 22.70 42.63 -9.68
CA LYS A 1149 22.57 44.02 -9.24
C LYS A 1149 21.49 44.76 -10.03
N GLU A 1150 21.47 44.60 -11.35
CA GLU A 1150 20.46 45.25 -12.23
C GLU A 1150 19.05 44.78 -11.87
N TYR A 1151 18.88 43.48 -11.62
CA TYR A 1151 17.62 42.92 -11.15
C TYR A 1151 17.24 43.45 -9.76
N ALA A 1152 18.19 43.61 -8.84
CA ALA A 1152 17.92 44.22 -7.53
C ALA A 1152 17.44 45.68 -7.64
N ASP A 1153 18.00 46.44 -8.60
CA ASP A 1153 17.65 47.84 -8.84
C ASP A 1153 16.28 47.98 -9.53
N SER A 1154 15.83 46.98 -10.29
CA SER A 1154 14.55 46.97 -11.01
C SER A 1154 14.03 45.54 -11.19
N PRO A 1155 13.43 44.93 -10.14
CA PRO A 1155 12.93 43.58 -10.23
C PRO A 1155 11.75 43.48 -11.19
N ASP A 1156 11.73 42.43 -12.00
CA ASP A 1156 10.59 42.14 -12.88
C ASP A 1156 9.39 41.58 -12.10
N VAL A 1157 9.61 41.16 -10.86
CA VAL A 1157 8.61 40.62 -9.95
C VAL A 1157 8.01 41.67 -9.00
N THR A 1158 6.72 41.53 -8.71
CA THR A 1158 6.01 42.20 -7.62
C THR A 1158 5.39 41.18 -6.66
N ILE A 1159 5.75 41.25 -5.38
CA ILE A 1159 5.10 40.47 -4.31
C ILE A 1159 3.77 41.17 -3.99
N LEU A 1160 2.65 40.50 -4.32
CA LEU A 1160 1.30 41.05 -4.16
C LEU A 1160 0.77 40.82 -2.74
N ALA A 1161 1.10 39.67 -2.14
CA ALA A 1161 0.75 39.33 -0.77
C ALA A 1161 1.72 38.31 -0.18
N ASN A 1162 2.03 38.46 1.10
CA ASN A 1162 2.73 37.46 1.89
C ASN A 1162 2.07 37.37 3.27
N SER A 1163 1.13 36.43 3.44
CA SER A 1163 0.32 36.32 4.66
C SER A 1163 -0.08 34.86 4.92
N LYS A 1164 -0.62 34.58 6.12
CA LYS A 1164 -1.16 33.26 6.48
C LYS A 1164 -2.43 32.86 5.72
N THR A 1165 -3.08 33.79 5.01
CA THR A 1165 -4.31 33.52 4.24
C THR A 1165 -4.01 33.36 2.75
N VAL A 1166 -3.09 34.16 2.22
CA VAL A 1166 -2.66 34.08 0.82
C VAL A 1166 -1.21 34.55 0.63
N GLN A 1167 -0.49 33.86 -0.24
CA GLN A 1167 0.79 34.29 -0.80
C GLN A 1167 0.63 34.44 -2.31
N ALA A 1168 1.05 35.58 -2.87
CA ALA A 1168 0.84 35.88 -4.28
C ALA A 1168 1.97 36.72 -4.85
N VAL A 1169 2.39 36.37 -6.07
CA VAL A 1169 3.51 37.00 -6.78
C VAL A 1169 3.13 37.17 -8.23
N ARG A 1170 3.43 38.33 -8.80
CA ARG A 1170 3.33 38.61 -10.23
C ARG A 1170 4.71 38.84 -10.81
N GLU A 1171 5.00 38.15 -11.90
CA GLU A 1171 6.07 38.53 -12.82
C GLU A 1171 5.45 39.47 -13.89
N ASN A 1172 5.99 40.68 -13.99
CA ASN A 1172 5.37 41.77 -14.75
C ASN A 1172 5.67 41.71 -16.25
N THR A 1173 6.81 41.15 -16.67
CA THR A 1173 7.22 41.16 -18.09
C THR A 1173 6.52 40.08 -18.91
N LEU A 1174 6.30 38.92 -18.30
CA LEU A 1174 5.56 37.76 -18.80
C LEU A 1174 4.05 37.88 -18.57
N ASN A 1175 3.63 38.82 -17.72
CA ASN A 1175 2.23 38.99 -17.28
C ASN A 1175 1.65 37.72 -16.64
N VAL A 1176 2.47 37.05 -15.83
CA VAL A 1176 2.11 35.82 -15.12
C VAL A 1176 2.00 36.12 -13.63
N ALA A 1177 0.95 35.66 -12.97
CA ALA A 1177 0.81 35.75 -11.53
C ALA A 1177 0.45 34.39 -10.93
N GLY A 1178 1.10 34.04 -9.83
CA GLY A 1178 0.83 32.84 -9.04
C GLY A 1178 0.23 33.20 -7.68
N TYR A 1179 -0.63 32.31 -7.17
CA TYR A 1179 -1.37 32.48 -5.93
C TYR A 1179 -1.46 31.16 -5.17
N ASN A 1180 -1.10 31.16 -3.89
CA ASN A 1180 -1.38 30.08 -2.96
C ASN A 1180 -2.36 30.57 -1.90
N PHE A 1181 -3.59 30.06 -1.95
CA PHE A 1181 -4.64 30.32 -0.98
C PHE A 1181 -4.58 29.25 0.12
N TRP A 1182 -4.42 29.69 1.37
CA TRP A 1182 -4.13 28.83 2.52
C TRP A 1182 -5.36 28.49 3.36
N THR A 1183 -6.50 29.14 3.12
CA THR A 1183 -7.70 29.01 3.95
C THR A 1183 -8.96 28.77 3.12
N ASP A 1184 -9.94 28.07 3.72
CA ASP A 1184 -11.28 27.91 3.15
C ASP A 1184 -12.18 29.11 3.47
N THR A 1185 -11.65 30.29 3.22
CA THR A 1185 -12.34 31.57 3.43
C THR A 1185 -12.25 32.37 2.16
N LEU A 1186 -13.35 33.04 1.79
CA LEU A 1186 -13.38 33.92 0.62
C LEU A 1186 -12.28 34.97 0.73
N THR A 1187 -11.29 34.88 -0.16
CA THR A 1187 -10.09 35.71 -0.14
C THR A 1187 -9.88 36.29 -1.52
N THR A 1188 -9.80 37.62 -1.62
CA THR A 1188 -9.53 38.34 -2.85
C THR A 1188 -8.18 39.01 -2.77
N ILE A 1189 -7.33 38.77 -3.77
CA ILE A 1189 -6.08 39.49 -3.97
C ILE A 1189 -5.89 39.73 -5.46
N ASP A 1190 -5.53 40.97 -5.82
CA ASP A 1190 -5.15 41.28 -7.20
C ASP A 1190 -6.21 40.91 -8.27
N GLY A 1191 -7.48 41.11 -7.92
CA GLY A 1191 -8.61 40.76 -8.80
C GLY A 1191 -8.85 39.25 -8.95
N VAL A 1192 -8.23 38.40 -8.13
CA VAL A 1192 -8.48 36.96 -8.08
C VAL A 1192 -9.08 36.60 -6.73
N THR A 1193 -10.23 35.94 -6.77
CA THR A 1193 -10.94 35.49 -5.57
C THR A 1193 -11.03 33.98 -5.56
N SER A 1194 -10.65 33.37 -4.43
CA SER A 1194 -10.91 31.95 -4.14
C SER A 1194 -11.74 31.82 -2.88
N ASN A 1195 -12.69 30.88 -2.87
CA ASN A 1195 -13.44 30.50 -1.68
C ASN A 1195 -12.79 29.36 -0.88
N LYS A 1196 -11.73 28.75 -1.41
CA LYS A 1196 -11.10 27.53 -0.88
C LYS A 1196 -9.57 27.62 -0.90
N LYS A 1197 -8.93 26.73 -0.13
CA LYS A 1197 -7.52 26.37 -0.33
C LYS A 1197 -7.30 25.98 -1.79
N ALA A 1198 -6.33 26.62 -2.44
CA ALA A 1198 -6.07 26.44 -3.86
C ALA A 1198 -4.64 26.88 -4.19
N SER A 1199 -4.07 26.30 -5.24
CA SER A 1199 -2.92 26.87 -5.94
C SER A 1199 -3.38 27.28 -7.34
N VAL A 1200 -3.08 28.52 -7.75
CA VAL A 1200 -3.60 29.13 -8.98
C VAL A 1200 -2.47 29.86 -9.70
N MET A 1201 -2.38 29.73 -11.02
CA MET A 1201 -1.62 30.66 -11.85
C MET A 1201 -2.47 31.25 -12.96
N ILE A 1202 -2.17 32.49 -13.34
CA ILE A 1202 -2.87 33.21 -14.39
C ILE A 1202 -1.85 33.90 -15.27
N ARG A 1203 -2.03 33.78 -16.59
CA ARG A 1203 -1.29 34.55 -17.59
C ARG A 1203 -2.26 35.38 -18.42
N LYS A 1204 -2.03 36.70 -18.45
CA LYS A 1204 -2.76 37.61 -19.34
C LYS A 1204 -1.89 37.86 -20.57
N ASN A 1205 -2.39 37.54 -21.76
CA ASN A 1205 -1.66 37.74 -23.03
C ASN A 1205 -2.38 38.79 -23.90
N PRO A 1206 -2.12 40.11 -23.70
CA PRO A 1206 -2.75 41.16 -24.49
C PRO A 1206 -2.47 41.06 -25.99
N GLY A 1207 -1.30 40.55 -26.38
CA GLY A 1207 -0.94 40.38 -27.79
C GLY A 1207 -1.67 39.24 -28.51
N ALA A 1208 -2.25 38.30 -27.75
CA ALA A 1208 -3.02 37.17 -28.28
C ALA A 1208 -4.51 37.26 -27.94
N ASP A 1209 -4.94 38.32 -27.26
CA ASP A 1209 -6.29 38.49 -26.73
C ASP A 1209 -6.77 37.28 -25.90
N THR A 1210 -5.91 36.75 -25.01
CA THR A 1210 -6.24 35.57 -24.18
C THR A 1210 -5.90 35.71 -22.70
N ILE A 1211 -6.68 35.03 -21.85
CA ILE A 1211 -6.34 34.76 -20.44
C ILE A 1211 -6.20 33.25 -20.27
N GLU A 1212 -5.10 32.79 -19.73
CA GLU A 1212 -4.86 31.39 -19.37
C GLU A 1212 -4.83 31.26 -17.84
N LEU A 1213 -5.47 30.23 -17.31
CA LEU A 1213 -5.53 29.98 -15.87
C LEU A 1213 -5.30 28.49 -15.60
N SER A 1214 -4.51 28.22 -14.56
CA SER A 1214 -4.36 26.91 -13.97
C SER A 1214 -4.81 26.90 -12.51
N VAL A 1215 -5.40 25.81 -12.06
CA VAL A 1215 -5.85 25.61 -10.67
C VAL A 1215 -5.64 24.17 -10.22
N SER A 1216 -5.25 23.98 -8.97
CA SER A 1216 -5.21 22.68 -8.30
C SER A 1216 -5.71 22.77 -6.85
N ASP A 1217 -6.00 21.61 -6.25
CA ASP A 1217 -6.13 21.43 -4.79
C ASP A 1217 -4.87 20.75 -4.22
N PRO A 1218 -3.93 21.51 -3.62
CA PRO A 1218 -2.73 20.95 -2.99
C PRO A 1218 -2.97 20.09 -1.75
N THR A 1219 -4.21 20.04 -1.22
CA THR A 1219 -4.54 19.19 -0.07
C THR A 1219 -4.83 17.75 -0.44
N LEU A 1220 -5.26 17.51 -1.70
CA LEU A 1220 -5.73 16.21 -2.20
C LEU A 1220 -6.95 15.66 -1.44
N GLU A 1221 -7.75 16.55 -0.84
CA GLU A 1221 -8.85 16.17 0.05
C GLU A 1221 -10.18 16.79 -0.36
N ASN A 1222 -10.17 17.82 -1.20
CA ASN A 1222 -11.39 18.48 -1.60
C ASN A 1222 -12.22 17.58 -2.53
N GLN A 1223 -13.23 16.91 -1.95
CA GLN A 1223 -14.20 16.10 -2.67
C GLN A 1223 -15.33 16.93 -3.32
N GLY A 1224 -15.27 18.26 -3.19
CA GLY A 1224 -16.26 19.21 -3.70
C GLY A 1224 -15.68 20.10 -4.79
N TYR A 1225 -15.93 21.40 -4.65
CA TYR A 1225 -15.60 22.40 -5.67
C TYR A 1225 -14.69 23.50 -5.10
N ILE A 1226 -13.87 24.07 -5.97
CA ILE A 1226 -13.28 25.40 -5.80
C ILE A 1226 -14.07 26.36 -6.67
N GLU A 1227 -14.50 27.49 -6.12
CA GLU A 1227 -15.08 28.59 -6.88
C GLU A 1227 -14.03 29.69 -7.01
N LEU A 1228 -13.70 30.04 -8.25
CA LEU A 1228 -12.78 31.12 -8.57
C LEU A 1228 -13.52 32.25 -9.28
N GLU A 1229 -13.24 33.49 -8.89
CA GLU A 1229 -13.70 34.68 -9.59
C GLU A 1229 -12.50 35.53 -10.00
N LEU A 1230 -12.51 36.00 -11.24
CA LEU A 1230 -11.50 36.91 -11.79
C LEU A 1230 -12.18 38.23 -12.15
N ASP A 1231 -11.62 39.33 -11.66
CA ASP A 1231 -11.93 40.71 -12.03
C ASP A 1231 -11.40 41.01 -13.45
N ALA A 1232 -12.00 40.33 -14.42
CA ALA A 1232 -11.73 40.43 -15.83
C ALA A 1232 -12.99 40.03 -16.60
N GLU A 1233 -13.16 40.58 -17.80
CA GLU A 1233 -14.18 40.16 -18.75
C GLU A 1233 -13.58 39.25 -19.82
N ALA A 1234 -14.34 38.23 -20.21
CA ALA A 1234 -13.99 37.35 -21.32
C ALA A 1234 -15.09 37.37 -22.39
N ALA A 1235 -14.68 37.38 -23.67
CA ALA A 1235 -15.59 37.28 -24.82
C ALA A 1235 -16.05 35.85 -25.07
N GLY A 1236 -15.26 34.84 -24.63
CA GLY A 1236 -15.55 33.44 -24.87
C GLY A 1236 -14.53 32.48 -24.25
N ILE A 1237 -14.75 31.18 -24.44
CA ILE A 1237 -13.89 30.08 -23.97
C ILE A 1237 -13.16 29.50 -25.19
N LEU A 1238 -11.83 29.43 -25.14
CA LEU A 1238 -11.00 28.84 -26.21
C LEU A 1238 -10.68 27.36 -25.93
N GLY A 1239 -10.58 26.99 -24.65
CA GLY A 1239 -10.37 25.60 -24.22
C GLY A 1239 -10.46 25.49 -22.70
N LYS A 1240 -10.84 24.32 -22.18
CA LYS A 1240 -10.89 24.06 -20.74
C LYS A 1240 -10.83 22.57 -20.47
N ASP A 1241 -10.36 22.19 -19.28
CA ASP A 1241 -10.59 20.86 -18.75
C ASP A 1241 -12.08 20.61 -18.48
N ASP A 1242 -12.51 19.35 -18.61
CA ASP A 1242 -13.92 18.94 -18.46
C ASP A 1242 -14.47 19.20 -17.05
N ARG A 1243 -13.57 19.25 -16.06
CA ARG A 1243 -13.88 19.48 -14.64
C ARG A 1243 -14.13 20.95 -14.29
N ILE A 1244 -13.92 21.87 -15.24
CA ILE A 1244 -14.16 23.30 -15.06
C ILE A 1244 -15.51 23.67 -15.65
N GLU A 1245 -16.41 24.20 -14.83
CA GLU A 1245 -17.67 24.81 -15.23
C GLU A 1245 -17.53 26.33 -15.23
N VAL A 1246 -17.87 26.98 -16.34
CA VAL A 1246 -17.86 28.45 -16.44
C VAL A 1246 -19.25 28.97 -16.12
N LEU A 1247 -19.39 29.65 -14.98
CA LEU A 1247 -20.66 30.18 -14.50
C LEU A 1247 -20.96 31.57 -15.08
N GLN A 1248 -19.93 32.36 -15.36
CA GLN A 1248 -20.05 33.74 -15.84
C GLN A 1248 -18.79 34.15 -16.61
N LEU A 1249 -18.93 34.97 -17.66
CA LEU A 1249 -17.81 35.54 -18.43
C LEU A 1249 -17.69 37.08 -18.31
N SER A 1250 -18.78 37.77 -17.97
CA SER A 1250 -18.85 39.24 -17.80
C SER A 1250 -19.97 39.58 -16.80
N PRO A 1251 -19.85 40.64 -15.97
CA PRO A 1251 -18.74 41.62 -15.91
C PRO A 1251 -17.46 41.10 -15.22
N THR A 1252 -17.54 39.93 -14.59
CA THR A 1252 -16.39 39.19 -14.06
C THR A 1252 -16.46 37.73 -14.53
N VAL A 1253 -15.31 37.06 -14.65
CA VAL A 1253 -15.28 35.62 -14.93
C VAL A 1253 -15.50 34.85 -13.64
N LYS A 1254 -16.45 33.90 -13.62
CA LYS A 1254 -16.72 33.00 -12.49
C LYS A 1254 -16.62 31.55 -12.92
N LEU A 1255 -15.83 30.79 -12.19
CA LEU A 1255 -15.52 29.39 -12.47
C LEU A 1255 -15.90 28.54 -11.26
N LYS A 1256 -16.42 27.35 -11.52
CA LYS A 1256 -16.64 26.31 -10.53
C LYS A 1256 -15.91 25.05 -10.96
N ILE A 1257 -14.95 24.60 -10.17
CA ILE A 1257 -14.01 23.55 -10.55
C ILE A 1257 -14.15 22.34 -9.63
N ASN A 1258 -14.42 21.17 -10.20
CA ASN A 1258 -14.61 19.92 -9.45
C ASN A 1258 -13.27 19.25 -9.10
N MET A 1259 -12.95 19.19 -7.81
CA MET A 1259 -11.69 18.65 -7.28
C MET A 1259 -11.75 17.18 -6.87
N LYS A 1260 -12.94 16.57 -6.91
CA LYS A 1260 -13.07 15.15 -6.56
C LYS A 1260 -12.17 14.27 -7.42
N ASP A 1261 -11.36 13.41 -6.81
CA ASP A 1261 -10.47 12.47 -7.49
C ASP A 1261 -9.47 13.14 -8.46
N THR A 1262 -9.14 14.42 -8.27
CA THR A 1262 -8.07 15.06 -9.08
C THR A 1262 -6.68 14.71 -8.59
N LEU A 1263 -6.54 14.27 -7.33
CA LEU A 1263 -5.26 13.92 -6.70
C LEU A 1263 -4.19 15.02 -6.88
N GLY A 1264 -4.61 16.29 -6.81
CA GLY A 1264 -3.70 17.44 -6.93
C GLY A 1264 -3.32 17.79 -8.36
N ARG A 1265 -3.90 17.11 -9.37
CA ARG A 1265 -3.73 17.46 -10.77
C ARG A 1265 -4.11 18.91 -11.04
N THR A 1266 -3.30 19.56 -11.87
CA THR A 1266 -3.58 20.89 -12.40
C THR A 1266 -4.68 20.83 -13.48
N LEU A 1267 -5.66 21.72 -13.36
CA LEU A 1267 -6.75 21.91 -14.32
C LEU A 1267 -6.60 23.27 -15.00
N LEU A 1268 -6.75 23.31 -16.32
CA LEU A 1268 -6.45 24.44 -17.19
C LEU A 1268 -7.71 24.99 -17.88
N ILE A 1269 -7.78 26.31 -18.00
CA ILE A 1269 -8.75 27.00 -18.85
C ILE A 1269 -8.08 28.15 -19.61
N LYS A 1270 -8.46 28.30 -20.87
CA LYS A 1270 -8.05 29.39 -21.76
C LYS A 1270 -9.28 30.13 -22.26
N LEU A 1271 -9.29 31.43 -22.02
CA LEU A 1271 -10.38 32.36 -22.32
C LEU A 1271 -9.92 33.38 -23.36
N GLN A 1272 -10.87 33.87 -24.15
CA GLN A 1272 -10.66 35.00 -25.06
C GLN A 1272 -11.00 36.30 -24.32
N THR A 1273 -10.12 37.30 -24.37
CA THR A 1273 -10.41 38.64 -23.82
C THR A 1273 -11.42 39.39 -24.69
N GLN A 1274 -12.08 40.40 -24.13
CA GLN A 1274 -12.96 41.32 -24.88
C GLN A 1274 -12.21 42.30 -25.76
#